data_AF-A0A514WHS4-F1
#
_entry.id   AF-A0A514WHS4-F1
#
_cell.length_a   1.000
_cell.length_b   1.000
_cell.length_c   1.000
_cell.angle_alpha   90.00
_cell.angle_beta   90.00
_cell.angle_gamma   90.00
#
_symmetry.space_group_name_H-M   'P 1'
#
loop_
_entity.id
_entity.type
_entity.pdbx_description
1 polymer ?
#
loop_
_entity_poly.entity_id
_entity_poly.type
_entity_poly.pdbx_seq_one_letter_code
_entity_poly.pdbx_strand_id
1 'polypeptide(L)'
;MAFKFEQTGTVAVENGSLFVNGSGTAWLTDYPGVALNIDGLSYPVAAITSQTTLTLAKPYPGATASGLAYTFMPLQPDNYGLAKDVNYLLQNGGVQVGKSAYDLAVEGGFVGTEAEWLASLAGSDGTDAQVQMQSVVDLTQFAGQTAGSTGIFMIVPVGAGDPGVTLTQSAEVVIPTGSTNAGIGLWARTTASGLALVLGLTNVPVPQPGGGDDIDLSGSATFYSEFNAITPLGIELIGTPTSLTLSRAFTDSQLKIRRKTETGITTPATAQWVTGSSGSPYAVTGDAVASTMTLSKAGEGTTGYQNGHLVLGKNSYLKSPALGLEFASSSDVTTTQTPASIRMSFKGTVPRGGALIGRVQDWDTGYVGHQVHWSNSIIQFKIDREGGGSATILSDDLFDLNDAPHLIESEWVNDPNGPGGTVTFFVDGEQFGAPKATEYKPRISPAADYQVNATVGNTSDSVEGMEVEYIGLSLGRDGVSTSYSEIADGVITVDDLRNLVVDATGVNTQQPEYVLSYIANGSQRFDLTIVVGEMVLPAGRPYKAVLQDWSTGSGVDVGELIMTRPAAQNCRFEDSTLFGAQGAWTEVLPQGEVPVIDGIRYGCEGIRQGNYVMFQFVYSQDVASSPFGDPTGLNTYMRPHKWLVYDNTGTLLQRIEKPNGEPLNATSTKPIWEGSYDGRSIPQITSSNRWYPHGTVRSSVVYRNGNPPAYDQQFIYDNVPVYDQRVPFDSHTGYSVNGFDLRIYAGSAGNDGQSNGFANWKLMPWGWGQYDYESIKAWAAATKDPYTNLYTDLAATPNAALWLEYTPFNTMGRSSIVGPGGTRSDRQIMAEVVQRYARDVTATRAHDGKALADIALDYLTGYASDPFNAVSNGKLTPLYRGNARRNIVLRQHYYGYGEASVAAESAFYVQVGRLSEWTTSRNPLRCNTPGSGATADRPYFGGFEVDEAHAHQFPHWGSLMFQSPEFAMIGVNFSDQTRLYSNEILASSWDTYNFAAREKAWKFAHAALQWKTASTNSTRLYSRAEIMDWVTFDFETFYEQWYASTPGFLNPPTNIMSGGSVDGKLAVMAAAARFGPCNHSENDGVGCSEFQLGYWLSALHIAAKVGFLDALKAQSTKCEAIVNWLLAMHRKHIVGRINDGLLINSAGSEYLINYWSNETIIAAGGDVASLPQNHAGVVAAQSVHAPSWDKYDDGGTLSSRDGQAMDANLAGAAILLDIGMTGSDLEAAAATSETLFQQKLAEELARGTASAGSEWFKYHQSTNNRPYKP
;
A
#
# COMPACT_ATOMS: atom_id res chain seq x y z
N MET A 1 -2.13 61.69 4.02
CA MET A 1 -2.13 62.99 3.31
C MET A 1 -3.25 62.94 2.28
N ALA A 2 -4.16 63.92 2.29
CA ALA A 2 -5.25 63.97 1.31
C ALA A 2 -4.68 64.40 -0.05
N PHE A 3 -4.63 63.47 -1.00
CA PHE A 3 -4.22 63.76 -2.38
C PHE A 3 -5.23 64.74 -3.01
N LYS A 4 -4.80 65.95 -3.36
CA LYS A 4 -5.61 66.87 -4.16
C LYS A 4 -5.56 66.38 -5.62
N PHE A 5 -6.67 65.85 -6.13
CA PHE A 5 -6.78 65.40 -7.52
C PHE A 5 -6.82 66.63 -8.45
N GLU A 6 -5.79 66.79 -9.28
CA GLU A 6 -5.75 67.84 -10.31
C GLU A 6 -6.67 67.45 -11.48
N GLN A 7 -7.65 68.30 -11.78
CA GLN A 7 -8.69 68.06 -12.80
C GLN A 7 -8.87 69.28 -13.72
N THR A 8 -8.00 70.28 -13.62
CA THR A 8 -8.03 71.42 -14.54
C THR A 8 -7.58 71.00 -15.94
N GLY A 9 -8.14 71.66 -16.95
CA GLY A 9 -7.85 71.40 -18.37
C GLY A 9 -8.68 70.28 -18.99
N THR A 10 -8.28 69.87 -20.19
CA THR A 10 -8.89 68.77 -20.96
C THR A 10 -7.81 67.88 -21.55
N VAL A 11 -8.16 66.67 -21.98
CA VAL A 11 -7.22 65.73 -22.62
C VAL A 11 -7.59 65.44 -24.07
N ALA A 12 -6.58 65.08 -24.85
CA ALA A 12 -6.68 64.51 -26.17
C ALA A 12 -6.06 63.12 -26.21
N VAL A 13 -6.82 62.18 -26.75
CA VAL A 13 -6.50 60.76 -26.87
C VAL A 13 -6.62 60.33 -28.33
N GLU A 14 -5.77 59.40 -28.76
CA GLU A 14 -5.76 58.86 -30.11
C GLU A 14 -5.89 57.34 -30.06
N ASN A 15 -6.78 56.76 -30.87
CA ASN A 15 -7.00 55.33 -30.93
C ASN A 15 -5.69 54.58 -31.24
N GLY A 16 -5.34 53.61 -30.41
CA GLY A 16 -4.10 52.84 -30.55
C GLY A 16 -2.84 53.58 -30.09
N SER A 17 -2.95 54.79 -29.54
CA SER A 17 -1.82 55.53 -28.98
C SER A 17 -1.69 55.30 -27.48
N LEU A 18 -0.44 55.25 -26.98
CA LEU A 18 -0.14 55.26 -25.55
C LEU A 18 -0.13 56.68 -24.97
N PHE A 19 -0.03 57.72 -25.80
CA PHE A 19 0.16 59.09 -25.36
C PHE A 19 -1.17 59.82 -25.21
N VAL A 20 -1.29 60.56 -24.11
CA VAL A 20 -2.42 61.46 -23.84
C VAL A 20 -1.89 62.84 -23.56
N ASN A 21 -2.37 63.81 -24.33
CA ASN A 21 -1.93 65.21 -24.24
C ASN A 21 -3.00 66.05 -23.55
N GLY A 22 -2.62 66.71 -22.45
CA GLY A 22 -3.43 67.67 -21.72
C GLY A 22 -3.31 69.08 -22.28
N SER A 23 -4.42 69.82 -22.32
CA SER A 23 -4.47 71.25 -22.64
C SER A 23 -5.03 72.01 -21.44
N GLY A 24 -4.25 72.97 -20.92
CA GLY A 24 -4.59 73.70 -19.70
C GLY A 24 -4.47 72.85 -18.42
N THR A 25 -3.78 71.70 -18.49
CA THR A 25 -3.53 70.80 -17.36
C THR A 25 -2.24 71.18 -16.64
N ALA A 26 -2.15 70.87 -15.34
CA ALA A 26 -0.97 71.11 -14.51
C ALA A 26 -0.55 69.83 -13.74
N TRP A 27 -0.38 68.72 -14.46
CA TRP A 27 -0.11 67.42 -13.84
C TRP A 27 1.25 67.36 -13.13
N LEU A 28 1.29 66.68 -11.98
CA LEU A 28 2.55 66.44 -11.30
C LEU A 28 3.29 65.30 -12.00
N THR A 29 4.51 65.57 -12.48
CA THR A 29 5.39 64.54 -13.04
C THR A 29 5.63 63.45 -12.00
N ASP A 30 5.65 62.19 -12.44
CA ASP A 30 5.82 60.99 -11.58
C ASP A 30 4.74 60.77 -10.52
N TYR A 31 3.51 61.29 -10.72
CA TYR A 31 2.39 61.02 -9.82
C TYR A 31 2.04 59.51 -9.80
N PRO A 32 2.27 58.78 -8.70
CA PRO A 32 2.18 57.33 -8.71
C PRO A 32 0.74 56.85 -8.45
N GLY A 33 0.40 55.67 -8.97
CA GLY A 33 -0.78 54.93 -8.53
C GLY A 33 -2.11 55.51 -9.00
N VAL A 34 -2.21 55.99 -10.25
CA VAL A 34 -3.47 56.52 -10.78
C VAL A 34 -3.87 55.91 -12.13
N ALA A 35 -5.18 55.88 -12.38
CA ALA A 35 -5.79 55.65 -13.69
C ALA A 35 -6.46 56.93 -14.19
N LEU A 36 -6.32 57.21 -15.48
CA LEU A 36 -7.02 58.27 -16.17
C LEU A 36 -8.44 57.79 -16.45
N ASN A 37 -9.44 58.48 -15.92
CA ASN A 37 -10.84 58.21 -16.21
C ASN A 37 -11.38 59.23 -17.21
N ILE A 38 -11.93 58.75 -18.32
CA ILE A 38 -12.62 59.54 -19.36
C ILE A 38 -13.99 58.90 -19.55
N ASP A 39 -15.05 59.68 -19.40
CA ASP A 39 -16.45 59.25 -19.51
C ASP A 39 -16.80 57.98 -18.71
N GLY A 40 -16.22 57.85 -17.51
CA GLY A 40 -16.49 56.73 -16.59
C GLY A 40 -15.62 55.49 -16.82
N LEU A 41 -14.87 55.43 -17.91
CA LEU A 41 -13.93 54.34 -18.20
C LEU A 41 -12.52 54.70 -17.76
N SER A 42 -11.85 53.75 -17.09
CA SER A 42 -10.56 54.00 -16.43
C SER A 42 -9.42 53.30 -17.14
N TYR A 43 -8.38 54.07 -17.44
CA TYR A 43 -7.21 53.66 -18.19
C TYR A 43 -5.97 53.81 -17.30
N PRO A 44 -5.30 52.71 -16.91
CA PRO A 44 -4.12 52.79 -16.05
C PRO A 44 -3.03 53.68 -16.66
N VAL A 45 -2.49 54.61 -15.88
CA VAL A 45 -1.41 55.50 -16.33
C VAL A 45 -0.07 54.84 -16.00
N ALA A 46 0.78 54.66 -17.00
CA ALA A 46 2.14 54.16 -16.82
C ALA A 46 3.07 55.23 -16.23
N ALA A 47 3.00 56.45 -16.77
CA ALA A 47 3.77 57.59 -16.28
C ALA A 47 3.10 58.91 -16.67
N ILE A 48 3.20 59.92 -15.80
CA ILE A 48 2.93 61.31 -16.17
C ILE A 48 4.28 61.95 -16.47
N THR A 49 4.55 62.20 -17.75
CA THR A 49 5.86 62.63 -18.25
C THR A 49 6.06 64.14 -18.21
N SER A 50 4.98 64.92 -18.12
CA SER A 50 5.03 66.37 -17.92
C SER A 50 3.68 66.90 -17.39
N GLN A 51 3.59 68.20 -17.12
CA GLN A 51 2.33 68.87 -16.74
C GLN A 51 1.20 68.71 -17.76
N THR A 52 1.52 68.36 -19.01
CA THR A 52 0.59 68.27 -20.14
C THR A 52 0.69 66.97 -20.92
N THR A 53 1.47 66.00 -20.47
CA THR A 53 1.63 64.73 -21.21
C THR A 53 1.72 63.57 -20.24
N LEU A 54 0.96 62.51 -20.51
CA LEU A 54 1.06 61.24 -19.82
C LEU A 54 1.04 60.08 -20.81
N THR A 55 1.47 58.92 -20.33
CA THR A 55 1.50 57.66 -21.08
C THR A 55 0.65 56.63 -20.36
N LEU A 56 -0.26 55.97 -21.08
CA LEU A 56 -1.09 54.87 -20.58
C LEU A 56 -0.28 53.57 -20.53
N ALA A 57 -0.69 52.63 -19.68
CA ALA A 57 -0.09 51.30 -19.60
C ALA A 57 -0.47 50.41 -20.80
N LYS A 58 -1.57 50.72 -21.48
CA LYS A 58 -2.01 50.05 -22.71
C LYS A 58 -2.51 51.09 -23.71
N PRO A 59 -2.38 50.85 -25.02
CA PRO A 59 -2.85 51.79 -26.04
C PRO A 59 -4.34 52.09 -25.86
N TYR A 60 -4.73 53.36 -26.05
CA TYR A 60 -6.11 53.80 -25.86
C TYR A 60 -7.06 53.10 -26.84
N PRO A 61 -8.04 52.30 -26.37
CA PRO A 61 -8.88 51.49 -27.25
C PRO A 61 -10.08 52.27 -27.84
N GLY A 62 -10.38 53.46 -27.30
CA GLY A 62 -11.51 54.28 -27.73
C GLY A 62 -11.24 55.11 -28.99
N ALA A 63 -12.25 55.79 -29.52
CA ALA A 63 -12.10 56.65 -30.69
C ALA A 63 -11.21 57.88 -30.40
N THR A 64 -10.42 58.31 -31.40
CA THR A 64 -9.61 59.54 -31.31
C THR A 64 -10.48 60.76 -31.05
N ALA A 65 -10.19 61.50 -29.99
CA ALA A 65 -10.96 62.68 -29.59
C ALA A 65 -10.10 63.65 -28.75
N SER A 66 -10.44 64.93 -28.81
CA SER A 66 -9.72 66.02 -28.11
C SER A 66 -10.68 66.92 -27.34
N GLY A 67 -10.20 67.55 -26.27
CA GLY A 67 -11.03 68.42 -25.43
C GLY A 67 -11.90 67.64 -24.44
N LEU A 68 -11.54 66.40 -24.14
CA LEU A 68 -12.28 65.52 -23.24
C LEU A 68 -12.06 65.94 -21.79
N ALA A 69 -13.13 65.92 -21.00
CA ALA A 69 -13.01 66.00 -19.55
C ALA A 69 -12.38 64.71 -19.01
N TYR A 70 -11.59 64.83 -17.96
CA TYR A 70 -10.93 63.69 -17.34
C TYR A 70 -10.90 63.84 -15.82
N THR A 71 -10.72 62.70 -15.13
CA THR A 71 -10.36 62.68 -13.72
C THR A 71 -9.28 61.63 -13.48
N PHE A 72 -8.44 61.81 -12.46
CA PHE A 72 -7.57 60.73 -11.99
C PHE A 72 -8.23 59.97 -10.85
N MET A 73 -8.19 58.65 -10.93
CA MET A 73 -8.61 57.76 -9.85
C MET A 73 -7.40 57.05 -9.25
N PRO A 74 -7.29 56.93 -7.93
CA PRO A 74 -6.22 56.15 -7.32
C PRO A 74 -6.41 54.65 -7.63
N LEU A 75 -5.34 53.99 -8.05
CA LEU A 75 -5.24 52.53 -8.17
C LEU A 75 -4.87 51.94 -6.80
N GLN A 76 -5.45 50.78 -6.46
CA GLN A 76 -5.03 50.05 -5.26
C GLN A 76 -3.52 49.72 -5.34
N PRO A 77 -2.77 49.78 -4.23
CA PRO A 77 -1.31 49.67 -4.22
C PRO A 77 -0.77 48.46 -4.98
N ASP A 78 -1.44 47.31 -4.83
CA ASP A 78 -1.03 46.04 -5.44
C ASP A 78 -1.18 46.04 -6.97
N ASN A 79 -2.22 46.73 -7.48
CA ASN A 79 -2.45 46.88 -8.92
C ASN A 79 -1.49 47.89 -9.57
N TYR A 80 -1.01 48.88 -8.82
CA TYR A 80 0.03 49.81 -9.30
C TYR A 80 1.41 49.15 -9.33
N GLY A 81 1.74 48.34 -8.31
CA GLY A 81 2.97 47.53 -8.28
C GLY A 81 3.02 46.57 -9.46
N LEU A 82 1.94 45.80 -9.66
CA LEU A 82 1.85 44.84 -10.76
C LEU A 82 1.93 45.51 -12.13
N ALA A 83 1.29 46.66 -12.33
CA ALA A 83 1.38 47.39 -13.59
C ALA A 83 2.79 47.91 -13.88
N LYS A 84 3.53 48.34 -12.84
CA LYS A 84 4.93 48.79 -12.98
C LYS A 84 5.86 47.62 -13.31
N ASP A 85 5.69 46.49 -12.61
CA ASP A 85 6.51 45.30 -12.82
C ASP A 85 6.27 44.68 -14.20
N VAL A 86 5.01 44.61 -14.65
CA VAL A 86 4.67 44.10 -15.99
C VAL A 86 5.23 45.02 -17.08
N ASN A 87 5.13 46.35 -16.95
CA ASN A 87 5.63 47.26 -17.97
C ASN A 87 7.17 47.31 -18.00
N TYR A 88 7.81 47.14 -16.85
CA TYR A 88 9.26 47.00 -16.72
C TYR A 88 9.77 45.67 -17.32
N LEU A 89 9.02 44.56 -17.17
CA LEU A 89 9.32 43.27 -17.79
C LEU A 89 9.13 43.28 -19.31
N LEU A 90 8.09 43.97 -19.81
CA LEU A 90 7.81 44.10 -21.24
C LEU A 90 8.85 44.95 -21.99
N GLN A 91 9.41 45.97 -21.34
CA GLN A 91 10.44 46.82 -21.94
C GLN A 91 11.85 46.18 -21.92
N ASN A 92 12.11 45.26 -20.98
CA ASN A 92 13.44 44.69 -20.75
C ASN A 92 13.52 43.18 -20.99
N GLY A 93 12.61 42.61 -21.77
CA GLY A 93 12.68 41.20 -22.21
C GLY A 93 12.56 40.18 -21.07
N GLY A 94 11.89 40.53 -19.97
CA GLY A 94 11.55 39.58 -18.90
C GLY A 94 12.62 39.33 -17.84
N VAL A 95 13.66 40.17 -17.69
CA VAL A 95 14.68 39.99 -16.62
C VAL A 95 14.84 41.28 -15.81
N GLN A 96 14.69 41.19 -14.49
CA GLN A 96 14.91 42.31 -13.56
C GLN A 96 16.41 42.47 -13.26
N VAL A 97 17.00 43.64 -13.55
CA VAL A 97 18.39 43.96 -13.22
C VAL A 97 18.40 45.11 -12.20
N GLY A 98 19.12 44.92 -11.08
CA GLY A 98 19.22 45.91 -9.99
C GLY A 98 20.01 47.17 -10.36
N LYS A 99 19.91 48.22 -9.51
CA LYS A 99 20.57 49.53 -9.68
C LYS A 99 22.10 49.41 -9.84
N SER A 100 22.71 50.30 -10.61
CA SER A 100 24.17 50.32 -10.77
C SER A 100 24.89 50.86 -9.52
N ALA A 101 26.19 50.56 -9.39
CA ALA A 101 26.99 51.03 -8.27
C ALA A 101 27.14 52.57 -8.24
N TYR A 102 27.10 53.22 -9.40
CA TYR A 102 27.06 54.68 -9.49
C TYR A 102 25.71 55.24 -9.00
N ASP A 103 24.59 54.60 -9.35
CA ASP A 103 23.26 54.99 -8.86
C ASP A 103 23.17 54.88 -7.33
N LEU A 104 23.79 53.85 -6.75
CA LEU A 104 23.90 53.70 -5.30
C LEU A 104 24.85 54.73 -4.67
N ALA A 105 25.92 55.15 -5.36
CA ALA A 105 26.82 56.19 -4.89
C ALA A 105 26.13 57.57 -4.85
N VAL A 106 25.34 57.90 -5.89
CA VAL A 106 24.51 59.11 -5.92
C VAL A 106 23.43 59.06 -4.83
N GLU A 107 22.77 57.92 -4.64
CA GLU A 107 21.77 57.71 -3.59
C GLU A 107 22.39 57.77 -2.18
N GLY A 108 23.67 57.40 -2.05
CA GLY A 108 24.49 57.55 -0.84
C GLY A 108 25.08 58.95 -0.63
N GLY A 109 24.75 59.93 -1.49
CA GLY A 109 25.14 61.33 -1.32
C GLY A 109 26.35 61.79 -2.13
N PHE A 110 26.86 60.99 -3.06
CA PHE A 110 27.88 61.43 -4.02
C PHE A 110 27.27 62.45 -5.01
N VAL A 111 27.91 63.61 -5.15
CA VAL A 111 27.50 64.65 -6.10
C VAL A 111 28.61 64.82 -7.12
N GLY A 112 28.40 64.25 -8.31
CA GLY A 112 29.34 64.28 -9.42
C GLY A 112 28.91 63.32 -10.52
N THR A 113 29.54 63.42 -11.69
CA THR A 113 29.30 62.51 -12.82
C THR A 113 29.93 61.13 -12.58
N GLU A 114 29.48 60.11 -13.30
CA GLU A 114 30.03 58.74 -13.18
C GLU A 114 31.53 58.67 -13.49
N ALA A 115 32.01 59.50 -14.42
CA ALA A 115 33.43 59.62 -14.73
C ALA A 115 34.24 60.25 -13.58
N GLU A 116 33.68 61.24 -12.88
CA GLU A 116 34.29 61.85 -11.69
C GLU A 116 34.28 60.88 -10.51
N TRP A 117 33.21 60.08 -10.39
CA TRP A 117 33.14 59.00 -9.42
C TRP A 117 34.23 57.96 -9.66
N LEU A 118 34.41 57.49 -10.89
CA LEU A 118 35.46 56.55 -11.27
C LEU A 118 36.87 57.12 -11.10
N ALA A 119 37.09 58.40 -11.41
CA ALA A 119 38.38 59.07 -11.21
C ALA A 119 38.71 59.27 -9.73
N SER A 120 37.71 59.42 -8.87
CA SER A 120 37.91 59.52 -7.40
C SER A 120 38.39 58.22 -6.75
N LEU A 121 38.28 57.10 -7.47
CA LEU A 121 38.66 55.76 -7.01
C LEU A 121 40.12 55.40 -7.35
N ALA A 122 40.87 56.27 -8.04
CA ALA A 122 42.25 56.03 -8.43
C ALA A 122 43.27 56.47 -7.33
N GLY A 123 44.02 55.52 -6.78
CA GLY A 123 45.16 55.77 -5.88
C GLY A 123 46.52 55.72 -6.61
N SER A 124 47.57 56.29 -6.00
CA SER A 124 48.90 56.48 -6.58
C SER A 124 49.70 55.19 -6.82
N ASP A 125 50.39 55.12 -7.95
CA ASP A 125 51.23 54.00 -8.39
C ASP A 125 52.50 53.78 -7.53
N GLY A 126 52.81 52.51 -7.25
CA GLY A 126 54.08 52.05 -6.68
C GLY A 126 54.88 51.23 -7.70
N THR A 127 55.54 51.93 -8.63
CA THR A 127 56.43 51.37 -9.65
C THR A 127 57.82 50.99 -9.12
N ASP A 128 58.29 49.82 -9.60
CA ASP A 128 59.67 49.36 -9.84
C ASP A 128 60.63 48.98 -8.69
N ALA A 129 60.76 47.66 -8.46
CA ALA A 129 62.06 46.99 -8.45
C ALA A 129 61.91 45.47 -8.69
N GLN A 130 62.50 44.98 -9.77
CA GLN A 130 62.69 43.55 -10.03
C GLN A 130 63.66 42.94 -9.00
N VAL A 131 63.17 42.14 -8.05
CA VAL A 131 63.94 41.06 -7.38
C VAL A 131 62.99 39.92 -7.00
N GLN A 132 63.54 38.72 -7.16
CA GLN A 132 63.13 37.36 -6.82
C GLN A 132 62.12 37.16 -5.67
N MET A 133 61.30 36.11 -5.84
CA MET A 133 60.40 35.54 -4.84
C MET A 133 61.03 35.48 -3.44
N GLN A 134 60.39 36.14 -2.46
CA GLN A 134 60.10 35.84 -1.04
C GLN A 134 59.37 37.11 -0.52
N SER A 135 58.37 37.18 0.33
CA SER A 135 57.75 36.30 1.33
C SER A 135 56.51 37.04 1.87
N VAL A 136 55.47 36.28 2.23
CA VAL A 136 54.56 36.43 3.39
C VAL A 136 54.39 37.83 4.00
N VAL A 137 53.15 38.35 4.05
CA VAL A 137 52.72 39.30 5.09
C VAL A 137 51.38 38.87 5.70
N ASP A 138 51.51 38.47 6.96
CA ASP A 138 50.68 38.61 8.17
C ASP A 138 49.15 38.82 8.10
N LEU A 139 48.42 37.82 8.59
CA LEU A 139 46.96 37.81 8.80
C LEU A 139 46.50 38.60 10.04
N THR A 140 47.41 39.15 10.86
CA THR A 140 47.01 39.90 12.07
C THR A 140 46.44 41.30 11.80
N GLN A 141 46.27 41.71 10.53
CA GLN A 141 45.76 43.03 10.17
C GLN A 141 44.29 43.05 9.74
N PHE A 142 43.58 41.92 9.73
CA PHE A 142 42.12 41.91 9.55
C PHE A 142 41.40 41.84 10.90
N ALA A 143 40.74 42.95 11.26
CA ALA A 143 39.84 43.03 12.41
C ALA A 143 38.64 42.07 12.21
N GLY A 144 38.26 41.37 13.29
CA GLY A 144 37.27 40.31 13.26
C GLY A 144 35.90 40.76 12.72
N GLN A 145 35.31 39.95 11.84
CA GLN A 145 33.89 40.05 11.53
C GLN A 145 33.05 39.52 12.68
N THR A 146 31.97 40.23 13.00
CA THR A 146 30.96 39.77 13.95
C THR A 146 30.24 38.54 13.39
N ALA A 147 29.97 37.58 14.28
CA ALA A 147 29.20 36.38 13.95
C ALA A 147 27.88 36.77 13.25
N GLY A 148 27.69 36.28 12.01
CA GLY A 148 26.51 36.53 11.19
C GLY A 148 26.74 37.28 9.86
N SER A 149 27.98 37.65 9.54
CA SER A 149 28.28 38.33 8.26
C SER A 149 28.35 37.34 7.09
N THR A 150 27.69 37.62 5.97
CA THR A 150 27.73 36.82 4.73
C THR A 150 29.10 36.94 4.04
N GLY A 151 29.77 35.81 3.82
CA GLY A 151 31.02 35.73 3.06
C GLY A 151 30.82 36.03 1.56
N ILE A 152 31.90 36.52 0.93
CA ILE A 152 31.97 36.92 -0.48
C ILE A 152 32.23 35.69 -1.35
N PHE A 153 31.44 35.53 -2.41
CA PHE A 153 31.65 34.55 -3.48
C PHE A 153 32.39 35.21 -4.65
N MET A 154 33.41 34.56 -5.20
CA MET A 154 33.97 34.91 -6.50
C MET A 154 33.86 33.68 -7.42
N ILE A 155 33.09 33.83 -8.50
CA ILE A 155 32.95 32.84 -9.57
C ILE A 155 33.72 33.39 -10.78
N VAL A 156 34.65 32.62 -11.35
CA VAL A 156 35.34 32.94 -12.60
C VAL A 156 34.93 31.91 -13.66
N PRO A 157 34.30 32.29 -14.78
CA PRO A 157 33.99 31.36 -15.86
C PRO A 157 35.23 31.10 -16.72
N VAL A 158 35.41 29.85 -17.14
CA VAL A 158 36.40 29.45 -18.17
C VAL A 158 35.68 28.89 -19.38
N GLY A 159 36.00 29.43 -20.56
CA GLY A 159 35.51 28.94 -21.85
C GLY A 159 36.39 27.81 -22.38
N ALA A 160 35.84 26.98 -23.27
CA ALA A 160 36.58 25.89 -23.91
C ALA A 160 37.74 26.44 -24.77
N GLY A 161 38.98 26.26 -24.31
CA GLY A 161 40.21 26.61 -25.05
C GLY A 161 41.32 27.28 -24.24
N ASP A 162 41.08 27.70 -22.99
CA ASP A 162 42.09 28.42 -22.20
C ASP A 162 43.17 27.49 -21.59
N PRO A 163 44.44 27.92 -21.53
CA PRO A 163 45.54 27.15 -20.97
C PRO A 163 45.40 26.96 -19.45
N GLY A 164 45.69 25.74 -18.98
CA GLY A 164 45.42 25.28 -17.62
C GLY A 164 45.89 26.23 -16.51
N VAL A 165 44.96 26.61 -15.63
CA VAL A 165 45.24 27.37 -14.42
C VAL A 165 46.03 26.50 -13.44
N THR A 166 47.25 26.90 -13.10
CA THR A 166 48.00 26.31 -11.99
C THR A 166 47.79 27.18 -10.74
N LEU A 167 47.11 26.61 -9.74
CA LEU A 167 46.81 27.26 -8.46
C LEU A 167 48.10 27.47 -7.65
N THR A 168 48.43 28.72 -7.31
CA THR A 168 49.57 29.03 -6.41
C THR A 168 49.18 29.83 -5.16
N GLN A 169 47.91 29.78 -4.73
CA GLN A 169 47.49 30.34 -3.43
C GLN A 169 46.64 29.33 -2.68
N SER A 170 47.00 29.08 -1.41
CA SER A 170 46.48 28.01 -0.57
C SER A 170 45.05 28.28 -0.09
N ALA A 171 44.18 27.27 -0.19
CA ALA A 171 42.99 27.15 0.64
C ALA A 171 43.40 26.56 2.00
N GLU A 172 43.22 27.30 3.10
CA GLU A 172 43.49 26.77 4.44
C GLU A 172 42.25 26.06 4.99
N VAL A 173 42.44 24.84 5.48
CA VAL A 173 41.44 24.07 6.22
C VAL A 173 41.93 23.94 7.66
N VAL A 174 41.28 24.65 8.57
CA VAL A 174 41.64 24.66 9.99
C VAL A 174 40.97 23.47 10.69
N ILE A 175 41.79 22.49 11.09
CA ILE A 175 41.37 21.33 11.90
C ILE A 175 41.58 21.70 13.37
N PRO A 176 40.51 21.79 14.20
CA PRO A 176 40.66 22.14 15.62
C PRO A 176 41.53 21.11 16.35
N THR A 177 42.54 21.58 17.09
CA THR A 177 43.56 20.74 17.76
C THR A 177 43.02 19.77 18.82
N GLY A 178 41.75 19.90 19.22
CA GLY A 178 41.05 19.00 20.14
C GLY A 178 40.09 18.01 19.48
N SER A 179 39.90 18.07 18.16
CA SER A 179 38.93 17.21 17.46
C SER A 179 39.65 15.97 16.93
N THR A 180 39.62 14.88 17.70
CA THR A 180 40.31 13.61 17.37
C THR A 180 39.84 12.96 16.07
N ASN A 181 38.73 13.44 15.50
CA ASN A 181 38.12 12.86 14.32
C ASN A 181 38.23 13.78 13.09
N ALA A 182 38.68 15.03 13.19
CA ALA A 182 38.62 15.94 12.04
C ALA A 182 39.79 15.74 11.05
N GLY A 183 39.47 15.63 9.75
CA GLY A 183 40.43 15.51 8.64
C GLY A 183 39.91 16.17 7.36
N ILE A 184 40.72 16.21 6.29
CA ILE A 184 40.35 16.73 4.97
C ILE A 184 40.52 15.68 3.85
N GLY A 185 39.51 15.51 3.02
CA GLY A 185 39.53 14.67 1.83
C GLY A 185 39.65 15.51 0.56
N LEU A 186 40.35 14.98 -0.44
CA LEU A 186 40.47 15.54 -1.79
C LEU A 186 39.71 14.64 -2.74
N TRP A 187 38.66 15.15 -3.38
CA TRP A 187 37.89 14.41 -4.39
C TRP A 187 37.95 15.11 -5.74
N ALA A 188 38.10 14.32 -6.78
CA ALA A 188 38.12 14.79 -8.15
C ALA A 188 36.88 14.22 -8.86
N ARG A 189 35.96 15.08 -9.32
CA ARG A 189 34.81 14.66 -10.12
C ARG A 189 34.93 15.19 -11.53
N THR A 190 34.64 14.35 -12.51
CA THR A 190 34.45 14.78 -13.89
C THR A 190 33.16 15.60 -14.01
N THR A 191 33.23 16.68 -14.77
CA THR A 191 32.10 17.53 -15.16
C THR A 191 32.08 17.62 -16.69
N ALA A 192 30.98 18.13 -17.26
CA ALA A 192 30.86 18.33 -18.71
C ALA A 192 31.98 19.21 -19.31
N SER A 193 32.68 20.00 -18.49
CA SER A 193 33.72 20.95 -18.90
C SER A 193 35.11 20.66 -18.31
N GLY A 194 35.31 19.59 -17.53
CA GLY A 194 36.64 19.27 -16.98
C GLY A 194 36.60 18.41 -15.71
N LEU A 195 37.61 18.57 -14.86
CA LEU A 195 37.76 17.84 -13.60
C LEU A 195 37.63 18.85 -12.44
N ALA A 196 36.55 18.77 -11.68
CA ALA A 196 36.33 19.60 -10.51
C ALA A 196 36.95 18.92 -9.27
N LEU A 197 37.92 19.59 -8.65
CA LEU A 197 38.51 19.18 -7.38
C LEU A 197 37.70 19.80 -6.24
N VAL A 198 37.09 18.95 -5.42
CA VAL A 198 36.31 19.33 -4.25
C VAL A 198 37.12 19.02 -3.00
N LEU A 199 37.36 20.05 -2.18
CA LEU A 199 37.90 19.92 -0.83
C LEU A 199 36.72 19.81 0.14
N GLY A 200 36.72 18.81 0.99
CA GLY A 200 35.70 18.67 2.02
C GLY A 200 36.26 17.97 3.26
N LEU A 201 35.55 18.11 4.36
CA LEU A 201 35.91 17.48 5.63
C LEU A 201 35.84 15.95 5.45
N THR A 202 36.84 15.18 5.90
CA THR A 202 36.89 13.69 5.75
C THR A 202 35.70 12.98 6.36
N ASN A 203 34.96 13.66 7.24
CA ASN A 203 33.85 13.10 7.97
C ASN A 203 32.50 13.61 7.48
N VAL A 204 32.48 14.44 6.43
CA VAL A 204 31.24 14.90 5.81
C VAL A 204 31.05 14.10 4.52
N PRO A 205 29.91 13.41 4.37
CA PRO A 205 29.63 12.65 3.16
C PRO A 205 29.67 13.54 1.92
N VAL A 206 30.01 12.93 0.79
CA VAL A 206 29.93 13.60 -0.51
C VAL A 206 28.50 14.10 -0.70
N PRO A 207 28.28 15.40 -1.02
CA PRO A 207 26.96 15.94 -1.26
C PRO A 207 26.20 15.09 -2.28
N GLN A 208 24.93 14.78 -2.00
CA GLN A 208 24.08 14.06 -2.94
C GLN A 208 24.14 14.74 -4.33
N PRO A 209 24.17 13.98 -5.43
CA PRO A 209 24.03 14.57 -6.75
C PRO A 209 22.72 15.36 -6.82
N GLY A 210 22.72 16.52 -7.50
CA GLY A 210 21.57 17.41 -7.51
C GLY A 210 20.75 17.31 -8.79
N GLY A 211 19.44 17.51 -8.65
CA GLY A 211 18.51 17.97 -9.70
C GLY A 211 17.91 16.90 -10.61
N GLY A 212 16.57 16.94 -10.72
CA GLY A 212 15.77 16.40 -11.83
C GLY A 212 14.87 17.51 -12.38
N ASP A 213 14.35 17.33 -13.60
CA ASP A 213 13.36 18.25 -14.18
C ASP A 213 12.07 18.28 -13.36
N ASP A 214 11.25 19.32 -13.54
CA ASP A 214 9.87 19.35 -13.05
C ASP A 214 9.12 18.09 -13.51
N ILE A 215 8.33 17.49 -12.61
CA ILE A 215 7.61 16.26 -12.92
C ILE A 215 6.44 16.55 -13.87
N ASP A 216 6.45 15.84 -14.99
CA ASP A 216 5.43 15.88 -16.03
C ASP A 216 4.99 14.45 -16.36
N LEU A 217 3.70 14.18 -16.13
CA LEU A 217 3.07 12.90 -16.42
C LEU A 217 2.55 12.81 -17.86
N SER A 218 2.57 13.92 -18.63
CA SER A 218 2.16 13.98 -20.03
C SER A 218 3.26 13.46 -20.96
N GLY A 219 3.59 12.17 -20.82
CA GLY A 219 4.51 11.49 -21.73
C GLY A 219 3.89 11.17 -23.08
N SER A 220 4.72 11.11 -24.13
CA SER A 220 4.33 10.53 -25.41
C SER A 220 3.85 9.09 -25.20
N ALA A 221 2.73 8.71 -25.84
CA ALA A 221 2.19 7.37 -25.80
C ALA A 221 3.09 6.41 -26.61
N THR A 222 4.29 6.12 -26.08
CA THR A 222 5.28 5.23 -26.70
C THR A 222 5.21 3.86 -26.03
N PHE A 223 4.91 2.86 -26.84
CA PHE A 223 4.89 1.45 -26.51
C PHE A 223 6.17 0.77 -27.01
N TYR A 224 6.78 -0.05 -26.18
CA TYR A 224 8.00 -0.79 -26.48
C TYR A 224 7.72 -2.30 -26.57
N SER A 225 8.10 -2.95 -27.65
CA SER A 225 8.07 -4.41 -27.79
C SER A 225 9.50 -4.96 -27.78
N GLU A 226 9.70 -6.08 -27.10
CA GLU A 226 10.95 -6.83 -27.18
C GLU A 226 11.17 -7.42 -28.58
N PHE A 227 12.43 -7.71 -28.89
CA PHE A 227 12.80 -8.45 -30.11
C PHE A 227 12.27 -9.88 -30.07
N ASN A 228 11.88 -10.39 -31.23
CA ASN A 228 11.43 -11.78 -31.40
C ASN A 228 10.34 -12.22 -30.40
N ALA A 229 9.45 -11.30 -30.02
CA ALA A 229 8.41 -11.52 -29.03
C ALA A 229 7.03 -11.10 -29.55
N ILE A 230 5.98 -11.60 -28.91
CA ILE A 230 4.61 -11.12 -29.10
C ILE A 230 4.20 -10.39 -27.83
N THR A 231 4.03 -9.07 -27.92
CA THR A 231 3.82 -8.20 -26.75
C THR A 231 2.41 -7.62 -26.75
N PRO A 232 1.60 -7.83 -25.69
CA PRO A 232 0.29 -7.21 -25.57
C PRO A 232 0.36 -5.69 -25.53
N LEU A 233 -0.51 -5.01 -26.28
CA LEU A 233 -0.62 -3.55 -26.22
C LEU A 233 -1.23 -3.06 -24.91
N GLY A 234 -2.11 -3.85 -24.29
CA GLY A 234 -2.70 -3.54 -22.99
C GLY A 234 -3.57 -2.28 -23.00
N ILE A 235 -4.22 -1.94 -24.11
CA ILE A 235 -5.05 -0.73 -24.22
C ILE A 235 -6.40 -0.99 -23.57
N GLU A 236 -6.65 -0.30 -22.46
CA GLU A 236 -7.95 -0.30 -21.78
C GLU A 236 -8.75 0.98 -22.06
N LEU A 237 -10.07 0.82 -22.19
CA LEU A 237 -11.02 1.91 -22.35
C LEU A 237 -12.05 1.89 -21.22
N ILE A 238 -12.51 3.07 -20.81
CA ILE A 238 -13.67 3.22 -19.92
C ILE A 238 -14.91 3.54 -20.72
N GLY A 239 -16.00 2.90 -20.33
CA GLY A 239 -17.29 2.98 -21.02
C GLY A 239 -17.33 2.11 -22.27
N THR A 240 -18.49 2.08 -22.92
CA THR A 240 -18.73 1.31 -24.15
C THR A 240 -18.76 2.28 -25.33
N PRO A 241 -17.64 2.49 -26.05
CA PRO A 241 -17.68 3.31 -27.26
C PRO A 241 -18.67 2.72 -28.26
N THR A 242 -19.45 3.58 -28.89
CA THR A 242 -20.45 3.21 -29.90
C THR A 242 -19.82 2.80 -31.24
N SER A 243 -18.59 3.25 -31.50
CA SER A 243 -17.77 2.84 -32.64
C SER A 243 -16.28 2.97 -32.34
N LEU A 244 -15.48 2.03 -32.84
CA LEU A 244 -14.02 2.04 -32.79
C LEU A 244 -13.46 1.70 -34.18
N THR A 245 -12.49 2.47 -34.65
CA THR A 245 -11.82 2.23 -35.93
C THR A 245 -10.29 2.25 -35.73
N LEU A 246 -9.62 1.18 -36.14
CA LEU A 246 -8.17 1.03 -36.11
C LEU A 246 -7.55 1.49 -37.44
N SER A 247 -6.41 2.16 -37.38
CA SER A 247 -5.60 2.54 -38.55
C SER A 247 -4.12 2.46 -38.23
N ARG A 248 -3.32 1.92 -39.15
CA ARG A 248 -1.85 1.83 -39.06
C ARG A 248 -1.19 2.73 -40.08
N ALA A 249 -0.14 3.43 -39.69
CA ALA A 249 0.73 4.17 -40.62
C ALA A 249 1.84 3.28 -41.24
N PHE A 250 1.70 1.95 -41.16
CA PHE A 250 2.67 0.95 -41.59
C PHE A 250 1.97 -0.31 -42.10
N THR A 251 2.73 -1.17 -42.79
CA THR A 251 2.22 -2.43 -43.36
C THR A 251 2.66 -3.64 -42.52
N ASP A 252 1.94 -4.75 -42.63
CA ASP A 252 2.30 -6.02 -41.97
C ASP A 252 3.65 -6.60 -42.41
N SER A 253 4.21 -6.13 -43.53
CA SER A 253 5.58 -6.47 -43.94
C SER A 253 6.66 -5.77 -43.10
N GLN A 254 6.29 -4.69 -42.41
CA GLN A 254 7.16 -3.92 -41.53
C GLN A 254 6.98 -4.36 -40.08
N LEU A 255 5.73 -4.40 -39.60
CA LEU A 255 5.39 -4.85 -38.26
C LEU A 255 3.96 -5.39 -38.24
N LYS A 256 3.74 -6.52 -37.58
CA LYS A 256 2.42 -7.15 -37.50
C LYS A 256 1.70 -6.71 -36.24
N ILE A 257 0.43 -6.33 -36.40
CA ILE A 257 -0.52 -6.24 -35.28
C ILE A 257 -1.45 -7.45 -35.40
N ARG A 258 -1.63 -8.17 -34.29
CA ARG A 258 -2.45 -9.37 -34.22
C ARG A 258 -3.51 -9.23 -33.14
N ARG A 259 -4.60 -9.97 -33.27
CA ARG A 259 -5.59 -10.17 -32.21
C ARG A 259 -5.21 -11.42 -31.43
N LYS A 260 -5.01 -11.28 -30.13
CA LYS A 260 -4.89 -12.39 -29.18
C LYS A 260 -6.27 -12.98 -28.92
N THR A 261 -6.37 -14.30 -28.92
CA THR A 261 -7.57 -15.01 -28.47
C THR A 261 -7.14 -16.08 -27.50
N GLU A 262 -7.65 -15.96 -26.28
CA GLU A 262 -7.48 -16.92 -25.22
C GLU A 262 -8.68 -17.87 -25.22
N THR A 263 -8.40 -19.17 -25.24
CA THR A 263 -9.42 -20.22 -25.18
C THR A 263 -9.10 -21.13 -24.00
N GLY A 264 -10.06 -21.31 -23.10
CA GLY A 264 -9.93 -22.27 -22.01
C GLY A 264 -9.65 -23.66 -22.59
N ILE A 265 -8.61 -24.29 -22.09
CA ILE A 265 -8.26 -25.68 -22.41
C ILE A 265 -8.11 -26.45 -21.11
N THR A 266 -8.30 -27.76 -21.19
CA THR A 266 -7.96 -28.66 -20.09
C THR A 266 -6.80 -29.54 -20.55
N THR A 267 -5.66 -29.44 -19.87
CA THR A 267 -4.47 -30.26 -20.15
C THR A 267 -4.31 -31.33 -19.06
N PRO A 268 -4.11 -32.62 -19.42
CA PRO A 268 -3.83 -33.64 -18.42
C PRO A 268 -2.44 -33.44 -17.82
N ALA A 269 -2.38 -33.16 -16.52
CA ALA A 269 -1.17 -33.32 -15.72
C ALA A 269 -1.15 -34.74 -15.14
N THR A 270 0.01 -35.36 -15.00
CA THR A 270 0.12 -36.76 -14.55
C THR A 270 1.04 -36.91 -13.35
N ALA A 271 0.74 -37.83 -12.45
CA ALA A 271 1.57 -38.22 -11.32
C ALA A 271 1.57 -39.73 -11.18
N GLN A 272 2.72 -40.30 -10.87
CA GLN A 272 2.91 -41.74 -10.75
C GLN A 272 3.84 -42.08 -9.58
N TRP A 273 3.45 -43.07 -8.78
CA TRP A 273 4.27 -43.67 -7.72
C TRP A 273 4.55 -45.12 -8.10
N VAL A 274 5.78 -45.40 -8.52
CA VAL A 274 6.23 -46.76 -8.83
C VAL A 274 6.72 -47.41 -7.54
N THR A 275 6.20 -48.59 -7.21
CA THR A 275 6.69 -49.33 -6.05
C THR A 275 7.86 -50.22 -6.46
N GLY A 276 8.99 -50.08 -5.75
CA GLY A 276 10.17 -50.93 -5.92
C GLY A 276 10.33 -51.94 -4.78
N SER A 277 11.32 -52.83 -4.90
CA SER A 277 11.64 -53.91 -3.95
C SER A 277 12.10 -53.46 -2.55
N SER A 278 12.25 -52.15 -2.34
CA SER A 278 12.57 -51.46 -1.09
C SER A 278 12.22 -49.98 -1.25
N GLY A 279 12.13 -49.21 -0.15
CA GLY A 279 12.07 -47.74 -0.25
C GLY A 279 10.70 -47.09 -0.13
N SER A 280 9.82 -47.57 0.77
CA SER A 280 8.75 -46.69 1.29
C SER A 280 9.40 -45.63 2.20
N PRO A 281 9.06 -44.34 2.07
CA PRO A 281 8.02 -43.77 1.20
C PRO A 281 8.44 -43.70 -0.28
N TYR A 282 7.52 -44.03 -1.20
CA TYR A 282 7.75 -44.04 -2.65
C TYR A 282 7.63 -42.62 -3.21
N ALA A 283 8.62 -42.16 -3.97
CA ALA A 283 8.63 -40.84 -4.59
C ALA A 283 7.67 -40.76 -5.80
N VAL A 284 7.11 -39.57 -6.03
CA VAL A 284 6.30 -39.29 -7.22
C VAL A 284 7.17 -38.92 -8.41
N THR A 285 6.73 -39.29 -9.62
CA THR A 285 7.19 -38.74 -10.89
C THR A 285 6.02 -38.08 -11.61
N GLY A 286 6.25 -36.94 -12.26
CA GLY A 286 5.22 -36.18 -12.99
C GLY A 286 4.96 -34.80 -12.40
N ASP A 287 3.87 -34.17 -12.81
CA ASP A 287 3.53 -32.78 -12.54
C ASP A 287 2.10 -32.57 -11.99
N ALA A 288 1.28 -33.63 -11.82
CA ALA A 288 -0.08 -33.49 -11.28
C ALA A 288 -0.15 -33.09 -9.80
N VAL A 289 0.88 -33.45 -9.02
CA VAL A 289 1.05 -33.12 -7.59
C VAL A 289 2.46 -32.61 -7.33
N ALA A 290 2.75 -32.09 -6.14
CA ALA A 290 4.07 -31.60 -5.78
C ALA A 290 5.16 -32.69 -5.93
N SER A 291 6.35 -32.32 -6.39
CA SER A 291 7.47 -33.26 -6.59
C SER A 291 8.00 -33.87 -5.29
N THR A 292 7.70 -33.26 -4.15
CA THR A 292 7.98 -33.77 -2.80
C THR A 292 6.95 -34.80 -2.31
N MET A 293 5.85 -34.99 -3.05
CA MET A 293 4.78 -35.89 -2.67
C MET A 293 5.26 -37.34 -2.67
N THR A 294 4.91 -38.08 -1.62
CA THR A 294 5.27 -39.49 -1.50
C THR A 294 4.09 -40.35 -1.11
N LEU A 295 4.17 -41.63 -1.42
CA LEU A 295 3.20 -42.64 -1.04
C LEU A 295 3.84 -43.62 -0.05
N SER A 296 3.30 -43.71 1.16
CA SER A 296 3.90 -44.45 2.28
C SER A 296 3.10 -45.71 2.61
N LYS A 297 3.78 -46.76 3.05
CA LYS A 297 3.14 -47.90 3.72
C LYS A 297 2.54 -47.45 5.07
N ALA A 298 1.33 -47.91 5.35
CA ALA A 298 0.63 -47.63 6.60
C ALA A 298 -0.23 -48.84 7.04
N GLY A 299 -0.73 -48.78 8.28
CA GLY A 299 -1.53 -49.83 8.90
C GLY A 299 -0.72 -50.84 9.72
N GLU A 300 -1.43 -51.78 10.34
CA GLU A 300 -0.85 -52.80 11.24
C GLU A 300 -0.58 -54.14 10.52
N GLY A 301 -1.01 -54.27 9.27
CA GLY A 301 -0.85 -55.47 8.45
C GLY A 301 0.57 -55.73 7.97
N THR A 302 0.81 -56.96 7.50
CA THR A 302 2.10 -57.34 6.92
C THR A 302 2.26 -56.78 5.51
N THR A 303 3.47 -56.32 5.17
CA THR A 303 3.84 -56.02 3.77
C THR A 303 4.99 -56.91 3.33
N GLY A 304 5.02 -57.26 2.04
CA GLY A 304 6.06 -58.06 1.43
C GLY A 304 6.49 -57.49 0.08
N TYR A 305 7.32 -58.24 -0.63
CA TYR A 305 7.70 -57.93 -2.00
C TYR A 305 7.65 -59.19 -2.85
N GLN A 306 7.07 -59.06 -4.04
CA GLN A 306 6.97 -60.11 -5.03
C GLN A 306 7.24 -59.49 -6.40
N ASN A 307 8.00 -60.16 -7.26
CA ASN A 307 8.40 -59.67 -8.59
C ASN A 307 9.07 -58.28 -8.61
N GLY A 308 9.60 -57.81 -7.49
CA GLY A 308 10.16 -56.46 -7.37
C GLY A 308 9.15 -55.37 -7.00
N HIS A 309 7.89 -55.73 -6.75
CA HIS A 309 6.78 -54.85 -6.40
C HIS A 309 6.28 -55.08 -4.98
N LEU A 310 5.64 -54.07 -4.40
CA LEU A 310 5.05 -54.15 -3.07
C LEU A 310 3.86 -55.11 -3.06
N VAL A 311 3.79 -55.96 -2.04
CA VAL A 311 2.60 -56.74 -1.71
C VAL A 311 2.02 -56.26 -0.40
N LEU A 312 0.74 -55.89 -0.42
CA LEU A 312 -0.05 -55.46 0.75
C LEU A 312 -0.83 -56.66 1.29
N GLY A 313 -0.60 -57.02 2.56
CA GLY A 313 -1.44 -57.93 3.31
C GLY A 313 -2.67 -57.24 3.91
N LYS A 314 -3.54 -58.01 4.55
CA LYS A 314 -4.71 -57.50 5.24
C LYS A 314 -4.32 -56.53 6.34
N ASN A 315 -5.07 -55.44 6.49
CA ASN A 315 -4.78 -54.31 7.37
C ASN A 315 -3.52 -53.49 7.01
N SER A 316 -2.92 -53.70 5.83
CA SER A 316 -1.83 -52.86 5.32
C SER A 316 -2.28 -52.12 4.06
N TYR A 317 -1.86 -50.85 3.93
CA TYR A 317 -2.31 -49.97 2.87
C TYR A 317 -1.23 -48.96 2.48
N LEU A 318 -1.46 -48.24 1.38
CA LEU A 318 -0.66 -47.10 0.98
C LEU A 318 -1.43 -45.80 1.25
N LYS A 319 -0.72 -44.77 1.71
CA LYS A 319 -1.29 -43.44 1.97
C LYS A 319 -0.29 -42.33 1.65
N SER A 320 -0.77 -41.27 1.01
CA SER A 320 -0.03 -40.02 0.85
C SER A 320 -0.32 -39.04 2.01
N PRO A 321 0.51 -38.01 2.21
CA PRO A 321 0.06 -36.76 2.81
C PRO A 321 -1.10 -36.13 2.01
N ALA A 322 -1.66 -35.02 2.50
CA ALA A 322 -2.62 -34.22 1.73
C ALA A 322 -2.00 -33.82 0.38
N LEU A 323 -2.75 -34.01 -0.71
CA LEU A 323 -2.25 -33.83 -2.08
C LEU A 323 -2.10 -32.37 -2.50
N GLY A 324 -2.74 -31.43 -1.79
CA GLY A 324 -2.66 -29.99 -2.09
C GLY A 324 -3.34 -29.60 -3.41
N LEU A 325 -4.31 -30.39 -3.88
CA LEU A 325 -4.98 -30.15 -5.16
C LEU A 325 -5.92 -28.95 -5.09
N GLU A 326 -5.71 -27.97 -5.98
CA GLU A 326 -6.57 -26.79 -6.11
C GLU A 326 -7.41 -26.88 -7.39
N PHE A 327 -8.73 -26.78 -7.23
CA PHE A 327 -9.70 -26.65 -8.31
C PHE A 327 -10.56 -25.40 -8.09
N ALA A 328 -11.23 -24.94 -9.16
CA ALA A 328 -12.12 -23.79 -9.09
C ALA A 328 -13.15 -23.95 -7.96
N SER A 329 -13.23 -22.97 -7.06
CA SER A 329 -14.15 -22.97 -5.91
C SER A 329 -15.20 -21.88 -6.05
N SER A 330 -16.41 -22.18 -5.56
CA SER A 330 -17.61 -21.34 -5.61
C SER A 330 -18.45 -21.55 -4.34
N SER A 331 -19.41 -20.65 -4.09
CA SER A 331 -20.35 -20.73 -2.95
C SER A 331 -21.40 -21.82 -3.16
N ASP A 332 -21.52 -22.30 -4.40
CA ASP A 332 -22.39 -23.40 -4.79
C ASP A 332 -21.73 -24.75 -4.45
N VAL A 333 -22.28 -25.39 -3.42
CA VAL A 333 -21.85 -26.71 -2.94
C VAL A 333 -21.93 -27.79 -4.02
N THR A 334 -22.67 -27.61 -5.11
CA THR A 334 -22.82 -28.60 -6.19
C THR A 334 -21.71 -28.54 -7.25
N THR A 335 -20.99 -27.42 -7.34
CA THR A 335 -19.97 -27.19 -8.38
C THR A 335 -18.58 -26.85 -7.83
N THR A 336 -18.48 -26.39 -6.58
CA THR A 336 -17.21 -26.01 -5.95
C THR A 336 -16.18 -27.13 -5.92
N GLN A 337 -14.91 -26.83 -6.17
CA GLN A 337 -13.77 -27.75 -6.15
C GLN A 337 -13.96 -29.00 -7.03
N THR A 338 -14.62 -28.84 -8.18
CA THR A 338 -14.76 -29.89 -9.19
C THR A 338 -13.55 -29.89 -10.12
N PRO A 339 -12.84 -31.02 -10.32
CA PRO A 339 -11.81 -31.10 -11.35
C PRO A 339 -12.42 -31.05 -12.77
N ALA A 340 -11.69 -30.55 -13.77
CA ALA A 340 -12.15 -30.66 -15.16
C ALA A 340 -12.15 -32.12 -15.65
N SER A 341 -11.17 -32.91 -15.19
CA SER A 341 -11.17 -34.37 -15.30
C SER A 341 -10.28 -35.00 -14.23
N ILE A 342 -10.51 -36.27 -13.92
CA ILE A 342 -9.67 -37.08 -13.04
C ILE A 342 -9.57 -38.50 -13.58
N ARG A 343 -8.33 -38.99 -13.74
CA ARG A 343 -8.03 -40.37 -14.10
C ARG A 343 -7.22 -41.01 -12.98
N MET A 344 -7.67 -42.16 -12.50
CA MET A 344 -6.96 -42.93 -11.48
C MET A 344 -6.53 -44.26 -12.07
N SER A 345 -5.25 -44.58 -11.91
CA SER A 345 -4.61 -45.74 -12.51
C SER A 345 -3.99 -46.64 -11.44
N PHE A 346 -4.19 -47.94 -11.58
CA PHE A 346 -3.55 -48.97 -10.77
C PHE A 346 -2.90 -49.98 -11.71
N LYS A 347 -1.61 -50.25 -11.54
CA LYS A 347 -0.95 -51.39 -12.17
C LYS A 347 -0.56 -52.38 -11.09
N GLY A 348 -0.98 -53.63 -11.26
CA GLY A 348 -0.63 -54.70 -10.32
C GLY A 348 -1.61 -55.86 -10.38
N THR A 349 -1.50 -56.76 -9.40
CA THR A 349 -2.35 -57.95 -9.28
C THR A 349 -3.37 -57.77 -8.17
N VAL A 350 -4.66 -57.89 -8.51
CA VAL A 350 -5.77 -57.73 -7.55
C VAL A 350 -6.23 -59.11 -7.01
N PRO A 351 -6.22 -59.34 -5.68
CA PRO A 351 -6.70 -60.59 -5.07
C PRO A 351 -8.22 -60.74 -5.17
N ARG A 352 -8.72 -61.98 -5.27
CA ARG A 352 -10.17 -62.27 -5.29
C ARG A 352 -10.93 -61.68 -4.10
N GLY A 353 -12.13 -61.18 -4.38
CA GLY A 353 -13.04 -60.66 -3.34
C GLY A 353 -13.33 -59.16 -3.45
N GLY A 354 -12.80 -58.50 -4.48
CA GLY A 354 -12.90 -57.06 -4.69
C GLY A 354 -11.91 -56.28 -3.83
N ALA A 355 -11.31 -55.22 -4.39
CA ALA A 355 -10.26 -54.46 -3.71
C ALA A 355 -10.33 -52.97 -4.06
N LEU A 356 -10.07 -52.12 -3.07
CA LEU A 356 -9.92 -50.68 -3.28
C LEU A 356 -8.53 -50.40 -3.84
N ILE A 357 -8.46 -50.13 -5.14
CA ILE A 357 -7.21 -49.96 -5.88
C ILE A 357 -6.79 -48.49 -6.04
N GLY A 358 -7.67 -47.55 -5.72
CA GLY A 358 -7.31 -46.14 -5.54
C GLY A 358 -8.46 -45.29 -5.04
N ARG A 359 -8.16 -44.34 -4.15
CA ARG A 359 -9.13 -43.39 -3.61
C ARG A 359 -8.47 -42.07 -3.28
N VAL A 360 -9.02 -40.98 -3.80
CA VAL A 360 -8.69 -39.61 -3.43
C VAL A 360 -9.82 -39.06 -2.57
N GLN A 361 -9.57 -38.75 -1.29
CA GLN A 361 -10.64 -38.41 -0.35
C GLN A 361 -10.23 -37.36 0.68
N ASP A 362 -11.19 -36.47 0.99
CA ASP A 362 -11.24 -35.69 2.22
C ASP A 362 -12.50 -36.07 3.02
N TRP A 363 -12.34 -36.27 4.33
CA TRP A 363 -13.44 -36.74 5.19
C TRP A 363 -14.52 -35.66 5.32
N ASP A 364 -15.79 -36.09 5.30
CA ASP A 364 -16.98 -35.22 5.31
C ASP A 364 -17.08 -34.16 4.20
N THR A 365 -16.14 -34.12 3.24
CA THR A 365 -16.07 -33.12 2.17
C THR A 365 -16.39 -33.71 0.80
N GLY A 366 -15.73 -34.80 0.42
CA GLY A 366 -15.95 -35.47 -0.87
C GLY A 366 -14.83 -36.43 -1.24
N TYR A 367 -15.08 -37.28 -2.23
CA TYR A 367 -14.08 -38.22 -2.72
C TYR A 367 -14.32 -38.71 -4.15
N VAL A 368 -13.26 -39.28 -4.72
CA VAL A 368 -13.28 -40.12 -5.92
C VAL A 368 -12.61 -41.45 -5.59
N GLY A 369 -13.26 -42.56 -5.89
CA GLY A 369 -12.77 -43.91 -5.62
C GLY A 369 -12.93 -44.83 -6.82
N HIS A 370 -11.97 -45.73 -7.02
CA HIS A 370 -11.98 -46.76 -8.04
C HIS A 370 -11.56 -48.07 -7.38
N GLN A 371 -12.42 -49.08 -7.49
CA GLN A 371 -12.22 -50.40 -6.92
C GLN A 371 -12.61 -51.51 -7.90
N VAL A 372 -12.00 -52.68 -7.75
CA VAL A 372 -12.48 -53.92 -8.38
C VAL A 372 -13.64 -54.44 -7.55
N HIS A 373 -14.78 -54.71 -8.17
CA HIS A 373 -15.99 -55.21 -7.51
C HIS A 373 -15.80 -56.66 -7.07
N TRP A 374 -16.58 -57.14 -6.08
CA TRP A 374 -16.48 -58.52 -5.57
C TRP A 374 -16.79 -59.60 -6.61
N SER A 375 -17.43 -59.23 -7.73
CA SER A 375 -17.64 -60.10 -8.89
C SER A 375 -16.37 -60.33 -9.73
N ASN A 376 -15.28 -59.61 -9.43
CA ASN A 376 -13.95 -59.70 -10.05
C ASN A 376 -13.87 -59.23 -11.52
N SER A 377 -14.98 -59.15 -12.23
CA SER A 377 -15.04 -58.75 -13.65
C SER A 377 -15.56 -57.33 -13.92
N ILE A 378 -15.80 -56.57 -12.85
CA ILE A 378 -16.40 -55.23 -12.90
C ILE A 378 -15.50 -54.25 -12.16
N ILE A 379 -15.18 -53.15 -12.84
CA ILE A 379 -14.62 -51.95 -12.24
C ILE A 379 -15.75 -51.08 -11.70
N GLN A 380 -15.60 -50.61 -10.47
CA GLN A 380 -16.54 -49.74 -9.77
C GLN A 380 -15.90 -48.38 -9.49
N PHE A 381 -16.52 -47.32 -10.00
CA PHE A 381 -16.15 -45.93 -9.73
C PHE A 381 -17.15 -45.30 -8.76
N LYS A 382 -16.65 -44.59 -7.75
CA LYS A 382 -17.46 -43.94 -6.72
C LYS A 382 -17.10 -42.47 -6.65
N ILE A 383 -18.12 -41.63 -6.52
CA ILE A 383 -17.97 -40.20 -6.31
C ILE A 383 -18.87 -39.75 -5.17
N ASP A 384 -18.42 -38.73 -4.46
CA ASP A 384 -19.15 -38.13 -3.35
C ASP A 384 -18.77 -36.67 -3.20
N ARG A 385 -19.71 -35.91 -2.64
CA ARG A 385 -19.60 -34.49 -2.37
C ARG A 385 -20.57 -34.13 -1.24
N GLU A 386 -20.04 -33.46 -0.23
CA GLU A 386 -20.81 -32.86 0.86
C GLU A 386 -21.96 -31.99 0.32
N GLY A 387 -23.18 -32.24 0.77
CA GLY A 387 -24.39 -31.50 0.34
C GLY A 387 -24.82 -31.73 -1.10
N GLY A 388 -23.98 -32.35 -1.94
CA GLY A 388 -24.23 -32.57 -3.37
C GLY A 388 -24.66 -33.99 -3.75
N GLY A 389 -24.42 -34.98 -2.88
CA GLY A 389 -24.83 -36.38 -3.09
C GLY A 389 -23.67 -37.31 -3.47
N SER A 390 -23.98 -38.59 -3.65
CA SER A 390 -23.01 -39.65 -3.95
C SER A 390 -23.51 -40.58 -5.06
N ALA A 391 -22.59 -41.15 -5.84
CA ALA A 391 -22.92 -42.14 -6.86
C ALA A 391 -21.91 -43.27 -6.91
N THR A 392 -22.41 -44.44 -7.28
CA THR A 392 -21.62 -45.63 -7.62
C THR A 392 -21.92 -46.00 -9.07
N ILE A 393 -20.89 -46.07 -9.89
CA ILE A 393 -20.97 -46.37 -11.31
C ILE A 393 -20.20 -47.65 -11.58
N LEU A 394 -20.84 -48.58 -12.27
CA LEU A 394 -20.26 -49.86 -12.64
C LEU A 394 -19.94 -49.87 -14.13
N SER A 395 -18.77 -50.38 -14.47
CA SER A 395 -18.41 -50.79 -15.83
C SER A 395 -19.25 -51.98 -16.29
N ASP A 396 -19.09 -52.35 -17.57
CA ASP A 396 -19.68 -53.57 -18.11
C ASP A 396 -18.95 -54.81 -17.56
N ASP A 397 -19.67 -55.92 -17.41
CA ASP A 397 -19.11 -57.20 -16.95
C ASP A 397 -18.50 -57.95 -18.14
N LEU A 398 -17.16 -57.88 -18.30
CA LEU A 398 -16.47 -58.38 -19.49
C LEU A 398 -15.60 -59.63 -19.22
N PHE A 399 -14.58 -59.51 -18.36
CA PHE A 399 -13.69 -60.62 -17.99
C PHE A 399 -13.08 -60.45 -16.58
N ASP A 400 -12.63 -61.54 -15.98
CA ASP A 400 -12.04 -61.59 -14.63
C ASP A 400 -10.72 -60.78 -14.57
N LEU A 401 -10.64 -59.79 -13.67
CA LEU A 401 -9.52 -58.86 -13.51
C LEU A 401 -8.53 -59.29 -12.40
N ASN A 402 -8.76 -60.45 -11.79
CA ASN A 402 -8.03 -60.88 -10.60
C ASN A 402 -6.91 -61.88 -10.92
N ASP A 403 -6.00 -62.06 -9.97
CA ASP A 403 -4.93 -63.07 -10.00
C ASP A 403 -3.95 -62.95 -11.20
N ALA A 404 -4.03 -61.86 -11.97
CA ALA A 404 -3.11 -61.47 -13.03
C ALA A 404 -2.80 -59.96 -12.98
N PRO A 405 -1.62 -59.52 -13.47
CA PRO A 405 -1.25 -58.11 -13.45
C PRO A 405 -1.94 -57.31 -14.56
N HIS A 406 -2.78 -56.36 -14.19
CA HIS A 406 -3.50 -55.48 -15.12
C HIS A 406 -3.21 -54.01 -14.84
N LEU A 407 -3.23 -53.17 -15.88
CA LEU A 407 -3.39 -51.73 -15.73
C LEU A 407 -4.89 -51.42 -15.72
N ILE A 408 -5.45 -51.09 -14.58
CA ILE A 408 -6.87 -50.79 -14.41
C ILE A 408 -7.01 -49.29 -14.20
N GLU A 409 -7.84 -48.62 -15.00
CA GLU A 409 -8.02 -47.18 -14.93
C GLU A 409 -9.49 -46.76 -15.01
N SER A 410 -9.81 -45.66 -14.35
CA SER A 410 -11.10 -44.98 -14.48
C SER A 410 -10.86 -43.49 -14.70
N GLU A 411 -11.43 -42.92 -15.76
CA GLU A 411 -11.34 -41.51 -16.12
C GLU A 411 -12.71 -40.87 -16.07
N TRP A 412 -12.89 -39.88 -15.21
CA TRP A 412 -14.08 -39.04 -15.17
C TRP A 412 -13.79 -37.69 -15.79
N VAL A 413 -14.69 -37.23 -16.66
CA VAL A 413 -14.63 -35.93 -17.36
C VAL A 413 -15.88 -35.13 -17.00
N ASN A 414 -15.68 -33.89 -16.58
CA ASN A 414 -16.75 -32.98 -16.18
C ASN A 414 -17.65 -32.61 -17.38
N ASP A 415 -18.96 -32.49 -17.15
CA ASP A 415 -19.85 -31.71 -18.00
C ASP A 415 -20.02 -30.33 -17.36
N PRO A 416 -19.39 -29.26 -17.91
CA PRO A 416 -19.46 -27.94 -17.33
C PRO A 416 -20.90 -27.41 -17.20
N ASN A 417 -21.79 -27.82 -18.10
CA ASN A 417 -23.18 -27.33 -18.16
C ASN A 417 -24.18 -28.28 -17.48
N GLY A 418 -23.76 -29.49 -17.12
CA GLY A 418 -24.59 -30.52 -16.50
C GLY A 418 -24.38 -30.64 -14.98
N PRO A 419 -25.22 -31.44 -14.29
CA PRO A 419 -25.09 -31.70 -12.85
C PRO A 419 -23.99 -32.72 -12.51
N GLY A 420 -23.41 -33.40 -13.52
CA GLY A 420 -22.38 -34.41 -13.34
C GLY A 420 -21.36 -34.44 -14.49
N GLY A 421 -21.03 -35.63 -14.97
CA GLY A 421 -20.02 -35.83 -16.01
C GLY A 421 -20.11 -37.22 -16.62
N THR A 422 -19.02 -37.69 -17.23
CA THR A 422 -18.94 -39.04 -17.83
C THR A 422 -17.71 -39.75 -17.31
N VAL A 423 -17.87 -41.01 -16.86
CA VAL A 423 -16.77 -41.91 -16.54
C VAL A 423 -16.55 -42.93 -17.64
N THR A 424 -15.28 -43.14 -17.99
CA THR A 424 -14.80 -44.16 -18.93
C THR A 424 -13.79 -45.05 -18.23
N PHE A 425 -13.89 -46.36 -18.45
CA PHE A 425 -13.04 -47.37 -17.82
C PHE A 425 -12.04 -47.92 -18.82
N PHE A 426 -10.84 -48.28 -18.36
CA PHE A 426 -9.80 -48.87 -19.21
C PHE A 426 -9.11 -50.05 -18.51
N VAL A 427 -8.75 -51.06 -19.29
CA VAL A 427 -7.88 -52.16 -18.87
C VAL A 427 -6.79 -52.35 -19.91
N ASP A 428 -5.52 -52.32 -19.47
CA ASP A 428 -4.32 -52.46 -20.31
C ASP A 428 -4.29 -51.49 -21.51
N GLY A 429 -4.82 -50.27 -21.31
CA GLY A 429 -4.86 -49.21 -22.30
C GLY A 429 -6.06 -49.27 -23.26
N GLU A 430 -6.86 -50.33 -23.22
CA GLU A 430 -8.08 -50.46 -24.02
C GLU A 430 -9.32 -50.08 -23.20
N GLN A 431 -10.32 -49.50 -23.85
CA GLN A 431 -11.57 -49.12 -23.19
C GLN A 431 -12.35 -50.35 -22.73
N PHE A 432 -12.71 -50.39 -21.45
CA PHE A 432 -13.40 -51.50 -20.79
C PHE A 432 -14.90 -51.20 -20.65
N GLY A 433 -15.65 -51.53 -21.70
CA GLY A 433 -17.10 -51.30 -21.76
C GLY A 433 -17.49 -49.88 -22.21
N ALA A 434 -18.78 -49.59 -22.21
CA ALA A 434 -19.31 -48.29 -22.63
C ALA A 434 -19.12 -47.19 -21.56
N PRO A 435 -18.86 -45.93 -21.94
CA PRO A 435 -18.83 -44.81 -21.00
C PRO A 435 -20.17 -44.64 -20.29
N LYS A 436 -20.15 -44.19 -19.03
CA LYS A 436 -21.33 -44.06 -18.17
C LYS A 436 -21.45 -42.63 -17.66
N ALA A 437 -22.66 -42.07 -17.69
CA ALA A 437 -22.91 -40.75 -17.12
C ALA A 437 -22.93 -40.78 -15.59
N THR A 438 -22.61 -39.65 -14.95
CA THR A 438 -22.79 -39.42 -13.51
C THR A 438 -23.82 -38.32 -13.30
N GLU A 439 -24.64 -38.45 -12.25
CA GLU A 439 -25.65 -37.45 -11.87
C GLU A 439 -25.09 -36.32 -11.01
N TYR A 440 -23.88 -36.51 -10.48
CA TYR A 440 -23.20 -35.59 -9.57
C TYR A 440 -21.75 -35.33 -10.02
N LYS A 441 -21.20 -34.19 -9.58
CA LYS A 441 -19.79 -33.82 -9.71
C LYS A 441 -19.02 -34.23 -8.46
N PRO A 442 -17.83 -34.87 -8.57
CA PRO A 442 -16.98 -35.11 -7.41
C PRO A 442 -16.46 -33.80 -6.82
N ARG A 443 -16.14 -33.80 -5.53
CA ARG A 443 -15.44 -32.70 -4.85
C ARG A 443 -14.11 -33.21 -4.34
N ILE A 444 -13.02 -32.49 -4.65
CA ILE A 444 -11.68 -32.81 -4.16
C ILE A 444 -11.10 -31.53 -3.55
N SER A 445 -10.92 -31.53 -2.23
CA SER A 445 -10.31 -30.42 -1.52
C SER A 445 -8.77 -30.53 -1.51
N PRO A 446 -8.05 -29.46 -1.16
CA PRO A 446 -6.61 -29.53 -0.95
C PRO A 446 -6.16 -30.50 0.16
N ALA A 447 -7.05 -30.81 1.12
CA ALA A 447 -6.78 -31.73 2.22
C ALA A 447 -6.90 -33.20 1.82
N ALA A 448 -7.41 -33.51 0.62
CA ALA A 448 -7.61 -34.87 0.17
C ALA A 448 -6.29 -35.64 0.10
N ASP A 449 -6.28 -36.88 0.61
CA ASP A 449 -5.16 -37.81 0.47
C ASP A 449 -5.44 -38.89 -0.57
N TYR A 450 -4.41 -39.59 -1.04
CA TYR A 450 -4.53 -40.76 -1.90
C TYR A 450 -4.30 -42.03 -1.07
N GLN A 451 -5.26 -42.96 -1.09
CA GLN A 451 -5.16 -44.26 -0.43
C GLN A 451 -5.41 -45.44 -1.36
N VAL A 452 -4.78 -46.57 -1.03
CA VAL A 452 -4.94 -47.86 -1.72
C VAL A 452 -5.01 -48.96 -0.67
N ASN A 453 -5.97 -49.87 -0.77
CA ASN A 453 -6.31 -50.91 0.21
C ASN A 453 -6.91 -50.41 1.54
N ALA A 454 -7.33 -49.14 1.64
CA ALA A 454 -8.00 -48.60 2.82
C ALA A 454 -8.87 -47.39 2.48
N THR A 455 -9.88 -47.17 3.31
CA THR A 455 -10.78 -46.01 3.25
C THR A 455 -10.54 -45.12 4.47
N VAL A 456 -9.83 -43.99 4.32
CA VAL A 456 -9.56 -43.05 5.44
C VAL A 456 -8.93 -43.75 6.64
N GLY A 457 -7.94 -44.61 6.38
CA GLY A 457 -7.28 -45.45 7.39
C GLY A 457 -8.15 -46.59 7.96
N ASN A 458 -9.43 -46.67 7.60
CA ASN A 458 -10.26 -47.85 7.87
C ASN A 458 -9.82 -48.98 6.93
N THR A 459 -9.47 -50.12 7.53
CA THR A 459 -8.96 -51.31 6.82
C THR A 459 -9.97 -52.46 6.78
N SER A 460 -11.23 -52.21 7.17
CA SER A 460 -12.29 -53.23 7.15
C SER A 460 -12.54 -53.86 5.78
N ASP A 461 -12.28 -53.09 4.71
CA ASP A 461 -12.37 -53.46 3.29
C ASP A 461 -11.01 -53.79 2.65
N SER A 462 -9.93 -53.86 3.44
CA SER A 462 -8.60 -54.24 2.95
C SER A 462 -8.51 -55.72 2.59
N VAL A 463 -7.77 -56.02 1.52
CA VAL A 463 -7.54 -57.38 1.03
C VAL A 463 -6.13 -57.88 1.32
N GLU A 464 -5.98 -59.20 1.35
CA GLU A 464 -4.71 -59.91 1.52
C GLU A 464 -4.05 -60.19 0.17
N GLY A 465 -2.78 -59.85 0.02
CA GLY A 465 -1.95 -60.28 -1.11
C GLY A 465 -2.01 -59.37 -2.34
N MET A 466 -2.39 -58.10 -2.21
CA MET A 466 -2.46 -57.19 -3.35
C MET A 466 -1.07 -56.72 -3.77
N GLU A 467 -0.67 -57.09 -4.99
CA GLU A 467 0.60 -56.68 -5.60
C GLU A 467 0.41 -55.34 -6.31
N VAL A 468 1.23 -54.34 -6.00
CA VAL A 468 1.13 -52.98 -6.53
C VAL A 468 2.41 -52.65 -7.28
N GLU A 469 2.37 -52.60 -8.60
CA GLU A 469 3.52 -52.15 -9.42
C GLU A 469 3.62 -50.62 -9.44
N TYR A 470 2.53 -49.93 -9.77
CA TYR A 470 2.45 -48.48 -9.61
C TYR A 470 1.03 -47.97 -9.39
N ILE A 471 0.94 -46.78 -8.81
CA ILE A 471 -0.29 -46.00 -8.67
C ILE A 471 -0.16 -44.72 -9.49
N GLY A 472 -1.19 -44.37 -10.24
CA GLY A 472 -1.24 -43.18 -11.09
C GLY A 472 -2.43 -42.29 -10.78
N LEU A 473 -2.23 -40.99 -10.96
CA LEU A 473 -3.25 -39.95 -10.90
C LEU A 473 -3.01 -38.97 -12.06
N SER A 474 -3.99 -38.79 -12.92
CA SER A 474 -3.99 -37.71 -13.91
C SER A 474 -5.14 -36.76 -13.65
N LEU A 475 -4.88 -35.46 -13.75
CA LEU A 475 -5.84 -34.40 -13.46
C LEU A 475 -5.94 -33.47 -14.65
N GLY A 476 -7.16 -33.13 -15.04
CA GLY A 476 -7.41 -32.06 -15.99
C GLY A 476 -7.11 -30.73 -15.32
N ARG A 477 -6.04 -30.07 -15.77
CA ARG A 477 -5.72 -28.70 -15.36
C ARG A 477 -6.30 -27.72 -16.36
N ASP A 478 -7.16 -26.86 -15.86
CA ASP A 478 -7.62 -25.72 -16.62
C ASP A 478 -6.45 -24.80 -16.92
N GLY A 479 -6.33 -24.46 -18.19
CA GLY A 479 -5.32 -23.58 -18.72
C GLY A 479 -5.92 -22.76 -19.83
N VAL A 480 -5.06 -21.97 -20.47
CA VAL A 480 -5.47 -21.09 -21.55
C VAL A 480 -4.57 -21.37 -22.75
N SER A 481 -5.17 -21.80 -23.86
CA SER A 481 -4.51 -21.79 -25.15
C SER A 481 -4.59 -20.38 -25.72
N THR A 482 -3.46 -19.83 -26.12
CA THR A 482 -3.41 -18.54 -26.82
C THR A 482 -3.22 -18.74 -28.31
N SER A 483 -4.04 -18.10 -29.12
CA SER A 483 -3.88 -18.01 -30.57
C SER A 483 -3.80 -16.55 -31.02
N TYR A 484 -3.18 -16.31 -32.17
CA TYR A 484 -2.98 -14.98 -32.73
C TYR A 484 -3.49 -14.93 -34.17
N SER A 485 -4.56 -14.17 -34.40
CA SER A 485 -5.15 -14.00 -35.73
C SER A 485 -4.79 -12.65 -36.35
N GLU A 486 -4.89 -12.55 -37.68
CA GLU A 486 -4.75 -11.28 -38.38
C GLU A 486 -5.87 -10.30 -38.02
N ILE A 487 -5.56 -9.02 -38.01
CA ILE A 487 -6.54 -7.95 -37.86
C ILE A 487 -6.27 -6.87 -38.92
N ALA A 488 -7.31 -6.45 -39.63
CA ALA A 488 -7.23 -5.42 -40.67
C ALA A 488 -7.54 -4.03 -40.09
N ASP A 489 -7.09 -2.99 -40.79
CA ASP A 489 -7.53 -1.62 -40.51
C ASP A 489 -9.03 -1.49 -40.80
N GLY A 490 -9.73 -0.69 -39.99
CA GLY A 490 -11.17 -0.55 -40.07
C GLY A 490 -11.87 -0.74 -38.73
N VAL A 491 -13.15 -1.10 -38.78
CA VAL A 491 -14.00 -1.24 -37.58
C VAL A 491 -13.53 -2.41 -36.73
N ILE A 492 -13.31 -2.15 -35.45
CA ILE A 492 -12.95 -3.15 -34.44
C ILE A 492 -13.88 -3.07 -33.23
N THR A 493 -13.92 -4.11 -32.40
CA THR A 493 -14.62 -4.09 -31.12
C THR A 493 -13.74 -3.56 -29.98
N VAL A 494 -14.32 -3.29 -28.81
CA VAL A 494 -13.56 -2.98 -27.59
C VAL A 494 -12.67 -4.17 -27.19
N ASP A 495 -13.20 -5.38 -27.29
CA ASP A 495 -12.46 -6.60 -26.96
C ASP A 495 -11.31 -6.84 -27.94
N ASP A 496 -11.48 -6.48 -29.21
CA ASP A 496 -10.38 -6.51 -30.18
C ASP A 496 -9.24 -5.59 -29.74
N LEU A 497 -9.56 -4.34 -29.35
CA LEU A 497 -8.57 -3.35 -28.93
C LEU A 497 -7.78 -3.81 -27.70
N ARG A 498 -8.47 -4.35 -26.69
CA ARG A 498 -7.87 -4.91 -25.46
C ARG A 498 -6.92 -6.06 -25.75
N ASN A 499 -7.27 -6.88 -26.74
CA ASN A 499 -6.52 -8.07 -27.12
C ASN A 499 -5.54 -7.84 -28.27
N LEU A 500 -5.25 -6.60 -28.65
CA LEU A 500 -4.21 -6.33 -29.64
C LEU A 500 -2.82 -6.64 -29.09
N VAL A 501 -1.99 -7.21 -29.95
CA VAL A 501 -0.58 -7.49 -29.67
C VAL A 501 0.29 -7.00 -30.82
N VAL A 502 1.51 -6.59 -30.48
CA VAL A 502 2.59 -6.40 -31.44
C VAL A 502 3.27 -7.76 -31.63
N ASP A 503 3.24 -8.28 -32.84
CA ASP A 503 3.97 -9.49 -33.21
C ASP A 503 5.28 -9.09 -33.88
N ALA A 504 6.35 -9.10 -33.07
CA ALA A 504 7.73 -8.84 -33.48
C ALA A 504 8.52 -10.13 -33.70
N THR A 505 7.85 -11.28 -33.91
CA THR A 505 8.53 -12.54 -34.22
C THR A 505 9.37 -12.42 -35.49
N GLY A 506 10.63 -12.85 -35.44
CA GLY A 506 11.60 -12.70 -36.53
C GLY A 506 12.24 -11.30 -36.65
N VAL A 507 11.85 -10.32 -35.84
CA VAL A 507 12.51 -9.01 -35.75
C VAL A 507 13.60 -9.07 -34.68
N ASN A 508 14.87 -8.94 -35.08
CA ASN A 508 16.04 -9.10 -34.21
C ASN A 508 16.92 -7.84 -34.11
N THR A 509 16.50 -6.74 -34.70
CA THR A 509 17.24 -5.47 -34.72
C THR A 509 16.30 -4.31 -34.43
N GLN A 510 16.84 -3.22 -33.88
CA GLN A 510 16.08 -1.99 -33.60
C GLN A 510 15.30 -1.55 -34.85
N GLN A 511 14.01 -1.26 -34.67
CA GLN A 511 13.14 -0.76 -35.74
C GLN A 511 12.93 0.75 -35.62
N PRO A 512 12.55 1.44 -36.71
CA PRO A 512 12.02 2.81 -36.63
C PRO A 512 10.72 2.86 -35.82
N GLU A 513 10.32 4.06 -35.42
CA GLU A 513 9.01 4.31 -34.79
C GLU A 513 7.87 4.03 -35.77
N TYR A 514 6.88 3.28 -35.31
CA TYR A 514 5.62 3.04 -36.02
C TYR A 514 4.48 3.74 -35.29
N VAL A 515 3.42 4.14 -36.00
CA VAL A 515 2.25 4.75 -35.36
C VAL A 515 1.02 3.89 -35.61
N LEU A 516 0.41 3.42 -34.52
CA LEU A 516 -0.89 2.78 -34.48
C LEU A 516 -1.91 3.79 -33.96
N SER A 517 -2.99 3.99 -34.69
CA SER A 517 -4.05 4.91 -34.32
C SER A 517 -5.37 4.19 -34.11
N TYR A 518 -6.17 4.64 -33.14
CA TYR A 518 -7.58 4.27 -33.07
C TYR A 518 -8.47 5.51 -32.90
N ILE A 519 -9.66 5.46 -33.47
CA ILE A 519 -10.67 6.52 -33.37
C ILE A 519 -11.85 5.98 -32.57
N ALA A 520 -12.17 6.61 -31.44
CA ALA A 520 -13.36 6.32 -30.65
C ALA A 520 -14.50 7.29 -31.01
N ASN A 521 -15.71 6.75 -31.20
CA ASN A 521 -16.93 7.49 -31.51
C ASN A 521 -16.78 8.46 -32.71
N GLY A 522 -15.97 8.08 -33.69
CA GLY A 522 -15.71 8.84 -34.92
C GLY A 522 -15.02 10.20 -34.76
N SER A 523 -14.67 10.62 -33.55
CA SER A 523 -14.29 12.01 -33.26
C SER A 523 -12.95 12.14 -32.52
N GLN A 524 -12.64 11.17 -31.66
CA GLN A 524 -11.45 11.22 -30.81
C GLN A 524 -10.40 10.23 -31.30
N ARG A 525 -9.34 10.76 -31.93
CA ARG A 525 -8.19 9.99 -32.40
C ARG A 525 -7.14 9.87 -31.30
N PHE A 526 -6.62 8.66 -31.12
CA PHE A 526 -5.51 8.35 -30.23
C PHE A 526 -4.39 7.72 -31.05
N ASP A 527 -3.19 8.26 -30.91
CA ASP A 527 -1.99 7.77 -31.58
C ASP A 527 -1.06 7.13 -30.56
N LEU A 528 -0.68 5.87 -30.82
CA LEU A 528 0.28 5.10 -30.06
C LEU A 528 1.52 4.89 -30.92
N THR A 529 2.65 5.46 -30.49
CA THR A 529 3.95 5.20 -31.08
C THR A 529 4.42 3.82 -30.63
N ILE A 530 4.85 2.96 -31.55
CA ILE A 530 5.35 1.62 -31.29
C ILE A 530 6.83 1.57 -31.66
N VAL A 531 7.66 1.13 -30.73
CA VAL A 531 9.09 0.89 -30.89
C VAL A 531 9.35 -0.59 -30.65
N VAL A 532 9.99 -1.27 -31.60
CA VAL A 532 10.49 -2.63 -31.40
C VAL A 532 11.98 -2.57 -31.15
N GLY A 533 12.38 -2.89 -29.91
CA GLY A 533 13.75 -2.88 -29.44
C GLY A 533 13.95 -2.15 -28.11
N GLU A 534 15.15 -1.61 -27.90
CA GLU A 534 15.53 -1.01 -26.62
C GLU A 534 14.82 0.33 -26.36
N MET A 535 14.50 0.58 -25.09
CA MET A 535 13.95 1.86 -24.64
C MET A 535 15.04 2.92 -24.63
N VAL A 536 14.86 3.97 -25.45
CA VAL A 536 15.79 5.10 -25.51
C VAL A 536 15.28 6.21 -24.60
N LEU A 537 16.11 6.61 -23.62
CA LEU A 537 15.78 7.66 -22.66
C LEU A 537 16.62 8.93 -22.91
N PRO A 538 16.09 10.14 -22.68
CA PRO A 538 16.90 11.35 -22.62
C PRO A 538 17.96 11.30 -21.50
N ALA A 539 19.06 12.03 -21.65
CA ALA A 539 20.05 12.22 -20.59
C ALA A 539 19.41 12.85 -19.33
N GLY A 540 19.94 12.53 -18.15
CA GLY A 540 19.37 12.95 -16.86
C GLY A 540 18.16 12.11 -16.39
N ARG A 541 17.64 11.18 -17.21
CA ARG A 541 16.55 10.29 -16.80
C ARG A 541 17.09 9.04 -16.11
N PRO A 542 16.51 8.59 -14.98
CA PRO A 542 16.89 7.32 -14.35
C PRO A 542 16.78 6.16 -15.34
N TYR A 543 17.90 5.50 -15.58
CA TYR A 543 18.05 4.45 -16.58
C TYR A 543 18.42 3.11 -15.93
N LYS A 544 19.43 3.10 -15.07
CA LYS A 544 19.90 1.89 -14.37
C LYS A 544 20.15 2.13 -12.90
N ALA A 545 20.07 1.05 -12.12
CA ALA A 545 20.51 1.01 -10.73
C ALA A 545 21.71 0.05 -10.58
N VAL A 546 22.74 0.46 -9.86
CA VAL A 546 23.94 -0.34 -9.61
C VAL A 546 23.99 -0.71 -8.13
N LEU A 547 24.14 -2.01 -7.85
CA LEU A 547 24.34 -2.53 -6.51
C LEU A 547 25.83 -2.54 -6.19
N GLN A 548 26.20 -1.90 -5.09
CA GLN A 548 27.54 -2.04 -4.52
C GLN A 548 27.52 -2.92 -3.28
N ASP A 549 28.31 -3.98 -3.27
CA ASP A 549 28.63 -4.75 -2.06
C ASP A 549 29.73 -4.04 -1.27
N TRP A 550 29.46 -3.78 0.00
CA TRP A 550 30.37 -3.14 0.95
C TRP A 550 30.83 -4.09 2.06
N SER A 551 30.64 -5.40 1.90
CA SER A 551 31.02 -6.41 2.90
C SER A 551 32.50 -6.39 3.28
N THR A 552 33.37 -5.89 2.40
CA THR A 552 34.83 -5.77 2.63
C THR A 552 35.25 -4.41 3.18
N GLY A 553 34.31 -3.48 3.40
CA GLY A 553 34.59 -2.09 3.80
C GLY A 553 34.85 -1.13 2.63
N SER A 554 34.93 -1.63 1.40
CA SER A 554 35.01 -0.84 0.17
C SER A 554 33.91 -1.28 -0.80
N GLY A 555 33.27 -0.34 -1.50
CA GLY A 555 32.23 -0.64 -2.47
C GLY A 555 32.77 -1.36 -3.71
N VAL A 556 32.23 -2.53 -4.01
CA VAL A 556 32.45 -3.30 -5.24
C VAL A 556 31.14 -3.41 -5.99
N ASP A 557 31.10 -2.98 -7.24
CA ASP A 557 29.90 -3.13 -8.09
C ASP A 557 29.69 -4.62 -8.38
N VAL A 558 28.53 -5.16 -8.00
CA VAL A 558 28.19 -6.59 -8.12
C VAL A 558 27.04 -6.85 -9.09
N GLY A 559 26.40 -5.79 -9.60
CA GLY A 559 25.37 -5.92 -10.64
C GLY A 559 24.84 -4.57 -11.09
N GLU A 560 24.53 -4.48 -12.39
CA GLU A 560 23.82 -3.37 -13.00
C GLU A 560 22.41 -3.81 -13.43
N LEU A 561 21.39 -3.15 -12.89
CA LEU A 561 19.99 -3.37 -13.20
C LEU A 561 19.54 -2.29 -14.19
N ILE A 562 19.56 -2.60 -15.48
CA ILE A 562 19.08 -1.69 -16.53
C ILE A 562 17.54 -1.71 -16.55
N MET A 563 16.90 -0.65 -16.09
CA MET A 563 15.45 -0.60 -15.80
C MET A 563 14.63 -0.16 -17.02
N THR A 564 14.76 -0.88 -18.13
CA THR A 564 14.12 -0.55 -19.41
C THR A 564 13.24 -1.65 -19.99
N ARG A 565 13.14 -2.81 -19.33
CA ARG A 565 12.35 -3.94 -19.84
C ARG A 565 10.89 -3.80 -19.42
N PRO A 566 9.93 -3.54 -20.33
CA PRO A 566 8.54 -3.41 -19.93
C PRO A 566 7.97 -4.75 -19.46
N ALA A 567 7.38 -4.79 -18.26
CA ALA A 567 6.57 -5.91 -17.78
C ALA A 567 5.10 -5.74 -18.16
N ALA A 568 4.61 -4.51 -18.07
CA ALA A 568 3.29 -4.11 -18.48
C ALA A 568 3.31 -2.65 -18.93
N GLN A 569 2.50 -2.32 -19.92
CA GLN A 569 2.46 -1.01 -20.56
C GLN A 569 1.03 -0.56 -20.75
N ASN A 570 0.85 0.74 -20.94
CA ASN A 570 -0.46 1.37 -21.01
C ASN A 570 -1.31 1.05 -19.77
N CYS A 571 -0.66 0.80 -18.63
CA CYS A 571 -1.35 0.48 -17.40
C CYS A 571 -2.19 1.68 -16.95
N ARG A 572 -3.41 1.39 -16.51
CA ARG A 572 -4.40 2.38 -16.09
C ARG A 572 -5.22 1.83 -14.93
N PHE A 573 -5.67 2.73 -14.06
CA PHE A 573 -6.71 2.38 -13.09
C PHE A 573 -8.04 2.14 -13.81
N GLU A 574 -8.80 1.12 -13.38
CA GLU A 574 -10.13 0.83 -13.95
C GLU A 574 -11.21 1.82 -13.48
N ASP A 575 -10.95 2.54 -12.39
CA ASP A 575 -11.83 3.60 -11.91
C ASP A 575 -11.89 4.77 -12.89
N SER A 576 -13.10 5.18 -13.28
CA SER A 576 -13.28 6.21 -14.30
C SER A 576 -12.67 7.56 -13.91
N THR A 577 -12.74 7.91 -12.62
CA THR A 577 -12.22 9.18 -12.12
C THR A 577 -10.70 9.14 -12.08
N LEU A 578 -10.11 8.10 -11.48
CA LEU A 578 -8.64 7.97 -11.42
C LEU A 578 -8.01 7.84 -12.81
N PHE A 579 -8.66 7.12 -13.73
CA PHE A 579 -8.20 7.01 -15.12
C PHE A 579 -8.16 8.37 -15.80
N GLY A 580 -9.21 9.19 -15.66
CA GLY A 580 -9.25 10.52 -16.27
C GLY A 580 -8.21 11.48 -15.67
N ALA A 581 -7.81 11.26 -14.42
CA ALA A 581 -7.05 12.22 -13.64
C ALA A 581 -5.53 12.01 -13.65
N GLN A 582 -5.00 10.92 -14.21
CA GLN A 582 -3.56 10.71 -14.36
C GLN A 582 -3.19 10.03 -15.68
N GLY A 583 -1.93 10.13 -16.10
CA GLY A 583 -1.38 9.51 -17.32
C GLY A 583 -1.22 7.98 -17.20
N ALA A 584 -1.06 7.28 -18.32
CA ALA A 584 -0.76 5.84 -18.31
C ALA A 584 0.64 5.60 -17.75
N TRP A 585 0.88 4.47 -17.10
CA TRP A 585 2.22 4.10 -16.65
C TRP A 585 2.71 2.83 -17.34
N THR A 586 4.03 2.66 -17.29
CA THR A 586 4.73 1.44 -17.69
C THR A 586 5.42 0.85 -16.47
N GLU A 587 5.17 -0.42 -16.21
CA GLU A 587 5.92 -1.20 -15.24
C GLU A 587 7.19 -1.73 -15.91
N VAL A 588 8.35 -1.50 -15.29
CA VAL A 588 9.65 -1.89 -15.82
C VAL A 588 10.41 -2.83 -14.89
N LEU A 589 11.14 -3.74 -15.49
CA LEU A 589 12.02 -4.71 -14.86
C LEU A 589 13.46 -4.52 -15.35
N PRO A 590 14.45 -5.08 -14.65
CA PRO A 590 15.81 -5.12 -15.13
C PRO A 590 15.92 -5.97 -16.40
N GLN A 591 16.81 -5.53 -17.30
CA GLN A 591 17.40 -6.38 -18.32
C GLN A 591 18.39 -7.36 -17.65
N GLY A 592 18.34 -8.64 -18.02
CA GLY A 592 19.28 -9.65 -17.53
C GLY A 592 19.02 -10.17 -16.11
N GLU A 593 20.06 -10.81 -15.54
CA GLU A 593 20.00 -11.45 -14.22
C GLU A 593 20.05 -10.44 -13.07
N VAL A 594 19.45 -10.82 -11.95
CA VAL A 594 19.42 -10.03 -10.72
C VAL A 594 20.57 -10.46 -9.81
N PRO A 595 21.37 -9.54 -9.23
CA PRO A 595 22.52 -9.90 -8.41
C PRO A 595 22.10 -10.63 -7.13
N VAL A 596 22.93 -11.60 -6.73
CA VAL A 596 22.75 -12.40 -5.52
C VAL A 596 23.99 -12.26 -4.65
N ILE A 597 23.81 -11.91 -3.38
CA ILE A 597 24.87 -11.86 -2.37
C ILE A 597 24.48 -12.81 -1.24
N ASP A 598 25.27 -13.85 -1.02
CA ASP A 598 25.08 -14.85 0.06
C ASP A 598 23.65 -15.42 0.15
N GLY A 599 23.07 -15.78 -1.00
CA GLY A 599 21.73 -16.36 -1.10
C GLY A 599 20.59 -15.35 -1.03
N ILE A 600 20.88 -14.05 -0.98
CA ILE A 600 19.89 -12.97 -1.07
C ILE A 600 19.92 -12.39 -2.47
N ARG A 601 18.78 -12.40 -3.14
CA ARG A 601 18.51 -11.74 -4.42
C ARG A 601 18.15 -10.27 -4.19
N TYR A 602 18.88 -9.38 -4.84
CA TYR A 602 18.72 -7.92 -4.78
C TYR A 602 17.99 -7.40 -6.02
N GLY A 603 16.67 -7.52 -6.02
CA GLY A 603 15.80 -7.14 -7.13
C GLY A 603 15.49 -5.65 -7.19
N CYS A 604 14.99 -5.22 -8.35
CA CYS A 604 14.40 -3.91 -8.55
C CYS A 604 13.22 -4.04 -9.51
N GLU A 605 12.14 -3.34 -9.21
CA GLU A 605 11.01 -3.11 -10.12
C GLU A 605 10.74 -1.60 -10.18
N GLY A 606 10.17 -1.11 -11.27
CA GLY A 606 9.92 0.32 -11.40
C GLY A 606 8.63 0.66 -12.13
N ILE A 607 8.22 1.92 -11.98
CA ILE A 607 7.18 2.54 -12.80
C ILE A 607 7.76 3.74 -13.54
N ARG A 608 7.30 3.94 -14.77
CA ARG A 608 7.57 5.11 -15.60
C ARG A 608 6.24 5.72 -16.04
N GLN A 609 6.03 7.00 -15.73
CA GLN A 609 4.82 7.73 -16.08
C GLN A 609 5.22 9.13 -16.56
N GLY A 610 5.21 9.31 -17.88
CA GLY A 610 5.87 10.44 -18.51
C GLY A 610 7.34 10.51 -18.10
N ASN A 611 7.67 11.54 -17.34
CA ASN A 611 9.03 11.84 -16.93
C ASN A 611 9.32 11.41 -15.47
N TYR A 612 8.27 10.99 -14.73
CA TYR A 612 8.31 10.47 -13.37
C TYR A 612 8.77 9.01 -13.38
N VAL A 613 9.70 8.69 -12.48
CA VAL A 613 10.25 7.34 -12.30
C VAL A 613 10.30 7.02 -10.81
N MET A 614 9.72 5.89 -10.45
CA MET A 614 9.94 5.27 -9.15
C MET A 614 10.61 3.90 -9.35
N PHE A 615 11.64 3.63 -8.55
CA PHE A 615 12.25 2.32 -8.40
C PHE A 615 11.97 1.78 -7.00
N GLN A 616 11.53 0.54 -6.92
CA GLN A 616 11.38 -0.22 -5.69
C GLN A 616 12.41 -1.35 -5.68
N PHE A 617 13.42 -1.20 -4.83
CA PHE A 617 14.40 -2.23 -4.54
C PHE A 617 13.78 -3.25 -3.59
N VAL A 618 13.86 -4.52 -3.95
CA VAL A 618 13.22 -5.63 -3.23
C VAL A 618 14.26 -6.68 -2.93
N TYR A 619 14.17 -7.24 -1.73
CA TYR A 619 15.12 -8.24 -1.29
C TYR A 619 14.37 -9.55 -1.02
N SER A 620 14.85 -10.64 -1.59
CA SER A 620 14.22 -11.95 -1.50
C SER A 620 15.28 -13.05 -1.45
N GLN A 621 14.91 -14.26 -1.07
CA GLN A 621 15.83 -15.39 -1.12
C GLN A 621 16.03 -15.89 -2.55
N ASP A 622 17.23 -16.39 -2.84
CA ASP A 622 17.56 -17.01 -4.12
C ASP A 622 17.24 -18.51 -4.12
N VAL A 623 15.95 -18.85 -4.07
CA VAL A 623 15.46 -20.25 -4.10
C VAL A 623 14.55 -20.49 -5.30
N ALA A 624 14.66 -21.69 -5.89
CA ALA A 624 13.79 -22.15 -6.97
C ALA A 624 12.37 -22.43 -6.42
N SER A 625 11.34 -22.20 -7.26
CA SER A 625 9.91 -22.18 -6.93
C SER A 625 9.43 -23.11 -5.80
N SER A 626 8.70 -22.47 -4.87
CA SER A 626 8.00 -22.96 -3.68
C SER A 626 8.85 -23.68 -2.61
N PRO A 627 9.06 -23.05 -1.44
CA PRO A 627 8.05 -22.22 -0.80
C PRO A 627 8.34 -20.71 -0.77
N PHE A 628 7.29 -19.93 -0.51
CA PHE A 628 7.43 -18.48 -0.33
C PHE A 628 8.15 -18.20 0.99
N GLY A 629 9.25 -17.46 0.95
CA GLY A 629 10.08 -17.24 2.15
C GLY A 629 11.05 -18.40 2.44
N ASP A 630 11.65 -18.41 3.63
CA ASP A 630 12.70 -19.35 4.00
C ASP A 630 12.15 -20.58 4.74
N PRO A 631 12.15 -21.78 4.14
CA PRO A 631 11.76 -23.00 4.86
C PRO A 631 12.92 -23.63 5.66
N THR A 632 14.15 -23.19 5.42
CA THR A 632 15.39 -23.77 5.96
C THR A 632 15.92 -23.04 7.20
N GLY A 633 15.43 -21.83 7.48
CA GLY A 633 15.93 -21.01 8.59
C GLY A 633 17.34 -20.50 8.38
N LEU A 634 17.72 -20.26 7.12
CA LEU A 634 18.97 -19.58 6.82
C LEU A 634 18.89 -18.17 7.42
N ASN A 635 19.80 -17.88 8.34
CA ASN A 635 19.98 -16.56 8.97
C ASN A 635 20.53 -15.53 7.95
N THR A 636 19.82 -15.28 6.84
CA THR A 636 20.25 -14.42 5.74
C THR A 636 19.99 -12.96 6.08
N TYR A 637 21.03 -12.26 6.51
CA TYR A 637 21.03 -10.82 6.73
C TYR A 637 21.50 -10.09 5.47
N MET A 638 20.80 -9.04 5.05
CA MET A 638 21.25 -8.21 3.92
C MET A 638 22.65 -7.66 4.18
N ARG A 639 23.58 -7.91 3.26
CA ARG A 639 24.96 -7.42 3.38
C ARG A 639 25.04 -5.88 3.40
N PRO A 640 26.13 -5.31 3.95
CA PRO A 640 26.40 -3.90 3.77
C PRO A 640 26.37 -3.56 2.27
N HIS A 641 25.49 -2.65 1.85
CA HIS A 641 25.36 -2.32 0.42
C HIS A 641 24.91 -0.88 0.18
N LYS A 642 25.09 -0.41 -1.06
CA LYS A 642 24.54 0.85 -1.57
C LYS A 642 23.84 0.62 -2.90
N TRP A 643 22.83 1.44 -3.18
CA TRP A 643 22.27 1.56 -4.53
C TRP A 643 22.67 2.89 -5.13
N LEU A 644 23.11 2.84 -6.38
CA LEU A 644 23.49 4.01 -7.16
C LEU A 644 22.59 4.10 -8.39
N VAL A 645 21.94 5.24 -8.62
CA VAL A 645 21.05 5.43 -9.78
C VAL A 645 21.77 6.27 -10.83
N TYR A 646 21.81 5.77 -12.06
CA TYR A 646 22.47 6.44 -13.19
C TYR A 646 21.50 6.70 -14.34
N ASP A 647 21.81 7.71 -15.15
CA ASP A 647 21.21 7.89 -16.46
C ASP A 647 21.88 7.02 -17.54
N ASN A 648 21.40 7.11 -18.78
CA ASN A 648 21.93 6.33 -19.92
C ASN A 648 23.28 6.82 -20.44
N THR A 649 23.76 7.98 -19.99
CA THR A 649 25.10 8.52 -20.33
C THR A 649 26.16 8.15 -19.28
N GLY A 650 25.75 7.51 -18.19
CA GLY A 650 26.63 7.16 -17.06
C GLY A 650 26.74 8.26 -16.00
N THR A 651 25.87 9.27 -16.03
CA THR A 651 25.81 10.31 -14.99
C THR A 651 25.10 9.77 -13.75
N LEU A 652 25.75 9.89 -12.58
CA LEU A 652 25.18 9.50 -11.30
C LEU A 652 24.11 10.51 -10.86
N LEU A 653 22.87 10.04 -10.69
CA LEU A 653 21.71 10.85 -10.30
C LEU A 653 21.41 10.78 -8.80
N GLN A 654 21.59 9.62 -8.17
CA GLN A 654 21.29 9.45 -6.73
C GLN A 654 22.18 8.40 -6.09
N ARG A 655 22.55 8.65 -4.83
CA ARG A 655 23.08 7.60 -3.93
C ARG A 655 22.06 7.27 -2.85
N ILE A 656 21.81 5.98 -2.67
CA ILE A 656 20.94 5.44 -1.64
C ILE A 656 21.86 4.82 -0.59
N GLU A 657 22.17 5.64 0.41
CA GLU A 657 23.14 5.37 1.47
C GLU A 657 22.71 6.11 2.75
N LYS A 658 23.41 5.88 3.86
CA LYS A 658 23.14 6.62 5.11
C LYS A 658 23.56 8.09 4.99
N PRO A 659 23.03 9.01 5.82
CA PRO A 659 23.35 10.43 5.78
C PRO A 659 24.81 10.74 6.13
N ASN A 660 25.54 9.79 6.73
CA ASN A 660 26.98 9.86 7.00
C ASN A 660 27.83 9.26 5.86
N GLY A 661 27.22 8.81 4.76
CA GLY A 661 27.90 8.21 3.60
C GLY A 661 28.25 6.72 3.78
N GLU A 662 27.89 6.11 4.90
CA GLU A 662 28.08 4.67 5.10
C GLU A 662 27.05 3.85 4.28
N PRO A 663 27.37 2.60 3.92
CA PRO A 663 26.39 1.72 3.29
C PRO A 663 25.18 1.46 4.20
N LEU A 664 24.06 1.09 3.57
CA LEU A 664 22.97 0.43 4.26
C LEU A 664 23.55 -0.82 4.95
N ASN A 665 23.16 -1.12 6.18
CA ASN A 665 23.69 -2.24 6.96
C ASN A 665 25.20 -2.21 7.25
N ALA A 666 25.84 -1.02 7.29
CA ALA A 666 27.26 -0.91 7.63
C ALA A 666 27.64 -1.68 8.91
N THR A 667 28.77 -2.39 8.87
CA THR A 667 29.32 -3.18 9.99
C THR A 667 29.73 -2.32 11.20
N SER A 668 29.91 -1.02 11.00
CA SER A 668 30.14 -0.02 12.05
C SER A 668 28.90 0.26 12.89
N THR A 669 27.70 0.03 12.35
CA THR A 669 26.46 0.24 13.09
C THR A 669 26.29 -0.85 14.11
N LYS A 670 26.05 -0.49 15.36
CA LYS A 670 25.89 -1.46 16.44
C LYS A 670 24.47 -2.02 16.41
N PRO A 671 24.28 -3.35 16.59
CA PRO A 671 22.94 -3.97 16.70
C PRO A 671 22.09 -3.39 17.84
N ILE A 672 22.72 -2.65 18.75
CA ILE A 672 22.22 -2.30 20.06
C ILE A 672 22.76 -0.92 20.45
N TRP A 673 21.95 -0.09 21.14
CA TRP A 673 22.41 1.20 21.68
C TRP A 673 23.36 1.01 22.88
N GLU A 674 24.50 1.68 22.86
CA GLU A 674 25.54 1.59 23.90
C GLU A 674 25.72 2.89 24.69
N GLY A 675 24.84 3.89 24.50
CA GLY A 675 24.91 5.19 25.18
C GLY A 675 24.15 5.27 26.52
N SER A 676 24.15 6.47 27.11
CA SER A 676 23.48 6.75 28.39
C SER A 676 21.95 6.81 28.28
N TYR A 677 21.29 6.62 29.43
CA TYR A 677 19.84 6.72 29.59
C TYR A 677 19.48 7.70 30.70
N ASP A 678 18.31 8.30 30.62
CA ASP A 678 17.83 9.36 31.53
C ASP A 678 17.20 8.86 32.85
N GLY A 679 17.28 7.57 33.16
CA GLY A 679 16.65 6.94 34.32
C GLY A 679 15.18 6.55 34.15
N ARG A 680 14.52 7.00 33.07
CA ARG A 680 13.19 6.54 32.61
C ARG A 680 13.30 5.57 31.45
N SER A 681 14.52 5.05 31.23
CA SER A 681 14.78 4.14 30.15
C SER A 681 14.73 4.87 28.78
N ILE A 682 14.87 6.21 28.71
CA ILE A 682 14.94 6.95 27.43
C ILE A 682 16.42 7.17 27.05
N PRO A 683 16.86 6.82 25.83
CA PRO A 683 18.22 7.09 25.40
C PRO A 683 18.50 8.58 25.29
N GLN A 684 19.66 8.97 25.78
CA GLN A 684 20.13 10.33 25.63
C GLN A 684 20.94 10.44 24.34
N ILE A 685 20.24 10.52 23.20
CA ILE A 685 20.85 10.75 21.88
C ILE A 685 21.54 12.12 21.91
N THR A 686 22.81 12.17 21.54
CA THR A 686 23.58 13.42 21.46
C THR A 686 24.01 13.67 20.03
N SER A 687 24.40 14.91 19.73
CA SER A 687 25.05 15.25 18.46
C SER A 687 26.30 14.41 18.15
N SER A 688 27.03 13.96 19.17
CA SER A 688 28.23 13.12 19.06
C SER A 688 27.95 11.61 19.03
N ASN A 689 26.74 11.18 19.37
CA ASN A 689 26.33 9.79 19.45
C ASN A 689 24.94 9.64 18.81
N ARG A 690 24.86 9.87 17.50
CA ARG A 690 23.61 9.70 16.74
C ARG A 690 23.33 8.21 16.55
N TRP A 691 22.08 7.82 16.72
CA TRP A 691 21.63 6.45 16.54
C TRP A 691 21.26 6.15 15.07
N TYR A 692 21.61 4.95 14.62
CA TYR A 692 21.10 4.34 13.39
C TYR A 692 20.53 2.97 13.75
N PRO A 693 19.33 2.61 13.31
CA PRO A 693 18.88 1.24 13.43
C PRO A 693 19.83 0.31 12.65
N HIS A 694 20.26 -0.77 13.30
CA HIS A 694 21.10 -1.80 12.68
C HIS A 694 20.24 -2.84 11.98
N GLY A 695 20.63 -3.22 10.77
CA GLY A 695 19.79 -4.04 9.91
C GLY A 695 18.88 -3.23 9.03
N THR A 696 18.56 -3.80 7.89
CA THR A 696 17.65 -3.19 6.91
C THR A 696 16.30 -3.50 7.50
N VAL A 697 15.85 -2.54 8.28
CA VAL A 697 14.54 -2.53 8.92
C VAL A 697 13.40 -2.55 7.90
N ARG A 698 13.70 -2.19 6.65
CA ARG A 698 12.77 -2.19 5.51
C ARG A 698 12.98 -3.42 4.64
N SER A 699 11.89 -4.08 4.24
CA SER A 699 11.93 -5.20 3.28
C SER A 699 12.03 -4.72 1.81
N SER A 700 11.88 -3.41 1.58
CA SER A 700 12.09 -2.76 0.29
C SER A 700 12.55 -1.31 0.46
N VAL A 701 13.20 -0.76 -0.55
CA VAL A 701 13.61 0.65 -0.58
C VAL A 701 12.98 1.32 -1.80
N VAL A 702 12.44 2.52 -1.62
CA VAL A 702 11.82 3.30 -2.68
C VAL A 702 12.76 4.44 -3.08
N TYR A 703 12.94 4.62 -4.37
CA TYR A 703 13.61 5.77 -4.96
C TYR A 703 12.66 6.46 -5.92
N ARG A 704 12.65 7.79 -5.92
CA ARG A 704 11.91 8.62 -6.89
C ARG A 704 12.83 9.69 -7.44
N ASN A 705 12.65 10.07 -8.70
CA ASN A 705 13.35 11.21 -9.28
C ASN A 705 12.72 12.58 -8.95
N GLY A 706 11.57 12.59 -8.28
CA GLY A 706 10.88 13.77 -7.79
C GLY A 706 9.60 13.40 -7.04
N ASN A 707 8.90 14.38 -6.48
CA ASN A 707 7.60 14.15 -5.85
C ASN A 707 6.53 13.96 -6.93
N PRO A 708 5.62 12.97 -6.79
CA PRO A 708 4.50 12.84 -7.73
C PRO A 708 3.58 14.08 -7.62
N PRO A 709 2.98 14.54 -8.74
CA PRO A 709 2.01 15.63 -8.70
C PRO A 709 0.85 15.31 -7.77
N ALA A 710 0.47 16.26 -6.93
CA ALA A 710 -0.70 16.13 -6.06
C ALA A 710 -2.01 16.41 -6.82
N TYR A 711 -3.10 15.78 -6.38
CA TYR A 711 -4.45 16.20 -6.78
C TYR A 711 -4.84 17.53 -6.11
N ASP A 712 -5.73 18.27 -6.76
CA ASP A 712 -6.29 19.47 -6.14
C ASP A 712 -7.30 19.13 -5.03
N GLN A 713 -7.65 20.13 -4.23
CA GLN A 713 -8.53 19.96 -3.08
C GLN A 713 -9.93 19.45 -3.46
N GLN A 714 -10.48 19.88 -4.60
CA GLN A 714 -11.83 19.52 -5.02
C GLN A 714 -11.87 18.05 -5.42
N PHE A 715 -10.87 17.59 -6.17
CA PHE A 715 -10.72 16.18 -6.50
C PHE A 715 -10.68 15.30 -5.25
N ILE A 716 -9.92 15.71 -4.23
CA ILE A 716 -9.83 14.97 -2.98
C ILE A 716 -11.18 14.94 -2.26
N TYR A 717 -11.90 16.06 -2.14
CA TYR A 717 -13.23 16.07 -1.52
C TYR A 717 -14.25 15.17 -2.23
N ASP A 718 -14.15 15.07 -3.56
CA ASP A 718 -15.06 14.23 -4.34
C ASP A 718 -14.74 12.73 -4.19
N ASN A 719 -13.48 12.37 -4.01
CA ASN A 719 -13.01 10.97 -4.11
C ASN A 719 -12.50 10.35 -2.80
N VAL A 720 -12.21 11.15 -1.78
CA VAL A 720 -11.64 10.72 -0.50
C VAL A 720 -12.60 11.14 0.62
N PRO A 721 -12.90 10.27 1.60
CA PRO A 721 -13.70 10.67 2.74
C PRO A 721 -12.90 11.61 3.63
N VAL A 722 -13.40 12.83 3.80
CA VAL A 722 -12.84 13.85 4.67
C VAL A 722 -13.71 14.06 5.91
N TYR A 723 -13.08 14.43 7.02
CA TYR A 723 -13.72 14.54 8.34
C TYR A 723 -13.43 15.90 8.96
N ASP A 724 -14.33 16.37 9.79
CA ASP A 724 -14.28 17.69 10.42
C ASP A 724 -13.10 17.79 11.42
N GLN A 725 -12.24 18.79 11.27
CA GLN A 725 -11.09 19.05 12.17
C GLN A 725 -11.40 20.19 13.13
N ARG A 726 -12.36 19.91 14.02
CA ARG A 726 -12.97 20.90 14.91
C ARG A 726 -12.40 20.94 16.33
N VAL A 727 -11.53 19.99 16.67
CA VAL A 727 -10.88 19.94 17.99
C VAL A 727 -9.45 20.47 17.86
N PRO A 728 -9.10 21.63 18.43
CA PRO A 728 -7.80 22.26 18.19
C PRO A 728 -6.63 21.59 18.94
N PHE A 729 -6.92 20.73 19.92
CA PHE A 729 -5.96 20.05 20.80
C PHE A 729 -6.00 18.51 20.67
N ASP A 730 -6.54 18.00 19.56
CA ASP A 730 -6.61 16.58 19.26
C ASP A 730 -5.25 16.00 18.82
N SER A 731 -5.05 14.69 19.05
CA SER A 731 -3.84 13.98 18.60
C SER A 731 -2.50 14.57 19.13
N HIS A 732 -2.49 15.12 20.35
CA HIS A 732 -1.30 15.72 20.98
C HIS A 732 -0.51 14.78 21.90
N THR A 733 -1.04 13.61 22.25
CA THR A 733 -0.35 12.69 23.17
C THR A 733 0.74 11.86 22.47
N GLY A 734 1.88 11.72 23.14
CA GLY A 734 3.01 10.90 22.69
C GLY A 734 3.62 10.16 23.88
N TYR A 735 3.74 8.86 23.79
CA TYR A 735 4.58 8.04 24.66
C TYR A 735 5.32 7.14 23.70
N SER A 736 6.56 7.45 23.31
CA SER A 736 7.24 6.61 22.30
C SER A 736 8.50 5.99 22.87
N VAL A 737 8.63 4.68 22.69
CA VAL A 737 9.91 3.94 22.68
C VAL A 737 10.06 3.19 21.35
N ASN A 738 9.19 3.50 20.39
CA ASN A 738 9.01 2.74 19.16
C ASN A 738 9.91 3.29 18.06
N GLY A 739 10.91 2.49 17.69
CA GLY A 739 12.06 2.88 16.84
C GLY A 739 13.38 2.85 17.60
N PHE A 740 13.33 2.71 18.92
CA PHE A 740 14.51 2.64 19.78
C PHE A 740 14.59 1.32 20.57
N ASP A 741 15.81 0.89 20.91
CA ASP A 741 16.11 -0.35 21.63
C ASP A 741 15.06 -0.78 22.68
N LEU A 742 14.47 -1.98 22.52
CA LEU A 742 13.38 -2.50 23.36
C LEU A 742 13.84 -3.18 24.67
N ARG A 743 15.15 -3.25 24.95
CA ARG A 743 15.68 -3.65 26.27
C ARG A 743 15.18 -2.78 27.42
N ILE A 744 14.61 -1.65 27.04
CA ILE A 744 14.12 -0.54 27.82
C ILE A 744 12.75 -0.81 28.45
N TYR A 745 12.00 -1.79 27.92
CA TYR A 745 10.64 -2.11 28.37
C TYR A 745 10.66 -2.85 29.71
N ALA A 746 10.68 -2.06 30.79
CA ALA A 746 10.45 -2.51 32.16
C ALA A 746 9.44 -1.57 32.82
N GLY A 747 8.23 -1.49 32.26
CA GLY A 747 7.15 -0.65 32.76
C GLY A 747 7.50 0.84 32.70
N SER A 748 7.00 1.55 31.69
CA SER A 748 6.99 3.01 31.72
C SER A 748 6.37 3.48 33.04
N ALA A 749 6.98 4.48 33.69
CA ALA A 749 6.41 5.14 34.86
C ALA A 749 5.00 5.66 34.49
N GLY A 750 3.95 5.00 35.02
CA GLY A 750 2.55 5.34 34.71
C GLY A 750 1.59 4.15 34.57
N ASN A 751 2.02 2.88 34.62
CA ASN A 751 1.16 1.70 34.49
C ASN A 751 0.41 1.52 33.15
N ASP A 752 0.64 2.35 32.12
CA ASP A 752 -0.03 2.24 30.81
C ASP A 752 0.40 1.02 29.96
N GLY A 753 1.31 0.19 30.46
CA GLY A 753 1.39 -1.25 30.12
C GLY A 753 1.69 -1.68 28.68
N GLN A 754 1.79 -0.80 27.68
CA GLN A 754 1.94 -1.22 26.28
C GLN A 754 3.32 -0.84 25.72
N SER A 755 4.05 -1.82 25.16
CA SER A 755 5.21 -1.60 24.30
C SER A 755 4.85 -0.93 22.95
N ASN A 756 3.58 -0.53 22.78
CA ASN A 756 2.96 0.00 21.56
C ASN A 756 2.94 1.55 21.56
N GLY A 757 3.97 2.20 22.09
CA GLY A 757 4.02 3.65 22.20
C GLY A 757 4.06 4.38 20.84
N PHE A 758 3.27 5.44 20.66
CA PHE A 758 3.14 6.16 19.38
C PHE A 758 4.06 7.39 19.33
N ALA A 759 4.86 7.52 18.27
CA ALA A 759 5.62 8.74 18.03
C ALA A 759 4.66 9.87 17.59
N ASN A 760 4.81 11.05 18.19
CA ASN A 760 3.93 12.17 17.94
C ASN A 760 4.41 12.93 16.70
N TRP A 761 3.67 12.84 15.61
CA TRP A 761 3.98 13.54 14.35
C TRP A 761 4.09 15.07 14.50
N LYS A 762 3.52 15.66 15.56
CA LYS A 762 3.65 17.09 15.86
C LYS A 762 5.03 17.45 16.45
N LEU A 763 5.71 16.48 17.07
CA LEU A 763 7.03 16.67 17.71
C LEU A 763 8.19 15.94 17.02
N MET A 764 7.92 15.01 16.11
CA MET A 764 9.01 14.38 15.37
C MET A 764 9.73 15.42 14.50
N PRO A 765 11.07 15.48 14.51
CA PRO A 765 11.80 16.28 13.53
C PRO A 765 11.45 15.82 12.12
N TRP A 766 11.50 16.75 11.18
CA TRP A 766 11.30 16.39 9.78
C TRP A 766 12.49 15.56 9.28
N GLY A 767 13.68 16.14 9.32
CA GLY A 767 14.90 15.54 8.77
C GLY A 767 15.75 14.85 9.82
N TRP A 768 16.62 13.95 9.36
CA TRP A 768 17.51 13.19 10.21
C TRP A 768 18.43 14.09 11.06
N GLY A 769 18.43 13.84 12.37
CA GLY A 769 19.31 14.46 13.34
C GLY A 769 19.27 16.00 13.36
N GLN A 770 18.08 16.56 13.12
CA GLN A 770 17.81 17.98 13.38
C GLN A 770 17.91 18.32 14.88
N TYR A 771 17.48 17.40 15.75
CA TYR A 771 17.48 17.57 17.21
C TYR A 771 18.14 16.39 17.91
N ASP A 772 18.76 16.68 19.04
CA ASP A 772 19.26 15.73 20.03
C ASP A 772 18.40 15.78 21.31
N TYR A 773 18.71 14.94 22.30
CA TYR A 773 17.89 14.76 23.50
C TYR A 773 17.63 16.06 24.29
N GLU A 774 18.61 16.98 24.36
CA GLU A 774 18.42 18.24 25.09
C GLU A 774 17.79 19.32 24.20
N SER A 775 18.17 19.40 22.93
CA SER A 775 17.58 20.37 22.01
C SER A 775 16.11 20.08 21.69
N ILE A 776 15.67 18.82 21.66
CA ILE A 776 14.26 18.49 21.43
C ILE A 776 13.35 18.91 22.60
N LYS A 777 13.86 18.90 23.85
CA LYS A 777 13.12 19.44 25.00
C LYS A 777 12.96 20.95 24.87
N ALA A 778 14.06 21.65 24.58
CA ALA A 778 14.04 23.10 24.40
C ALA A 778 13.11 23.50 23.23
N TRP A 779 13.12 22.72 22.15
CA TRP A 779 12.25 22.92 21.00
C TRP A 779 10.77 22.63 21.31
N ALA A 780 10.46 21.53 22.00
CA ALA A 780 9.09 21.23 22.45
C ALA A 780 8.54 22.33 23.38
N ALA A 781 9.37 22.86 24.27
CA ALA A 781 9.02 23.99 25.13
C ALA A 781 8.82 25.32 24.36
N ALA A 782 9.42 25.46 23.18
CA ALA A 782 9.37 26.65 22.32
C ALA A 782 8.38 26.53 21.15
N THR A 783 7.51 25.51 21.16
CA THR A 783 6.54 25.29 20.08
C THR A 783 5.57 26.47 19.89
N LYS A 784 5.12 26.66 18.65
CA LYS A 784 4.09 27.66 18.28
C LYS A 784 2.66 27.17 18.54
N ASP A 785 2.50 25.90 18.88
CA ASP A 785 1.22 25.32 19.25
C ASP A 785 0.76 25.86 20.62
N PRO A 786 -0.45 26.43 20.75
CA PRO A 786 -0.91 27.00 22.01
C PRO A 786 -1.09 25.97 23.14
N TYR A 787 -1.21 24.67 22.84
CA TYR A 787 -1.44 23.60 23.82
C TYR A 787 -0.13 22.96 24.31
N THR A 788 0.82 23.80 24.73
CA THR A 788 2.21 23.41 25.04
C THR A 788 2.33 22.34 26.13
N ASN A 789 1.42 22.33 27.12
CA ASN A 789 1.43 21.38 28.23
C ASN A 789 1.16 19.92 27.82
N LEU A 790 0.67 19.68 26.61
CA LEU A 790 0.48 18.32 26.08
C LEU A 790 1.80 17.70 25.61
N TYR A 791 2.88 18.49 25.52
CA TYR A 791 4.22 18.06 25.08
C TYR A 791 5.18 17.84 26.26
N THR A 792 4.91 16.85 27.10
CA THR A 792 5.77 16.51 28.25
C THR A 792 7.16 16.01 27.83
N ASP A 793 8.16 16.08 28.72
CA ASP A 793 9.49 15.49 28.48
C ASP A 793 9.43 14.01 28.07
N LEU A 794 8.50 13.25 28.68
CA LEU A 794 8.25 11.83 28.36
C LEU A 794 7.74 11.65 26.92
N ALA A 795 6.98 12.63 26.42
CA ALA A 795 6.44 12.63 25.07
C ALA A 795 7.44 13.14 24.02
N ALA A 796 8.28 14.11 24.39
CA ALA A 796 9.15 14.82 23.46
C ALA A 796 10.50 14.12 23.24
N THR A 797 11.18 13.76 24.32
CA THR A 797 12.58 13.28 24.27
C THR A 797 12.82 12.02 23.43
N PRO A 798 11.90 11.05 23.36
CA PRO A 798 12.13 9.87 22.51
C PRO A 798 12.13 10.18 21.02
N ASN A 799 11.52 11.29 20.57
CA ASN A 799 11.48 11.65 19.16
C ASN A 799 12.84 12.13 18.63
N ALA A 800 13.86 12.36 19.47
CA ALA A 800 15.21 12.72 19.03
C ALA A 800 15.91 11.59 18.24
N ALA A 801 15.44 10.35 18.38
CA ALA A 801 15.95 9.20 17.64
C ALA A 801 15.19 8.92 16.32
N LEU A 802 14.12 9.66 16.03
CA LEU A 802 13.17 9.40 14.96
C LEU A 802 13.02 10.64 14.07
N TRP A 803 12.51 10.48 12.86
CA TRP A 803 12.19 11.59 11.96
C TRP A 803 11.09 11.19 10.98
N LEU A 804 10.44 12.18 10.36
CA LEU A 804 9.31 11.99 9.44
C LEU A 804 9.72 11.81 7.97
N GLU A 805 10.86 12.38 7.57
CA GLU A 805 11.36 12.27 6.20
C GLU A 805 11.64 10.80 5.84
N TYR A 806 11.21 10.40 4.65
CA TYR A 806 11.46 9.06 4.15
C TYR A 806 12.94 8.86 3.87
N THR A 807 13.54 7.92 4.60
CA THR A 807 14.86 7.44 4.28
C THR A 807 14.96 5.92 4.35
N PRO A 808 15.81 5.28 3.53
CA PRO A 808 15.98 3.82 3.47
C PRO A 808 16.38 3.16 4.80
N PHE A 809 16.92 3.95 5.72
CA PHE A 809 17.46 3.52 7.01
C PHE A 809 16.69 4.11 8.20
N ASN A 810 15.62 4.89 7.97
CA ASN A 810 14.71 5.31 9.03
C ASN A 810 13.77 4.17 9.37
N THR A 811 13.66 3.79 10.65
CA THR A 811 12.41 3.21 11.16
C THR A 811 11.56 4.39 11.60
N MET A 812 10.76 5.00 10.72
CA MET A 812 9.84 6.08 11.13
C MET A 812 9.02 5.58 12.33
N GLY A 813 9.39 5.98 13.56
CA GLY A 813 8.73 5.58 14.81
C GLY A 813 8.30 4.10 14.97
N ARG A 814 9.01 3.14 14.34
CA ARG A 814 8.65 1.71 14.16
C ARG A 814 7.32 1.45 13.43
N SER A 815 7.45 0.91 12.22
CA SER A 815 6.55 -0.08 11.60
C SER A 815 5.06 0.25 11.44
N SER A 816 4.54 -0.16 10.29
CA SER A 816 3.14 -0.42 9.99
C SER A 816 2.53 -1.57 10.81
N ILE A 817 2.85 -1.75 12.08
CA ILE A 817 1.95 -2.43 13.04
C ILE A 817 1.25 -1.37 13.90
N VAL A 818 1.88 -0.20 14.11
CA VAL A 818 1.46 0.78 15.11
C VAL A 818 1.79 2.22 14.69
N GLY A 819 1.70 2.50 13.38
CA GLY A 819 2.30 3.66 12.71
C GLY A 819 2.25 5.02 13.44
N PRO A 820 3.24 5.91 13.22
CA PRO A 820 3.36 7.15 13.99
C PRO A 820 2.44 8.29 13.50
N GLY A 821 1.13 8.14 13.73
CA GLY A 821 0.11 9.15 13.42
C GLY A 821 -0.36 9.95 14.63
N GLY A 822 0.30 9.81 15.79
CA GLY A 822 -0.30 10.20 17.07
C GLY A 822 -0.97 9.00 17.76
N THR A 823 -1.52 9.25 18.93
CA THR A 823 -1.94 8.26 19.93
C THR A 823 -2.86 7.17 19.40
N ARG A 824 -2.61 5.91 19.78
CA ARG A 824 -3.48 4.76 19.45
C ARG A 824 -3.89 4.76 17.98
N SER A 825 -2.89 4.89 17.10
CA SER A 825 -3.06 4.84 15.63
C SER A 825 -3.55 3.47 15.13
N ASP A 826 -3.67 2.48 16.00
CA ASP A 826 -4.31 1.18 15.75
C ASP A 826 -5.83 1.24 15.53
N ARG A 827 -6.36 2.47 15.48
CA ARG A 827 -7.78 2.78 15.60
C ARG A 827 -8.26 3.74 14.51
N GLN A 828 -7.49 3.93 13.45
CA GLN A 828 -7.89 4.72 12.29
C GLN A 828 -7.59 4.03 10.98
N ILE A 829 -8.48 4.26 10.03
CA ILE A 829 -8.39 3.77 8.67
C ILE A 829 -7.59 4.69 7.74
N MET A 830 -7.35 5.94 8.16
CA MET A 830 -6.46 6.88 7.50
C MET A 830 -5.64 7.56 8.58
N ALA A 831 -4.32 7.53 8.43
CA ALA A 831 -3.42 8.11 9.41
C ALA A 831 -3.64 9.61 9.54
N GLU A 832 -3.47 10.14 10.75
CA GLU A 832 -3.81 11.52 11.09
C GLU A 832 -3.19 12.56 10.14
N VAL A 833 -1.90 12.44 9.81
CA VAL A 833 -1.22 13.38 8.90
C VAL A 833 -1.78 13.32 7.47
N VAL A 834 -2.16 12.12 7.04
CA VAL A 834 -2.75 11.87 5.72
C VAL A 834 -4.15 12.45 5.67
N GLN A 835 -4.94 12.23 6.73
CA GLN A 835 -6.29 12.79 6.84
C GLN A 835 -6.28 14.32 6.98
N ARG A 836 -5.26 14.87 7.64
CA ARG A 836 -5.06 16.32 7.73
C ARG A 836 -4.74 16.96 6.39
N TYR A 837 -3.86 16.33 5.63
CA TYR A 837 -3.59 16.73 4.26
C TYR A 837 -4.82 16.58 3.36
N ALA A 838 -5.56 15.47 3.44
CA ALA A 838 -6.78 15.26 2.65
C ALA A 838 -7.84 16.34 2.90
N ARG A 839 -7.99 16.78 4.15
CA ARG A 839 -8.91 17.87 4.52
C ARG A 839 -8.48 19.22 3.99
N ASP A 840 -7.17 19.51 3.95
CA ASP A 840 -6.63 20.79 3.48
C ASP A 840 -5.23 20.60 2.90
N VAL A 841 -5.15 20.60 1.57
CA VAL A 841 -3.89 20.38 0.84
C VAL A 841 -2.86 21.49 1.03
N THR A 842 -3.30 22.65 1.55
CA THR A 842 -2.42 23.78 1.86
C THR A 842 -1.96 23.78 3.32
N ALA A 843 -2.45 22.84 4.12
CA ALA A 843 -2.17 22.79 5.54
C ALA A 843 -0.68 22.59 5.82
N THR A 844 -0.23 23.30 6.84
CA THR A 844 1.12 23.18 7.38
C THR A 844 1.05 22.69 8.81
N ARG A 845 2.07 21.94 9.24
CA ARG A 845 2.20 21.50 10.62
C ARG A 845 2.37 22.72 11.52
N ALA A 846 1.47 22.89 12.48
CA ALA A 846 1.44 24.04 13.38
C ALA A 846 2.76 24.27 14.14
N HIS A 847 3.53 23.21 14.39
CA HIS A 847 4.77 23.27 15.13
C HIS A 847 5.87 24.06 14.37
N ASP A 848 6.19 23.66 13.14
CA ASP A 848 7.37 24.15 12.40
C ASP A 848 7.05 24.71 11.00
N GLY A 849 5.78 24.69 10.59
CA GLY A 849 5.34 25.18 9.27
C GLY A 849 5.63 24.21 8.13
N LYS A 850 6.10 22.99 8.39
CA LYS A 850 6.31 21.98 7.35
C LYS A 850 5.00 21.64 6.65
N ALA A 851 4.99 21.62 5.33
CA ALA A 851 3.81 21.26 4.54
C ALA A 851 3.33 19.85 4.91
N LEU A 852 2.03 19.69 5.15
CA LEU A 852 1.45 18.36 5.41
C LEU A 852 1.50 17.47 4.17
N ALA A 853 1.55 18.05 2.96
CA ALA A 853 1.76 17.30 1.72
C ALA A 853 3.04 16.46 1.75
N ASP A 854 4.18 17.08 2.12
CA ASP A 854 5.46 16.40 2.24
C ASP A 854 5.40 15.31 3.32
N ILE A 855 4.80 15.63 4.46
CA ILE A 855 4.67 14.68 5.57
C ILE A 855 3.80 13.50 5.16
N ALA A 856 2.64 13.73 4.54
CA ALA A 856 1.75 12.67 4.08
C ALA A 856 2.44 11.77 3.03
N LEU A 857 3.16 12.35 2.07
CA LEU A 857 3.87 11.61 1.02
C LEU A 857 4.93 10.67 1.61
N ASP A 858 5.80 11.19 2.47
CA ASP A 858 6.87 10.40 3.08
C ASP A 858 6.31 9.37 4.06
N TYR A 859 5.25 9.72 4.77
CA TYR A 859 4.56 8.82 5.68
C TYR A 859 3.91 7.64 4.95
N LEU A 860 3.20 7.89 3.84
CA LEU A 860 2.63 6.84 2.99
C LEU A 860 3.74 5.97 2.36
N THR A 861 4.88 6.56 2.01
CA THR A 861 6.05 5.82 1.51
C THR A 861 6.67 4.94 2.60
N GLY A 862 6.75 5.46 3.83
CA GLY A 862 7.22 4.75 5.01
C GLY A 862 6.34 3.53 5.31
N TYR A 863 5.02 3.75 5.40
CA TYR A 863 4.01 2.67 5.52
C TYR A 863 4.23 1.59 4.48
N ALA A 864 4.38 2.00 3.23
CA ALA A 864 4.50 1.12 2.10
C ALA A 864 5.78 0.25 2.13
N SER A 865 6.92 0.80 2.59
CA SER A 865 8.21 0.11 2.49
C SER A 865 8.66 -0.67 3.74
N ASP A 866 7.98 -0.47 4.88
CA ASP A 866 8.25 -1.18 6.14
C ASP A 866 7.66 -2.62 6.28
N PRO A 867 6.53 -3.04 5.66
CA PRO A 867 5.97 -4.37 5.86
C PRO A 867 6.78 -5.42 5.12
N PHE A 868 6.47 -6.67 5.37
CA PHE A 868 6.83 -7.79 4.51
C PHE A 868 6.36 -7.58 3.06
N ASN A 869 7.25 -7.71 2.06
CA ASN A 869 6.85 -7.74 0.65
C ASN A 869 6.67 -9.21 0.22
N ALA A 870 5.46 -9.56 -0.20
CA ALA A 870 5.16 -10.86 -0.76
C ALA A 870 5.83 -11.01 -2.13
N VAL A 871 6.98 -11.69 -2.16
CA VAL A 871 7.72 -11.96 -3.39
C VAL A 871 7.41 -13.38 -3.86
N SER A 872 6.93 -13.50 -5.09
CA SER A 872 6.70 -14.76 -5.79
C SER A 872 7.68 -14.85 -6.96
N ASN A 873 8.55 -15.86 -6.99
CA ASN A 873 9.55 -16.05 -8.06
C ASN A 873 10.40 -14.79 -8.34
N GLY A 874 10.79 -14.07 -7.29
CA GLY A 874 11.56 -12.82 -7.42
C GLY A 874 10.77 -11.61 -7.95
N LYS A 875 9.43 -11.67 -7.95
CA LYS A 875 8.52 -10.59 -8.37
C LYS A 875 7.54 -10.15 -7.30
N LEU A 876 7.20 -8.87 -7.30
CA LEU A 876 6.11 -8.31 -6.50
C LEU A 876 4.77 -8.53 -7.22
N THR A 877 4.26 -9.75 -7.15
CA THR A 877 2.99 -10.14 -7.77
C THR A 877 1.94 -10.39 -6.70
N PRO A 878 0.71 -9.86 -6.85
CA PRO A 878 -0.38 -10.18 -5.93
C PRO A 878 -0.58 -11.70 -5.79
N LEU A 879 -0.62 -12.21 -4.56
CA LEU A 879 -0.51 -13.64 -4.25
C LEU A 879 -1.71 -14.47 -4.71
N TYR A 880 -2.89 -13.85 -4.77
CA TYR A 880 -4.16 -14.48 -5.14
C TYR A 880 -4.61 -14.09 -6.55
N ARG A 881 -3.71 -13.51 -7.36
CA ARG A 881 -4.04 -13.11 -8.73
C ARG A 881 -4.41 -14.35 -9.55
N GLY A 882 -5.46 -14.24 -10.36
CA GLY A 882 -6.01 -15.33 -11.19
C GLY A 882 -6.72 -16.43 -10.40
N ASN A 883 -6.62 -16.45 -9.07
CA ASN A 883 -7.33 -17.37 -8.18
C ASN A 883 -7.55 -16.71 -6.82
N ALA A 884 -8.67 -15.99 -6.69
CA ALA A 884 -9.05 -15.29 -5.45
C ALA A 884 -9.12 -16.21 -4.22
N ARG A 885 -9.29 -17.51 -4.44
CA ARG A 885 -9.52 -18.56 -3.44
C ARG A 885 -8.32 -19.52 -3.34
N ARG A 886 -7.16 -19.11 -3.86
CA ARG A 886 -5.91 -19.87 -3.76
C ARG A 886 -5.68 -20.34 -2.33
N ASN A 887 -5.37 -21.62 -2.15
CA ASN A 887 -5.14 -22.22 -0.84
C ASN A 887 -3.69 -22.00 -0.43
N ILE A 888 -3.37 -20.75 -0.10
CA ILE A 888 -2.09 -20.33 0.45
C ILE A 888 -2.31 -19.72 1.83
N VAL A 889 -1.55 -20.18 2.82
CA VAL A 889 -1.66 -19.69 4.20
C VAL A 889 -0.28 -19.46 4.80
N LEU A 890 -0.21 -18.68 5.89
CA LEU A 890 1.02 -18.53 6.66
C LEU A 890 1.43 -19.86 7.32
N ARG A 891 2.72 -20.23 7.24
CA ARG A 891 3.31 -21.39 7.94
C ARG A 891 4.50 -20.94 8.79
N GLN A 892 4.71 -21.62 9.93
CA GLN A 892 5.71 -21.26 10.94
C GLN A 892 5.56 -19.81 11.48
N HIS A 893 4.34 -19.29 11.38
CA HIS A 893 3.98 -17.96 11.81
C HIS A 893 3.34 -17.98 13.20
N TYR A 894 3.64 -16.99 14.04
CA TYR A 894 3.29 -17.04 15.46
C TYR A 894 1.80 -16.73 15.73
N TYR A 895 1.16 -15.73 15.09
CA TYR A 895 -0.27 -15.35 15.32
C TYR A 895 -1.31 -16.12 14.49
N GLY A 896 -0.94 -17.07 13.63
CA GLY A 896 -1.86 -17.69 12.67
C GLY A 896 -1.86 -19.21 12.69
N TYR A 897 -2.88 -19.82 12.06
CA TYR A 897 -3.07 -21.27 11.87
C TYR A 897 -2.02 -21.88 10.93
N GLY A 898 -0.73 -21.65 11.20
CA GLY A 898 0.36 -22.35 10.53
C GLY A 898 0.46 -23.77 11.06
N GLU A 899 -0.52 -24.62 10.74
CA GLU A 899 -0.41 -26.03 11.04
C GLU A 899 0.82 -26.60 10.33
N ALA A 900 1.63 -27.38 11.04
CA ALA A 900 2.75 -28.08 10.45
C ALA A 900 2.31 -29.07 9.34
N SER A 901 1.01 -29.34 9.22
CA SER A 901 0.37 -30.21 8.21
C SER A 901 0.27 -29.55 6.82
N VAL A 902 0.32 -28.21 6.70
CA VAL A 902 0.16 -27.51 5.42
C VAL A 902 1.31 -27.88 4.48
N ALA A 903 0.99 -28.26 3.24
CA ALA A 903 1.98 -28.61 2.23
C ALA A 903 2.87 -27.39 1.89
N ALA A 904 4.16 -27.60 1.60
CA ALA A 904 5.12 -26.49 1.45
C ALA A 904 4.76 -25.55 0.28
N GLU A 905 4.12 -26.10 -0.74
CA GLU A 905 3.61 -25.41 -1.93
C GLU A 905 2.44 -24.46 -1.67
N SER A 906 1.69 -24.72 -0.59
CA SER A 906 0.57 -23.91 -0.08
C SER A 906 0.97 -23.08 1.15
N ALA A 907 2.25 -23.08 1.48
CA ALA A 907 2.78 -22.45 2.68
C ALA A 907 3.59 -21.20 2.34
N PHE A 908 3.19 -20.11 2.98
CA PHE A 908 3.94 -18.87 3.01
C PHE A 908 4.75 -18.80 4.31
N TYR A 909 6.07 -18.94 4.22
CA TYR A 909 6.99 -18.92 5.36
C TYR A 909 7.34 -17.48 5.69
N VAL A 910 6.85 -17.05 6.85
CA VAL A 910 7.19 -15.76 7.43
C VAL A 910 8.08 -16.03 8.63
N GLN A 911 9.35 -15.59 8.56
CA GLN A 911 10.33 -15.74 9.64
C GLN A 911 10.59 -14.40 10.32
N VAL A 912 9.65 -13.99 11.16
CA VAL A 912 9.77 -12.84 12.06
C VAL A 912 9.33 -13.28 13.46
N GLY A 913 9.37 -12.40 14.45
CA GLY A 913 8.86 -12.76 15.76
C GLY A 913 8.25 -11.59 16.51
N ARG A 914 7.39 -11.92 17.49
CA ARG A 914 6.54 -10.95 18.19
C ARG A 914 7.32 -10.05 19.12
N LEU A 915 6.93 -8.77 19.18
CA LEU A 915 7.45 -7.79 20.14
C LEU A 915 7.23 -8.21 21.61
N SER A 916 6.07 -8.81 21.90
CA SER A 916 5.63 -9.19 23.26
C SER A 916 6.37 -10.40 23.84
N GLU A 917 7.10 -11.15 23.02
CA GLU A 917 7.77 -12.40 23.41
C GLU A 917 9.29 -12.29 23.35
N TRP A 918 9.77 -11.05 23.25
CA TRP A 918 11.17 -10.75 23.47
C TRP A 918 11.50 -11.14 24.89
N THR A 919 12.44 -12.06 25.06
CA THR A 919 12.78 -12.53 26.40
C THR A 919 13.43 -11.38 27.15
N THR A 920 12.73 -10.83 28.14
CA THR A 920 13.32 -9.93 29.13
C THR A 920 14.48 -10.69 29.79
N SER A 921 15.56 -9.98 30.15
CA SER A 921 16.77 -10.49 30.83
C SER A 921 17.83 -11.27 30.02
N ARG A 922 17.81 -11.29 28.68
CA ARG A 922 18.93 -11.81 27.87
C ARG A 922 19.69 -10.68 27.15
N ASN A 923 21.02 -10.69 27.29
CA ASN A 923 21.93 -9.81 26.54
C ASN A 923 22.83 -10.67 25.62
N PRO A 924 22.79 -10.47 24.29
CA PRO A 924 21.83 -9.63 23.56
C PRO A 924 20.39 -10.19 23.61
N LEU A 925 19.40 -9.32 23.31
CA LEU A 925 17.97 -9.69 23.23
C LEU A 925 17.80 -10.86 22.26
N ARG A 926 16.93 -11.80 22.62
CA ARG A 926 16.60 -12.94 21.77
C ARG A 926 15.11 -12.93 21.46
N CYS A 927 14.77 -13.12 20.20
CA CYS A 927 13.40 -13.39 19.79
C CYS A 927 13.21 -14.91 19.69
N ASN A 928 12.05 -15.42 20.08
CA ASN A 928 11.69 -16.81 19.86
C ASN A 928 11.24 -16.96 18.40
N THR A 929 11.92 -17.80 17.63
CA THR A 929 11.47 -18.19 16.29
C THR A 929 10.73 -19.54 16.39
N PRO A 930 9.51 -19.66 15.82
CA PRO A 930 8.84 -20.95 15.73
C PRO A 930 9.71 -21.96 14.96
N GLY A 931 9.97 -23.13 15.55
CA GLY A 931 10.72 -24.22 14.92
C GLY A 931 12.26 -24.13 14.97
N SER A 932 12.85 -22.95 15.19
CA SER A 932 14.32 -22.74 15.11
C SER A 932 14.98 -22.19 16.40
N GLY A 933 14.19 -21.88 17.43
CA GLY A 933 14.69 -21.48 18.76
C GLY A 933 15.05 -19.99 18.88
N ALA A 934 15.86 -19.64 19.89
CA ALA A 934 16.18 -18.25 20.24
C ALA A 934 17.60 -17.85 19.77
N THR A 935 17.69 -17.11 18.66
CA THR A 935 18.97 -16.58 18.14
C THR A 935 19.20 -15.14 18.62
N ALA A 936 20.43 -14.81 18.99
CA ALA A 936 20.73 -13.66 19.84
C ALA A 936 21.26 -12.41 19.11
N ASP A 937 21.63 -12.51 17.84
CA ASP A 937 22.55 -11.55 17.22
C ASP A 937 22.10 -10.94 15.88
N ARG A 938 20.89 -11.27 15.36
CA ARG A 938 20.53 -10.94 13.97
C ARG A 938 19.09 -10.48 13.80
N PRO A 939 18.82 -9.25 13.32
CA PRO A 939 17.53 -8.90 12.75
C PRO A 939 17.38 -9.55 11.35
N TYR A 940 16.25 -10.21 11.12
CA TYR A 940 15.85 -10.84 9.85
C TYR A 940 15.16 -9.83 8.92
N PHE A 941 14.80 -10.23 7.70
CA PHE A 941 14.04 -9.41 6.74
C PHE A 941 12.77 -8.81 7.36
N GLY A 942 12.69 -7.47 7.44
CA GLY A 942 11.49 -6.77 7.93
C GLY A 942 11.28 -6.98 9.44
N GLY A 943 11.20 -5.90 10.21
CA GLY A 943 11.27 -6.05 11.67
C GLY A 943 10.04 -6.62 12.37
N PHE A 944 8.90 -6.82 11.70
CA PHE A 944 7.59 -6.67 12.37
C PHE A 944 6.40 -7.43 11.70
N GLU A 945 5.74 -8.32 12.45
CA GLU A 945 4.47 -9.02 12.11
C GLU A 945 3.22 -8.15 12.30
N VAL A 946 2.44 -7.90 11.24
CA VAL A 946 1.09 -7.31 11.39
C VAL A 946 0.09 -8.47 11.51
N ASP A 947 -0.59 -8.58 12.65
CA ASP A 947 -1.74 -9.47 12.79
C ASP A 947 -3.01 -8.90 12.17
N GLU A 948 -4.01 -9.74 11.95
CA GLU A 948 -5.27 -9.35 11.32
C GLU A 948 -5.96 -8.18 12.06
N ALA A 949 -5.82 -8.12 13.38
CA ALA A 949 -6.45 -7.10 14.23
C ALA A 949 -5.72 -5.75 14.23
N HIS A 950 -4.48 -5.71 13.73
CA HIS A 950 -3.65 -4.51 13.58
C HIS A 950 -3.38 -4.13 12.10
N ALA A 951 -4.14 -4.71 11.16
CA ALA A 951 -3.99 -4.48 9.73
C ALA A 951 -4.62 -3.17 9.21
N HIS A 952 -4.58 -2.11 9.99
CA HIS A 952 -5.13 -0.78 9.67
C HIS A 952 -4.17 0.10 8.82
N GLN A 953 -3.29 -0.57 8.07
CA GLN A 953 -2.32 -0.12 7.07
C GLN A 953 -2.86 0.23 5.69
N PHE A 954 -3.14 1.48 5.31
CA PHE A 954 -3.75 1.75 3.99
C PHE A 954 -2.93 2.66 3.06
N PRO A 955 -1.78 2.21 2.52
CA PRO A 955 -1.00 3.01 1.57
C PRO A 955 -1.79 3.51 0.37
N HIS A 956 -2.79 2.74 -0.11
CA HIS A 956 -3.65 3.07 -1.25
C HIS A 956 -4.14 4.52 -1.28
N TRP A 957 -4.36 5.13 -0.11
CA TRP A 957 -4.70 6.55 0.01
C TRP A 957 -3.78 7.47 -0.79
N GLY A 958 -2.49 7.16 -0.88
CA GLY A 958 -1.54 7.93 -1.66
C GLY A 958 -1.88 8.01 -3.15
N SER A 959 -2.44 6.96 -3.75
CA SER A 959 -2.87 6.99 -5.16
C SER A 959 -4.19 7.73 -5.39
N LEU A 960 -4.89 8.13 -4.31
CA LEU A 960 -6.06 9.02 -4.37
C LEU A 960 -5.69 10.48 -4.06
N MET A 961 -4.49 10.74 -3.54
CA MET A 961 -4.00 12.07 -3.18
C MET A 961 -2.86 12.58 -4.08
N PHE A 962 -2.10 11.65 -4.67
CA PHE A 962 -1.02 11.91 -5.60
C PHE A 962 -1.26 11.11 -6.89
N GLN A 963 -0.92 11.72 -8.03
CA GLN A 963 -1.05 11.15 -9.37
C GLN A 963 0.06 10.11 -9.64
N SER A 964 0.08 9.02 -8.86
CA SER A 964 1.02 7.92 -9.01
C SER A 964 0.39 6.59 -8.59
N PRO A 965 0.62 5.49 -9.33
CA PRO A 965 0.11 4.17 -8.97
C PRO A 965 0.92 3.46 -7.87
N GLU A 966 2.06 4.02 -7.48
CA GLU A 966 3.01 3.37 -6.56
C GLU A 966 2.36 2.93 -5.24
N PHE A 967 1.49 3.76 -4.68
CA PHE A 967 0.90 3.50 -3.38
C PHE A 967 -0.14 2.39 -3.43
N ALA A 968 -0.86 2.27 -4.55
CA ALA A 968 -1.74 1.14 -4.82
C ALA A 968 -0.95 -0.18 -4.91
N MET A 969 0.18 -0.17 -5.63
CA MET A 969 1.02 -1.38 -5.82
C MET A 969 1.56 -1.88 -4.49
N ILE A 970 1.92 -0.95 -3.61
CA ILE A 970 2.47 -1.34 -2.32
C ILE A 970 1.37 -1.69 -1.31
N GLY A 971 0.20 -1.06 -1.40
CA GLY A 971 -0.97 -1.41 -0.60
C GLY A 971 -1.47 -2.83 -0.83
N VAL A 972 -1.32 -3.38 -2.05
CA VAL A 972 -1.63 -4.78 -2.35
C VAL A 972 -0.88 -5.75 -1.44
N ASN A 973 0.39 -5.49 -1.15
CA ASN A 973 1.21 -6.37 -0.30
C ASN A 973 0.69 -6.42 1.15
N PHE A 974 0.16 -5.30 1.67
CA PHE A 974 -0.50 -5.27 2.97
C PHE A 974 -1.79 -6.07 3.00
N SER A 975 -2.63 -5.89 1.98
CA SER A 975 -3.88 -6.64 1.89
C SER A 975 -3.62 -8.15 1.83
N ASP A 976 -2.67 -8.58 0.99
CA ASP A 976 -2.33 -10.00 0.84
C ASP A 976 -1.79 -10.61 2.14
N GLN A 977 -1.04 -9.86 2.95
CA GLN A 977 -0.62 -10.31 4.27
C GLN A 977 -1.82 -10.70 5.14
N THR A 978 -2.87 -9.87 5.19
CA THR A 978 -4.07 -10.18 5.98
C THR A 978 -4.82 -11.39 5.45
N ARG A 979 -4.82 -11.57 4.13
CA ARG A 979 -5.47 -12.71 3.47
C ARG A 979 -4.76 -14.03 3.75
N LEU A 980 -3.44 -14.00 3.94
CA LEU A 980 -2.66 -15.18 4.35
C LEU A 980 -2.97 -15.66 5.79
N TYR A 981 -3.51 -14.80 6.67
CA TYR A 981 -4.04 -15.21 7.98
C TYR A 981 -5.37 -15.94 7.84
N SER A 982 -6.28 -15.32 7.11
CA SER A 982 -7.58 -15.85 6.75
C SER A 982 -8.05 -15.13 5.49
N ASN A 983 -8.55 -15.85 4.49
CA ASN A 983 -8.99 -15.24 3.23
C ASN A 983 -10.49 -14.87 3.26
N GLU A 984 -11.08 -14.73 4.46
CA GLU A 984 -12.50 -14.43 4.70
C GLU A 984 -12.70 -13.04 5.32
N ILE A 985 -13.82 -12.38 4.99
CA ILE A 985 -14.24 -11.08 5.55
C ILE A 985 -15.41 -11.29 6.52
N LEU A 986 -16.55 -11.76 6.03
CA LEU A 986 -17.75 -12.03 6.83
C LEU A 986 -17.97 -13.52 7.04
N ALA A 987 -17.79 -14.34 6.00
CA ALA A 987 -18.02 -15.77 6.09
C ALA A 987 -17.05 -16.40 7.10
N SER A 988 -17.56 -17.36 7.89
CA SER A 988 -16.73 -18.13 8.81
C SER A 988 -17.48 -19.36 9.26
N SER A 989 -16.77 -20.48 9.41
CA SER A 989 -17.32 -21.70 10.02
C SER A 989 -17.39 -21.62 11.55
N TRP A 990 -16.61 -20.71 12.16
CA TRP A 990 -16.39 -20.69 13.61
C TRP A 990 -17.34 -19.76 14.34
N ASP A 991 -17.55 -18.55 13.82
CA ASP A 991 -18.26 -17.47 14.52
C ASP A 991 -19.22 -16.69 13.62
N THR A 992 -20.21 -16.05 14.25
CA THR A 992 -21.26 -15.27 13.56
C THR A 992 -21.08 -13.76 13.69
N TYR A 993 -20.09 -13.28 14.46
CA TYR A 993 -19.95 -11.88 14.82
C TYR A 993 -18.94 -11.09 13.97
N ASN A 994 -18.42 -11.65 12.87
CA ASN A 994 -17.45 -10.97 11.99
C ASN A 994 -17.91 -9.58 11.53
N PHE A 995 -19.22 -9.38 11.36
CA PHE A 995 -19.85 -8.08 11.04
C PHE A 995 -19.73 -7.00 12.14
N ALA A 996 -19.21 -7.37 13.31
CA ALA A 996 -18.93 -6.49 14.44
C ALA A 996 -17.45 -6.48 14.83
N ALA A 997 -16.59 -7.29 14.20
CA ALA A 997 -15.18 -7.47 14.55
C ALA A 997 -14.25 -6.52 13.78
N ARG A 998 -13.23 -5.94 14.43
CA ARG A 998 -12.41 -4.88 13.83
C ARG A 998 -11.52 -5.35 12.68
N GLU A 999 -10.91 -6.53 12.83
CA GLU A 999 -10.01 -7.16 11.86
C GLU A 999 -10.70 -7.36 10.50
N LYS A 1000 -12.00 -7.65 10.55
CA LYS A 1000 -12.85 -7.83 9.38
C LYS A 1000 -13.21 -6.50 8.72
N ALA A 1001 -13.45 -5.44 9.52
CA ALA A 1001 -13.64 -4.09 9.00
C ALA A 1001 -12.40 -3.60 8.23
N TRP A 1002 -11.19 -3.88 8.74
CA TRP A 1002 -9.93 -3.54 8.06
C TRP A 1002 -9.78 -4.26 6.73
N LYS A 1003 -10.06 -5.57 6.71
CA LYS A 1003 -9.99 -6.36 5.48
C LYS A 1003 -11.02 -5.91 4.43
N PHE A 1004 -12.22 -5.55 4.87
CA PHE A 1004 -13.24 -4.97 4.00
C PHE A 1004 -12.78 -3.62 3.39
N ALA A 1005 -12.13 -2.78 4.19
CA ALA A 1005 -11.56 -1.51 3.71
C ALA A 1005 -10.42 -1.70 2.71
N HIS A 1006 -9.54 -2.69 2.94
CA HIS A 1006 -8.51 -3.09 1.98
C HIS A 1006 -9.13 -3.48 0.64
N ALA A 1007 -10.17 -4.33 0.65
CA ALA A 1007 -10.87 -4.72 -0.57
C ALA A 1007 -11.47 -3.52 -1.32
N ALA A 1008 -12.09 -2.58 -0.59
CA ALA A 1008 -12.67 -1.37 -1.19
C ALA A 1008 -11.59 -0.48 -1.86
N LEU A 1009 -10.46 -0.28 -1.20
CA LEU A 1009 -9.36 0.53 -1.72
C LEU A 1009 -8.61 -0.16 -2.87
N GLN A 1010 -8.39 -1.47 -2.78
CA GLN A 1010 -7.88 -2.27 -3.89
C GLN A 1010 -8.80 -2.14 -5.11
N TRP A 1011 -10.12 -2.19 -4.92
CA TRP A 1011 -11.07 -2.10 -6.03
C TRP A 1011 -11.09 -0.70 -6.66
N LYS A 1012 -10.96 0.35 -5.83
CA LYS A 1012 -10.85 1.73 -6.29
C LYS A 1012 -9.55 1.95 -7.08
N THR A 1013 -8.46 1.29 -6.70
CA THR A 1013 -7.13 1.41 -7.32
C THR A 1013 -6.74 0.18 -8.16
N ALA A 1014 -7.73 -0.56 -8.67
CA ALA A 1014 -7.52 -1.77 -9.44
C ALA A 1014 -7.05 -1.48 -10.88
N SER A 1015 -6.35 -2.43 -11.47
CA SER A 1015 -5.85 -2.35 -12.84
C SER A 1015 -5.68 -3.75 -13.46
N THR A 1016 -6.52 -4.08 -14.44
CA THR A 1016 -6.48 -5.38 -15.15
C THR A 1016 -5.17 -5.64 -15.88
N ASN A 1017 -4.55 -4.61 -16.45
CA ASN A 1017 -3.35 -4.74 -17.28
C ASN A 1017 -2.03 -4.54 -16.51
N SER A 1018 -2.08 -4.11 -15.24
CA SER A 1018 -0.93 -4.12 -14.34
C SER A 1018 -0.49 -5.55 -14.05
N THR A 1019 0.80 -5.78 -13.75
CA THR A 1019 1.30 -7.04 -13.17
C THR A 1019 1.35 -7.02 -11.64
N ARG A 1020 1.11 -5.85 -11.04
CA ARG A 1020 1.32 -5.56 -9.62
C ARG A 1020 0.03 -5.20 -8.86
N LEU A 1021 -1.10 -5.06 -9.55
CA LEU A 1021 -2.41 -4.69 -8.98
C LEU A 1021 -3.47 -5.73 -9.31
N TYR A 1022 -4.42 -6.00 -8.43
CA TYR A 1022 -5.58 -6.80 -8.82
C TYR A 1022 -6.46 -6.04 -9.82
N SER A 1023 -7.19 -6.78 -10.66
CA SER A 1023 -8.32 -6.24 -11.42
C SER A 1023 -9.56 -6.08 -10.53
N ARG A 1024 -10.52 -5.23 -10.94
CA ARG A 1024 -11.81 -5.12 -10.24
C ARG A 1024 -12.56 -6.44 -10.22
N ALA A 1025 -12.46 -7.22 -11.30
CA ALA A 1025 -13.11 -8.52 -11.42
C ALA A 1025 -12.57 -9.52 -10.38
N GLU A 1026 -11.25 -9.58 -10.18
CA GLU A 1026 -10.64 -10.47 -9.18
C GLU A 1026 -11.04 -10.10 -7.74
N ILE A 1027 -11.13 -8.80 -7.44
CA ILE A 1027 -11.54 -8.34 -6.11
C ILE A 1027 -13.03 -8.62 -5.88
N MET A 1028 -13.88 -8.39 -6.90
CA MET A 1028 -15.30 -8.72 -6.84
C MET A 1028 -15.54 -10.22 -6.69
N ASP A 1029 -14.76 -11.06 -7.37
CA ASP A 1029 -14.83 -12.53 -7.25
C ASP A 1029 -14.59 -12.99 -5.80
N TRP A 1030 -13.58 -12.42 -5.15
CA TRP A 1030 -13.28 -12.68 -3.73
C TRP A 1030 -14.45 -12.27 -2.81
N VAL A 1031 -14.85 -11.00 -2.88
CA VAL A 1031 -15.79 -10.41 -1.91
C VAL A 1031 -17.22 -10.92 -2.13
N THR A 1032 -17.63 -11.14 -3.38
CA THR A 1032 -18.94 -11.71 -3.70
C THR A 1032 -19.06 -13.10 -3.11
N PHE A 1033 -18.04 -13.94 -3.29
CA PHE A 1033 -18.04 -15.29 -2.72
C PHE A 1033 -18.14 -15.30 -1.20
N ASP A 1034 -17.39 -14.44 -0.52
CA ASP A 1034 -17.47 -14.30 0.94
C ASP A 1034 -18.88 -13.88 1.39
N PHE A 1035 -19.47 -12.87 0.74
CA PHE A 1035 -20.78 -12.34 1.09
C PHE A 1035 -21.92 -13.33 0.81
N GLU A 1036 -21.86 -14.04 -0.31
CA GLU A 1036 -22.84 -15.09 -0.64
C GLU A 1036 -22.70 -16.29 0.30
N THR A 1037 -21.48 -16.64 0.68
CA THR A 1037 -21.23 -17.71 1.65
C THR A 1037 -21.79 -17.32 3.03
N PHE A 1038 -21.54 -16.09 3.50
CA PHE A 1038 -22.14 -15.55 4.71
C PHE A 1038 -23.67 -15.53 4.62
N TYR A 1039 -24.22 -15.19 3.44
CA TYR A 1039 -25.65 -15.18 3.21
C TYR A 1039 -26.28 -16.54 3.49
N GLU A 1040 -25.70 -17.61 2.93
CA GLU A 1040 -26.22 -18.97 3.13
C GLU A 1040 -25.95 -19.51 4.54
N GLN A 1041 -24.75 -19.28 5.08
CA GLN A 1041 -24.35 -19.81 6.37
C GLN A 1041 -25.15 -19.19 7.52
N TRP A 1042 -25.29 -17.86 7.52
CA TRP A 1042 -25.69 -17.12 8.72
C TRP A 1042 -26.86 -16.18 8.52
N TYR A 1043 -27.07 -15.64 7.32
CA TYR A 1043 -28.17 -14.69 7.10
C TYR A 1043 -29.50 -15.38 6.84
N ALA A 1044 -29.61 -16.15 5.76
CA ALA A 1044 -30.85 -16.78 5.31
C ALA A 1044 -31.13 -18.14 5.96
N SER A 1045 -30.17 -18.70 6.71
CA SER A 1045 -30.31 -19.96 7.43
C SER A 1045 -31.43 -19.91 8.48
N THR A 1046 -31.82 -21.10 8.98
CA THR A 1046 -32.84 -21.24 10.03
C THR A 1046 -32.31 -22.15 11.15
N PRO A 1047 -31.96 -21.60 12.33
CA PRO A 1047 -31.92 -20.17 12.67
C PRO A 1047 -30.87 -19.37 11.88
N GLY A 1048 -31.10 -18.06 11.70
CA GLY A 1048 -30.20 -17.14 10.99
C GLY A 1048 -30.52 -15.66 11.27
N PHE A 1049 -29.78 -14.69 10.75
CA PHE A 1049 -30.05 -13.25 10.98
C PHE A 1049 -31.38 -12.77 10.39
N LEU A 1050 -31.82 -13.36 9.27
CA LEU A 1050 -33.14 -13.13 8.69
C LEU A 1050 -34.24 -13.88 9.47
N ASN A 1051 -33.89 -15.03 10.06
CA ASN A 1051 -34.78 -15.91 10.83
C ASN A 1051 -34.28 -16.08 12.27
N PRO A 1052 -34.28 -15.01 13.09
CA PRO A 1052 -33.63 -15.03 14.40
C PRO A 1052 -34.28 -16.07 15.32
N PRO A 1053 -33.49 -16.82 16.12
CA PRO A 1053 -34.02 -17.85 17.00
C PRO A 1053 -34.91 -17.26 18.10
N THR A 1054 -35.90 -18.03 18.53
CA THR A 1054 -36.74 -17.68 19.69
C THR A 1054 -36.19 -18.21 21.00
N ASN A 1055 -35.31 -19.22 20.95
CA ASN A 1055 -34.57 -19.72 22.11
C ASN A 1055 -33.09 -19.83 21.77
N ILE A 1056 -32.22 -19.35 22.67
CA ILE A 1056 -30.76 -19.25 22.48
C ILE A 1056 -29.96 -20.21 23.38
N MET A 1057 -30.62 -21.24 23.92
CA MET A 1057 -29.97 -22.32 24.68
C MET A 1057 -29.86 -23.58 23.82
N SER A 1058 -28.69 -24.22 23.85
CA SER A 1058 -28.43 -25.50 23.20
C SER A 1058 -27.77 -26.46 24.19
N GLY A 1059 -28.28 -27.68 24.31
CA GLY A 1059 -27.74 -28.67 25.25
C GLY A 1059 -27.78 -28.26 26.72
N GLY A 1060 -28.61 -27.28 27.10
CA GLY A 1060 -28.69 -26.75 28.48
C GLY A 1060 -27.72 -25.61 28.79
N SER A 1061 -26.96 -25.13 27.80
CA SER A 1061 -26.03 -23.99 27.91
C SER A 1061 -26.40 -22.88 26.92
N VAL A 1062 -25.90 -21.66 27.17
CA VAL A 1062 -26.06 -20.53 26.23
C VAL A 1062 -25.29 -20.85 24.95
N ASP A 1063 -25.97 -20.77 23.80
CA ASP A 1063 -25.33 -20.87 22.50
C ASP A 1063 -25.00 -19.47 21.99
N GLY A 1064 -23.71 -19.14 22.00
CA GLY A 1064 -23.24 -17.80 21.60
C GLY A 1064 -23.62 -17.42 20.16
N LYS A 1065 -23.68 -18.39 19.24
CA LYS A 1065 -24.04 -18.12 17.84
C LYS A 1065 -25.50 -17.72 17.73
N LEU A 1066 -26.38 -18.49 18.38
CA LEU A 1066 -27.82 -18.19 18.44
C LEU A 1066 -28.09 -16.87 19.18
N ALA A 1067 -27.35 -16.61 20.25
CA ALA A 1067 -27.45 -15.38 21.04
C ALA A 1067 -27.12 -14.14 20.18
N VAL A 1068 -26.03 -14.17 19.40
CA VAL A 1068 -25.66 -13.07 18.48
C VAL A 1068 -26.72 -12.88 17.39
N MET A 1069 -27.24 -13.95 16.78
CA MET A 1069 -28.31 -13.84 15.76
C MET A 1069 -29.58 -13.17 16.30
N ALA A 1070 -30.01 -13.57 17.50
CA ALA A 1070 -31.18 -12.99 18.15
C ALA A 1070 -30.94 -11.53 18.58
N ALA A 1071 -29.79 -11.24 19.17
CA ALA A 1071 -29.44 -9.92 19.67
C ALA A 1071 -29.24 -8.90 18.54
N ALA A 1072 -28.60 -9.30 17.42
CA ALA A 1072 -28.37 -8.40 16.30
C ALA A 1072 -29.69 -7.83 15.74
N ALA A 1073 -30.74 -8.66 15.68
CA ALA A 1073 -32.06 -8.21 15.26
C ALA A 1073 -32.68 -7.13 16.18
N ARG A 1074 -32.20 -7.01 17.43
CA ARG A 1074 -32.67 -6.04 18.44
C ARG A 1074 -31.76 -4.83 18.58
N PHE A 1075 -30.45 -5.03 18.56
CA PHE A 1075 -29.47 -4.01 18.93
C PHE A 1075 -28.50 -3.61 17.81
N GLY A 1076 -28.39 -4.38 16.73
CA GLY A 1076 -27.36 -4.17 15.70
C GLY A 1076 -26.05 -4.92 16.00
N PRO A 1077 -24.87 -4.39 15.61
CA PRO A 1077 -23.58 -5.04 15.85
C PRO A 1077 -23.36 -5.44 17.31
N CYS A 1078 -23.06 -6.71 17.51
CA CYS A 1078 -22.81 -7.31 18.83
C CYS A 1078 -21.94 -8.56 18.70
N ASN A 1079 -21.35 -8.97 19.81
CA ASN A 1079 -20.60 -10.21 19.97
C ASN A 1079 -21.07 -10.94 21.24
N HIS A 1080 -20.59 -12.17 21.43
CA HIS A 1080 -20.84 -12.95 22.64
C HIS A 1080 -19.52 -13.37 23.28
N SER A 1081 -19.39 -13.21 24.60
CA SER A 1081 -18.31 -13.78 25.39
C SER A 1081 -18.87 -14.81 26.37
N GLU A 1082 -18.12 -15.89 26.62
CA GLU A 1082 -18.53 -16.94 27.57
C GLU A 1082 -18.66 -16.42 29.01
N ASN A 1083 -17.96 -15.33 29.35
CA ASN A 1083 -17.96 -14.75 30.69
C ASN A 1083 -19.05 -13.69 30.89
N ASP A 1084 -19.28 -12.83 29.89
CA ASP A 1084 -20.07 -11.61 30.06
C ASP A 1084 -21.43 -11.65 29.36
N GLY A 1085 -21.63 -12.60 28.43
CA GLY A 1085 -22.83 -12.72 27.61
C GLY A 1085 -22.74 -11.88 26.31
N VAL A 1086 -23.85 -11.31 25.88
CA VAL A 1086 -23.93 -10.55 24.62
C VAL A 1086 -23.69 -9.07 24.84
N GLY A 1087 -22.68 -8.53 24.16
CA GLY A 1087 -22.30 -7.12 24.27
C GLY A 1087 -21.90 -6.48 22.95
N CYS A 1088 -21.49 -5.22 23.03
CA CYS A 1088 -20.91 -4.48 21.93
C CYS A 1088 -19.70 -3.69 22.42
N SER A 1089 -18.60 -3.77 21.67
CA SER A 1089 -17.47 -2.87 21.85
C SER A 1089 -17.72 -1.63 20.99
N GLU A 1090 -17.87 -0.47 21.63
CA GLU A 1090 -18.14 0.79 20.91
C GLU A 1090 -16.96 1.19 20.00
N PHE A 1091 -15.75 0.68 20.27
CA PHE A 1091 -14.61 0.79 19.34
C PHE A 1091 -14.81 0.02 18.05
N GLN A 1092 -15.16 -1.27 18.15
CA GLN A 1092 -15.24 -2.14 16.98
C GLN A 1092 -16.33 -1.67 16.02
N LEU A 1093 -17.44 -1.13 16.58
CA LEU A 1093 -18.48 -0.46 15.82
C LEU A 1093 -17.96 0.73 15.00
N GLY A 1094 -17.17 1.62 15.64
CA GLY A 1094 -16.61 2.79 14.98
C GLY A 1094 -15.81 2.43 13.73
N TYR A 1095 -15.04 1.35 13.77
CA TYR A 1095 -14.23 0.89 12.63
C TYR A 1095 -15.07 0.37 11.48
N TRP A 1096 -16.11 -0.41 11.77
CA TRP A 1096 -17.05 -0.84 10.74
C TRP A 1096 -17.80 0.34 10.11
N LEU A 1097 -18.19 1.34 10.88
CA LEU A 1097 -18.80 2.57 10.35
C LEU A 1097 -17.84 3.31 9.42
N SER A 1098 -16.57 3.46 9.81
CA SER A 1098 -15.55 4.06 8.94
C SER A 1098 -15.35 3.25 7.66
N ALA A 1099 -15.30 1.92 7.75
CA ALA A 1099 -15.12 1.04 6.59
C ALA A 1099 -16.32 1.09 5.63
N LEU A 1100 -17.55 1.09 6.15
CA LEU A 1100 -18.78 1.26 5.37
C LEU A 1100 -18.85 2.63 4.71
N HIS A 1101 -18.45 3.69 5.42
CA HIS A 1101 -18.38 5.05 4.87
C HIS A 1101 -17.41 5.16 3.71
N ILE A 1102 -16.21 4.60 3.85
CA ILE A 1102 -15.21 4.58 2.78
C ILE A 1102 -15.72 3.79 1.58
N ALA A 1103 -16.24 2.58 1.82
CA ALA A 1103 -16.78 1.74 0.76
C ALA A 1103 -17.93 2.44 0.01
N ALA A 1104 -18.76 3.22 0.71
CA ALA A 1104 -19.78 4.05 0.06
C ALA A 1104 -19.14 5.17 -0.77
N LYS A 1105 -18.24 5.96 -0.16
CA LYS A 1105 -17.59 7.12 -0.78
C LYS A 1105 -16.80 6.78 -2.05
N VAL A 1106 -16.13 5.62 -2.07
CA VAL A 1106 -15.36 5.17 -3.25
C VAL A 1106 -16.21 4.42 -4.28
N GLY A 1107 -17.51 4.19 -4.01
CA GLY A 1107 -18.45 3.51 -4.91
C GLY A 1107 -18.46 1.97 -4.81
N PHE A 1108 -17.71 1.41 -3.86
CA PHE A 1108 -17.58 -0.04 -3.67
C PHE A 1108 -18.88 -0.71 -3.22
N LEU A 1109 -19.66 -0.08 -2.33
CA LEU A 1109 -20.93 -0.66 -1.88
C LEU A 1109 -21.92 -0.87 -3.03
N ASP A 1110 -22.01 0.10 -3.95
CA ASP A 1110 -22.91 0.00 -5.09
C ASP A 1110 -22.42 -1.05 -6.09
N ALA A 1111 -21.11 -1.13 -6.31
CA ALA A 1111 -20.51 -2.19 -7.13
C ALA A 1111 -20.76 -3.60 -6.54
N LEU A 1112 -20.69 -3.74 -5.22
CA LEU A 1112 -20.93 -5.00 -4.51
C LEU A 1112 -22.42 -5.39 -4.52
N LYS A 1113 -23.33 -4.44 -4.28
CA LYS A 1113 -24.79 -4.67 -4.42
C LYS A 1113 -25.15 -5.15 -5.82
N ALA A 1114 -24.47 -4.64 -6.86
CA ALA A 1114 -24.72 -5.01 -8.24
C ALA A 1114 -24.25 -6.44 -8.61
N GLN A 1115 -23.45 -7.11 -7.76
CA GLN A 1115 -22.94 -8.46 -8.07
C GLN A 1115 -24.03 -9.53 -7.99
N SER A 1116 -24.86 -9.49 -6.94
CA SER A 1116 -25.99 -10.40 -6.79
C SER A 1116 -27.01 -9.88 -5.79
N THR A 1117 -28.24 -10.42 -5.85
CA THR A 1117 -29.30 -10.09 -4.88
C THR A 1117 -28.93 -10.48 -3.44
N LYS A 1118 -28.03 -11.47 -3.27
CA LYS A 1118 -27.52 -11.89 -1.95
C LYS A 1118 -26.55 -10.84 -1.41
N CYS A 1119 -25.59 -10.40 -2.23
CA CYS A 1119 -24.68 -9.31 -1.85
C CYS A 1119 -25.46 -8.02 -1.52
N GLU A 1120 -26.47 -7.67 -2.33
CA GLU A 1120 -27.35 -6.54 -2.05
C GLU A 1120 -28.05 -6.67 -0.68
N ALA A 1121 -28.61 -7.85 -0.38
CA ALA A 1121 -29.26 -8.11 0.90
C ALA A 1121 -28.30 -7.95 2.08
N ILE A 1122 -27.08 -8.49 1.99
CA ILE A 1122 -26.08 -8.37 3.05
C ILE A 1122 -25.61 -6.92 3.25
N VAL A 1123 -25.33 -6.18 2.18
CA VAL A 1123 -24.92 -4.77 2.31
C VAL A 1123 -26.03 -3.93 2.95
N ASN A 1124 -27.27 -4.10 2.50
CA ASN A 1124 -28.41 -3.39 3.08
C ASN A 1124 -28.65 -3.79 4.54
N TRP A 1125 -28.46 -5.07 4.88
CA TRP A 1125 -28.53 -5.56 6.25
C TRP A 1125 -27.43 -4.96 7.14
N LEU A 1126 -26.17 -4.90 6.69
CA LEU A 1126 -25.07 -4.28 7.44
C LEU A 1126 -25.38 -2.82 7.78
N LEU A 1127 -25.84 -2.03 6.81
CA LEU A 1127 -26.24 -0.63 7.02
C LEU A 1127 -27.42 -0.52 8.01
N ALA A 1128 -28.42 -1.42 7.90
CA ALA A 1128 -29.55 -1.45 8.81
C ALA A 1128 -29.15 -1.81 10.25
N MET A 1129 -28.23 -2.77 10.44
CA MET A 1129 -27.72 -3.14 11.76
C MET A 1129 -26.97 -1.97 12.40
N HIS A 1130 -26.09 -1.31 11.66
CA HIS A 1130 -25.33 -0.16 12.18
C HIS A 1130 -26.25 1.02 12.54
N ARG A 1131 -27.24 1.33 11.68
CA ARG A 1131 -28.28 2.32 12.04
C ARG A 1131 -29.04 1.94 13.31
N LYS A 1132 -29.45 0.68 13.43
CA LYS A 1132 -30.20 0.18 14.60
C LYS A 1132 -29.44 0.41 15.89
N HIS A 1133 -28.13 0.13 15.90
CA HIS A 1133 -27.27 0.44 17.02
C HIS A 1133 -27.21 1.95 17.27
N ILE A 1134 -26.77 2.74 16.28
CA ILE A 1134 -26.55 4.19 16.44
C ILE A 1134 -27.81 4.90 16.95
N VAL A 1135 -28.95 4.67 16.31
CA VAL A 1135 -30.23 5.29 16.70
C VAL A 1135 -30.63 4.85 18.11
N GLY A 1136 -30.63 3.55 18.39
CA GLY A 1136 -31.05 3.04 19.70
C GLY A 1136 -30.12 3.47 20.82
N ARG A 1137 -28.80 3.46 20.58
CA ARG A 1137 -27.77 3.83 21.56
C ARG A 1137 -27.81 5.32 21.91
N ILE A 1138 -28.01 6.19 20.92
CA ILE A 1138 -27.96 7.65 21.09
C ILE A 1138 -29.31 8.22 21.56
N ASN A 1139 -30.43 7.76 20.99
CA ASN A 1139 -31.73 8.29 21.36
C ASN A 1139 -32.27 7.69 22.66
N ASP A 1140 -32.02 6.41 22.90
CA ASP A 1140 -32.69 5.66 23.98
C ASP A 1140 -31.71 5.03 24.99
N GLY A 1141 -30.45 4.82 24.59
CA GLY A 1141 -29.49 3.98 25.30
C GLY A 1141 -28.35 4.71 26.00
N LEU A 1142 -28.36 6.05 26.10
CA LEU A 1142 -27.24 6.83 26.65
C LEU A 1142 -26.84 6.43 28.08
N LEU A 1143 -27.79 5.89 28.84
CA LEU A 1143 -27.60 5.52 30.26
C LEU A 1143 -27.32 4.03 30.49
N ILE A 1144 -27.09 3.23 29.43
CA ILE A 1144 -26.66 1.83 29.60
C ILE A 1144 -25.31 1.83 30.32
N ASN A 1145 -25.23 1.22 31.49
CA ASN A 1145 -23.99 1.11 32.24
C ASN A 1145 -23.02 0.15 31.56
N SER A 1146 -21.72 0.44 31.65
CA SER A 1146 -20.68 -0.41 31.06
C SER A 1146 -20.42 -1.67 31.88
N ALA A 1147 -19.94 -2.73 31.24
CA ALA A 1147 -19.60 -4.00 31.88
C ALA A 1147 -18.12 -4.04 32.31
N GLY A 1148 -17.75 -3.23 33.31
CA GLY A 1148 -16.39 -3.20 33.89
C GLY A 1148 -15.28 -2.68 32.96
N SER A 1149 -15.64 -2.11 31.80
CA SER A 1149 -14.72 -1.50 30.84
C SER A 1149 -15.28 -0.20 30.30
N GLU A 1150 -14.44 0.80 30.08
CA GLU A 1150 -14.82 2.16 29.66
C GLU A 1150 -15.43 2.28 28.24
N TYR A 1151 -15.47 1.18 27.48
CA TYR A 1151 -15.95 1.12 26.08
C TYR A 1151 -16.80 -0.13 25.74
N LEU A 1152 -17.13 -0.97 26.72
CA LEU A 1152 -17.91 -2.19 26.53
C LEU A 1152 -19.31 -2.03 27.13
N ILE A 1153 -20.33 -2.16 26.29
CA ILE A 1153 -21.73 -2.23 26.73
C ILE A 1153 -22.22 -3.67 26.69
N ASN A 1154 -22.99 -4.07 27.71
CA ASN A 1154 -23.59 -5.40 27.79
C ASN A 1154 -25.11 -5.30 27.58
N TYR A 1155 -25.64 -6.07 26.64
CA TYR A 1155 -27.06 -6.11 26.35
C TYR A 1155 -27.76 -7.20 27.17
N TRP A 1156 -27.21 -8.41 27.16
CA TRP A 1156 -27.75 -9.58 27.87
C TRP A 1156 -26.61 -10.34 28.55
N SER A 1157 -26.60 -10.43 29.87
CA SER A 1157 -25.63 -11.26 30.59
C SER A 1157 -26.00 -12.74 30.53
N ASN A 1158 -25.02 -13.63 30.67
CA ASN A 1158 -25.29 -15.08 30.72
C ASN A 1158 -26.24 -15.45 31.87
N GLU A 1159 -26.17 -14.74 33.00
CA GLU A 1159 -27.10 -14.92 34.11
C GLU A 1159 -28.55 -14.61 33.71
N THR A 1160 -28.81 -13.51 33.00
CA THR A 1160 -30.17 -13.16 32.59
C THR A 1160 -30.70 -14.07 31.50
N ILE A 1161 -29.83 -14.51 30.58
CA ILE A 1161 -30.19 -15.51 29.56
C ILE A 1161 -30.60 -16.83 30.21
N ILE A 1162 -29.82 -17.32 31.18
CA ILE A 1162 -30.11 -18.57 31.90
C ILE A 1162 -31.39 -18.42 32.72
N ALA A 1163 -31.58 -17.29 33.41
CA ALA A 1163 -32.79 -17.02 34.19
C ALA A 1163 -34.06 -16.99 33.33
N ALA A 1164 -33.95 -16.53 32.08
CA ALA A 1164 -35.03 -16.56 31.10
C ALA A 1164 -35.24 -17.95 30.43
N GLY A 1165 -34.44 -18.96 30.77
CA GLY A 1165 -34.46 -20.26 30.10
C GLY A 1165 -34.11 -20.18 28.61
N GLY A 1166 -33.36 -19.14 28.20
CA GLY A 1166 -33.06 -18.85 26.81
C GLY A 1166 -34.20 -18.23 26.01
N ASP A 1167 -35.37 -17.95 26.59
CA ASP A 1167 -36.49 -17.33 25.88
C ASP A 1167 -36.17 -15.87 25.52
N VAL A 1168 -35.97 -15.63 24.23
CA VAL A 1168 -35.59 -14.31 23.71
C VAL A 1168 -36.67 -13.28 23.98
N ALA A 1169 -37.96 -13.65 24.02
CA ALA A 1169 -39.05 -12.70 24.27
C ALA A 1169 -39.05 -12.16 25.72
N SER A 1170 -38.44 -12.90 26.64
CA SER A 1170 -38.32 -12.54 28.06
C SER A 1170 -37.09 -11.67 28.37
N LEU A 1171 -36.21 -11.43 27.40
CA LEU A 1171 -35.02 -10.58 27.54
C LEU A 1171 -35.33 -9.11 27.14
N PRO A 1172 -34.47 -8.14 27.48
CA PRO A 1172 -34.58 -6.78 26.94
C PRO A 1172 -34.65 -6.75 25.41
N GLN A 1173 -35.62 -6.02 24.85
CA GLN A 1173 -35.89 -6.02 23.40
C GLN A 1173 -35.31 -4.82 22.63
N ASN A 1174 -34.82 -3.79 23.33
CA ASN A 1174 -34.24 -2.57 22.76
C ASN A 1174 -33.35 -1.87 23.81
N HIS A 1175 -32.61 -0.84 23.39
CA HIS A 1175 -31.65 -0.15 24.25
C HIS A 1175 -32.30 0.46 25.51
N ALA A 1176 -33.48 1.08 25.41
CA ALA A 1176 -34.24 1.55 26.58
C ALA A 1176 -34.61 0.41 27.54
N GLY A 1177 -34.98 -0.76 27.01
CA GLY A 1177 -35.27 -1.96 27.80
C GLY A 1177 -34.03 -2.48 28.52
N VAL A 1178 -32.84 -2.35 27.93
CA VAL A 1178 -31.57 -2.70 28.59
C VAL A 1178 -31.32 -1.76 29.76
N VAL A 1179 -31.47 -0.44 29.56
CA VAL A 1179 -31.38 0.55 30.65
C VAL A 1179 -32.33 0.18 31.78
N ALA A 1180 -33.60 -0.08 31.47
CA ALA A 1180 -34.62 -0.40 32.47
C ALA A 1180 -34.37 -1.73 33.22
N ALA A 1181 -33.65 -2.67 32.61
CA ALA A 1181 -33.33 -3.97 33.20
C ALA A 1181 -32.06 -3.95 34.07
N GLN A 1182 -31.18 -2.96 33.90
CA GLN A 1182 -29.97 -2.83 34.71
C GLN A 1182 -30.31 -2.32 36.11
N SER A 1183 -29.76 -2.97 37.14
CA SER A 1183 -29.90 -2.49 38.53
C SER A 1183 -29.04 -1.26 38.84
N VAL A 1184 -28.02 -1.01 38.02
CA VAL A 1184 -27.11 0.14 38.10
C VAL A 1184 -27.10 0.82 36.74
N HIS A 1185 -27.48 2.09 36.70
CA HIS A 1185 -27.47 2.89 35.47
C HIS A 1185 -26.19 3.72 35.40
N ALA A 1186 -25.74 4.04 34.18
CA ALA A 1186 -24.72 5.06 34.02
C ALA A 1186 -25.25 6.41 34.54
N PRO A 1187 -24.46 7.19 35.31
CA PRO A 1187 -24.92 8.45 35.89
C PRO A 1187 -25.11 9.56 34.84
N SER A 1188 -24.43 9.43 33.70
CA SER A 1188 -24.51 10.34 32.54
C SER A 1188 -23.98 9.61 31.30
N TRP A 1189 -24.12 10.23 30.13
CA TRP A 1189 -23.71 9.62 28.86
C TRP A 1189 -22.20 9.42 28.72
N ASP A 1190 -21.41 10.25 29.42
CA ASP A 1190 -19.94 10.31 29.39
C ASP A 1190 -19.27 9.56 30.55
N LYS A 1191 -20.05 8.95 31.45
CA LYS A 1191 -19.55 8.23 32.63
C LYS A 1191 -20.21 6.87 32.79
N TYR A 1192 -19.61 6.02 33.61
CA TYR A 1192 -20.18 4.74 34.02
C TYR A 1192 -19.87 4.46 35.49
N ASP A 1193 -20.60 3.52 36.08
CA ASP A 1193 -20.42 3.04 37.45
C ASP A 1193 -19.75 1.66 37.41
N ASP A 1194 -18.54 1.57 37.97
CA ASP A 1194 -17.80 0.33 38.16
C ASP A 1194 -17.79 -0.07 39.64
N GLY A 1195 -18.79 -0.85 40.05
CA GLY A 1195 -18.89 -1.37 41.42
C GLY A 1195 -18.96 -0.28 42.50
N GLY A 1196 -19.57 0.88 42.19
CA GLY A 1196 -19.68 2.06 43.05
C GLY A 1196 -18.64 3.15 42.76
N THR A 1197 -17.69 2.90 41.86
CA THR A 1197 -16.69 3.90 41.42
C THR A 1197 -17.15 4.59 40.15
N LEU A 1198 -17.30 5.91 40.18
CA LEU A 1198 -17.68 6.67 38.99
C LEU A 1198 -16.45 6.94 38.10
N SER A 1199 -16.47 6.39 36.90
CA SER A 1199 -15.37 6.48 35.93
C SER A 1199 -15.84 7.15 34.63
N SER A 1200 -14.91 7.82 33.94
CA SER A 1200 -15.17 8.36 32.59
C SER A 1200 -15.27 7.22 31.60
N ARG A 1201 -16.17 7.34 30.62
CA ARG A 1201 -16.07 6.53 29.40
C ARG A 1201 -14.84 6.91 28.60
N ASP A 1202 -14.41 6.02 27.70
CA ASP A 1202 -13.38 6.34 26.73
C ASP A 1202 -13.95 7.34 25.70
N GLY A 1203 -13.34 8.54 25.66
CA GLY A 1203 -13.79 9.62 24.79
C GLY A 1203 -13.67 9.29 23.31
N GLN A 1204 -12.66 8.51 22.89
CA GLN A 1204 -12.44 8.14 21.49
C GLN A 1204 -13.54 7.17 21.00
N ALA A 1205 -13.86 6.14 21.80
CA ALA A 1205 -14.96 5.21 21.50
C ALA A 1205 -16.29 5.98 21.39
N MET A 1206 -16.53 6.89 22.34
CA MET A 1206 -17.77 7.65 22.36
C MET A 1206 -17.84 8.65 21.21
N ASP A 1207 -16.77 9.36 20.88
CA ASP A 1207 -16.75 10.31 19.76
C ASP A 1207 -17.00 9.60 18.42
N ALA A 1208 -16.43 8.40 18.22
CA ALA A 1208 -16.74 7.57 17.06
C ALA A 1208 -18.22 7.16 16.99
N ASN A 1209 -18.81 6.81 18.14
CA ASN A 1209 -20.24 6.51 18.24
C ASN A 1209 -21.11 7.76 17.93
N LEU A 1210 -20.76 8.93 18.48
CA LEU A 1210 -21.45 10.19 18.21
C LEU A 1210 -21.35 10.58 16.72
N ALA A 1211 -20.21 10.34 16.06
CA ALA A 1211 -20.04 10.57 14.63
C ALA A 1211 -20.89 9.65 13.75
N GLY A 1212 -21.26 8.46 14.25
CA GLY A 1212 -21.95 7.41 13.50
C GLY A 1212 -23.24 7.85 12.82
N ALA A 1213 -24.06 8.69 13.47
CA ALA A 1213 -25.31 9.19 12.87
C ALA A 1213 -25.05 10.07 11.64
N ALA A 1214 -24.06 10.97 11.73
CA ALA A 1214 -23.67 11.83 10.61
C ALA A 1214 -23.03 11.02 9.47
N ILE A 1215 -22.25 9.98 9.80
CA ILE A 1215 -21.69 9.06 8.82
C ILE A 1215 -22.80 8.33 8.05
N LEU A 1216 -23.82 7.80 8.73
CA LEU A 1216 -24.92 7.09 8.07
C LEU A 1216 -25.76 8.02 7.17
N LEU A 1217 -25.95 9.28 7.59
CA LEU A 1217 -26.57 10.32 6.75
C LEU A 1217 -25.72 10.63 5.52
N ASP A 1218 -24.39 10.68 5.66
CA ASP A 1218 -23.46 10.90 4.56
C ASP A 1218 -23.49 9.79 3.51
N ILE A 1219 -23.54 8.53 3.98
CA ILE A 1219 -23.74 7.33 3.14
C ILE A 1219 -25.07 7.37 2.36
N GLY A 1220 -26.03 8.22 2.78
CA GLY A 1220 -27.31 8.41 2.10
C GLY A 1220 -28.51 7.78 2.80
N MET A 1221 -28.37 7.31 4.05
CA MET A 1221 -29.52 6.88 4.85
C MET A 1221 -30.37 8.08 5.28
N THR A 1222 -31.67 7.87 5.48
CA THR A 1222 -32.62 8.94 5.84
C THR A 1222 -33.60 8.50 6.94
N GLY A 1223 -34.15 9.45 7.68
CA GLY A 1223 -35.22 9.21 8.68
C GLY A 1223 -35.13 10.12 9.89
N SER A 1224 -36.28 10.48 10.45
CA SER A 1224 -36.37 11.45 11.55
C SER A 1224 -35.72 10.96 12.86
N ASP A 1225 -35.67 9.65 13.07
CA ASP A 1225 -34.95 8.99 14.18
C ASP A 1225 -33.43 9.16 14.06
N LEU A 1226 -32.89 9.00 12.84
CA LEU A 1226 -31.47 9.18 12.54
C LEU A 1226 -31.06 10.66 12.57
N GLU A 1227 -31.92 11.55 12.06
CA GLU A 1227 -31.73 13.01 12.17
C GLU A 1227 -31.73 13.48 13.64
N ALA A 1228 -32.63 12.92 14.46
CA ALA A 1228 -32.66 13.19 15.90
C ALA A 1228 -31.39 12.69 16.61
N ALA A 1229 -30.89 11.50 16.22
CA ALA A 1229 -29.63 10.98 16.73
C ALA A 1229 -28.45 11.90 16.35
N ALA A 1230 -28.38 12.37 15.09
CA ALA A 1230 -27.34 13.29 14.65
C ALA A 1230 -27.37 14.64 15.38
N ALA A 1231 -28.57 15.20 15.62
CA ALA A 1231 -28.73 16.44 16.38
C ALA A 1231 -28.31 16.27 17.86
N THR A 1232 -28.67 15.14 18.46
CA THR A 1232 -28.25 14.77 19.82
C THR A 1232 -26.73 14.63 19.89
N SER A 1233 -26.13 13.88 18.96
CA SER A 1233 -24.68 13.73 18.86
C SER A 1233 -23.95 15.05 18.80
N GLU A 1234 -24.41 15.96 17.94
CA GLU A 1234 -23.78 17.28 17.80
C GLU A 1234 -23.87 18.07 19.10
N THR A 1235 -25.01 18.04 19.79
CA THR A 1235 -25.20 18.72 21.08
C THR A 1235 -24.22 18.19 22.13
N LEU A 1236 -24.12 16.86 22.26
CA LEU A 1236 -23.23 16.21 23.24
C LEU A 1236 -21.75 16.46 22.94
N PHE A 1237 -21.37 16.40 21.67
CA PHE A 1237 -20.00 16.70 21.24
C PHE A 1237 -19.63 18.16 21.54
N GLN A 1238 -20.49 19.12 21.16
CA GLN A 1238 -20.24 20.55 21.42
C GLN A 1238 -20.20 20.85 22.92
N GLN A 1239 -21.03 20.17 23.72
CA GLN A 1239 -20.94 20.24 25.17
C GLN A 1239 -19.54 19.85 25.66
N LYS A 1240 -19.02 18.68 25.23
CA LYS A 1240 -17.68 18.23 25.65
C LYS A 1240 -16.56 19.12 25.15
N LEU A 1241 -16.65 19.59 23.90
CA LEU A 1241 -15.68 20.52 23.35
C LEU A 1241 -15.64 21.83 24.15
N ALA A 1242 -16.79 22.37 24.52
CA ALA A 1242 -16.88 23.57 25.36
C ALA A 1242 -16.34 23.33 26.78
N GLU A 1243 -16.65 22.20 27.40
CA GLU A 1243 -16.11 21.79 28.71
C GLU A 1243 -14.58 21.74 28.67
N GLU A 1244 -13.99 21.12 27.65
CA GLU A 1244 -12.54 21.00 27.50
C GLU A 1244 -11.87 22.34 27.16
N LEU A 1245 -12.44 23.15 26.28
CA LEU A 1245 -11.95 24.50 25.98
C LEU A 1245 -11.95 25.40 27.21
N ALA A 1246 -12.97 25.28 28.09
CA ALA A 1246 -13.07 26.06 29.31
C ALA A 1246 -11.94 25.77 30.32
N ARG A 1247 -11.23 24.64 30.18
CA ARG A 1247 -10.04 24.31 30.97
C ARG A 1247 -8.81 25.12 30.56
N GLY A 1248 -8.89 25.86 29.44
CA GLY A 1248 -7.81 26.68 28.90
C GLY A 1248 -6.71 25.85 28.23
N THR A 1249 -5.81 26.53 27.51
CA THR A 1249 -4.76 25.87 26.70
C THR A 1249 -3.78 25.03 27.52
N ALA A 1250 -3.71 25.27 28.83
CA ALA A 1250 -2.87 24.53 29.76
C ALA A 1250 -3.39 23.11 30.10
N SER A 1251 -4.67 22.83 29.87
CA SER A 1251 -5.31 21.59 30.34
C SER A 1251 -6.35 21.00 29.37
N ALA A 1252 -6.82 21.77 28.39
CA ALA A 1252 -7.70 21.28 27.33
C ALA A 1252 -7.06 20.09 26.57
N GLY A 1253 -7.84 19.05 26.31
CA GLY A 1253 -7.41 17.85 25.60
C GLY A 1253 -6.71 16.81 26.47
N SER A 1254 -6.49 17.08 27.77
CA SER A 1254 -5.80 16.12 28.66
C SER A 1254 -6.68 14.98 29.17
N GLU A 1255 -8.01 15.08 29.05
CA GLU A 1255 -8.97 14.06 29.50
C GLU A 1255 -9.76 13.48 28.32
N TRP A 1256 -10.91 14.07 27.94
CA TRP A 1256 -11.84 13.47 26.97
C TRP A 1256 -11.22 13.27 25.57
N PHE A 1257 -10.67 14.34 24.98
CA PHE A 1257 -10.10 14.31 23.63
C PHE A 1257 -8.63 13.86 23.60
N LYS A 1258 -8.12 13.26 24.69
CA LYS A 1258 -6.72 12.85 24.82
C LYS A 1258 -6.26 11.94 23.68
N TYR A 1259 -7.16 11.09 23.18
CA TYR A 1259 -6.95 10.15 22.08
C TYR A 1259 -7.84 10.46 20.86
N HIS A 1260 -8.38 11.68 20.76
CA HIS A 1260 -9.21 12.05 19.63
C HIS A 1260 -8.40 12.17 18.35
N GLN A 1261 -8.99 11.71 17.26
CA GLN A 1261 -8.33 11.67 15.96
C GLN A 1261 -9.31 12.08 14.86
N SER A 1262 -8.78 12.51 13.71
CA SER A 1262 -9.58 13.11 12.64
C SER A 1262 -10.71 12.20 12.13
N THR A 1263 -10.47 10.88 11.99
CA THR A 1263 -11.49 9.94 11.46
C THR A 1263 -12.62 9.60 12.43
N ASN A 1264 -12.53 10.05 13.70
CA ASN A 1264 -13.59 9.87 14.70
C ASN A 1264 -14.53 11.09 14.75
N ASN A 1265 -14.42 12.00 13.78
CA ASN A 1265 -15.34 13.12 13.63
C ASN A 1265 -16.42 12.80 12.60
N ARG A 1266 -17.48 13.62 12.62
CA ARG A 1266 -18.46 13.64 11.54
C ARG A 1266 -17.80 13.94 10.17
N PRO A 1267 -18.38 13.48 9.06
CA PRO A 1267 -17.92 13.84 7.73
C PRO A 1267 -17.90 15.35 7.51
N TYR A 1268 -16.91 15.83 6.76
CA TYR A 1268 -16.82 17.23 6.32
C TYR A 1268 -17.39 17.36 4.91
N LYS A 1269 -18.42 18.20 4.76
CA LYS A 1269 -18.97 18.60 3.46
C LYS A 1269 -18.65 20.09 3.25
N PRO A 1270 -17.75 20.43 2.32
CA PRO A 1270 -17.43 21.82 1.99
C PRO A 1270 -18.65 22.61 1.48
#